data_AF-A0AAD1E499-F1
#
_entry.id   AF-A0AAD1E499-F1
#
_cell.length_a   1.000
_cell.length_b   1.000
_cell.length_c   1.000
_cell.angle_alpha   90.00
_cell.angle_beta   90.00
_cell.angle_gamma   90.00
#
_symmetry.space_group_name_H-M   'P 1'
#
loop_
_entity.id
_entity.type
_entity.pdbx_description
1 polymer ?
#
loop_
_entity_poly.entity_id
_entity_poly.type
_entity_poly.pdbx_seq_one_letter_code
_entity_poly.pdbx_strand_id
1 'polypeptide(L)'
;MRFLAALTRWGLGLCALLLVLTALYVSLGRELTPLVAEYQAEVQAKAQEALGMPVQVGRLEGSWSGFSPILLARDVIVGEGANALRLDQVRVAPDLPGSALARQLRIKHLEFSGLNLSLKEGPDGRWALEGLPVRDNQPIDPEQLLNRMQMVSELSVLDSQVTLQPLDHPAIALTYVGLNLRAGPSRQRLDARLTLPDGQPLAVSLRTRVRASAWREGQVDAYLSLPQSDWAKWLPPHVTQQWKFSELKAGGEFWLSWGDGLLQSLVARLNAPQVSGAYDERKPITVKNLALNAYFQRNDQGLSVAFDSLAMNIGETRWESRLQLQQTGTVNSAEELWHLQADRLDMTPLTPVLDAWAPLPEKVATIIDNLKVTGALRNILFDFRPQVSGDQRLSFAANLEQVGFNAYHGAPAARNVSGSISGDLGQGELRMDSKDFALHLDPIFAKPWQYLQANARLTWKLDQQGFTLIAPYLKVLGEEGKIAGDFLIRLHFDHTQEDYMDLRVGLVDGDGRYTAKYLPEVLSPALDEWLRTAILKGAVDEGFFQYQGSLNHGAADTARSISLFFKVHDAELAFQPGWPHIGKVSGDVFIEDSGVRILASKGQLLDTQVSDVYVNIPHVPAGQSTHMFIDGEFAGGLGDGLKILQEAPIGTGPTFAGWQGEGDLQGKLKLDIPLVKGEEPKVLVDFKTNKARLKLSEPELELSQLKGDFRFDSSKGLSGQGISAQAFERPVTAQIFADGRPGKLDTRVVAKGQVSVNKLTEWLKYNQPLPVSGDIPYQLQLNLDGADSQLMVSSSLKGVAVDLPAPFGIAASQGRDSVLRMTLQGAERRYWFDYGDLANFTFAAPSGNFADGRGELFLGEGDAVLPGGKGLRVRGVLSELDVEPWKALVDRYAGQDAGGSAKQLLSGADFRVGKLSGFGTTLDEARVQLTRKPSSWALQLDSQQAKGNVAIPDAKAAPMAVNLQYVRLPAADPTVQADENAPDPLASVDPKKVPALDLSINQLYQGNDLIGAWSLKVRPTAKGMAFNSLDLGLKGMVLQGAGGWEGEPGAATSWYKGRLGGKNLADVLKGWGFAPTVTSEEFHMDVDGRWPGSPAWVGLKRFSGSLDATLRKGQFVEVEGGAQALRVFGLLNFNSIGRRLRLDFSDLFGKGLSYDRVKGLLVASNGVYVTREPITLTGPSSNLELNGTLDLVADQVDSKLLVTLPVTNNLPIAALIVGAPAVGGALFLIDKLIGDRVSRFASVQYSVKGPWKDPKITFDKPF
;
A
#
# COMPACT_ATOMS: atom_id res chain seq x y z
N MET A 1 62.59 6.67 -128.90
CA MET A 1 62.51 5.19 -128.75
C MET A 1 63.87 4.47 -128.66
N ARG A 2 64.92 4.86 -129.40
CA ARG A 2 66.24 4.17 -129.36
C ARG A 2 67.00 4.25 -128.02
N PHE A 3 66.86 5.35 -127.27
CA PHE A 3 67.49 5.52 -125.95
C PHE A 3 66.92 4.57 -124.89
N LEU A 4 65.60 4.35 -124.91
CA LEU A 4 64.91 3.42 -124.02
C LEU A 4 65.32 1.97 -124.28
N ALA A 5 65.55 1.57 -125.54
CA ALA A 5 66.02 0.22 -125.89
C ALA A 5 67.49 -0.04 -125.48
N ALA A 6 68.34 0.99 -125.50
CA ALA A 6 69.71 0.89 -125.00
C ALA A 6 69.74 0.80 -123.47
N LEU A 7 68.92 1.61 -122.79
CA LEU A 7 68.81 1.60 -121.33
C LEU A 7 68.22 0.29 -120.81
N THR A 8 67.24 -0.31 -121.50
CA THR A 8 66.72 -1.63 -121.12
C THR A 8 67.71 -2.75 -121.39
N ARG A 9 68.52 -2.69 -122.46
CA ARG A 9 69.55 -3.70 -122.72
C ARG A 9 70.72 -3.62 -121.74
N TRP A 10 71.16 -2.42 -121.37
CA TRP A 10 72.14 -2.21 -120.30
C TRP A 10 71.57 -2.59 -118.94
N GLY A 11 70.31 -2.24 -118.66
CA GLY A 11 69.60 -2.65 -117.44
C GLY A 11 69.46 -4.17 -117.33
N LEU A 12 69.06 -4.85 -118.40
CA LEU A 12 68.95 -6.32 -118.43
C LEU A 12 70.31 -7.01 -118.35
N GLY A 13 71.35 -6.47 -119.00
CA GLY A 13 72.72 -6.97 -118.88
C GLY A 13 73.27 -6.83 -117.46
N LEU A 14 73.00 -5.71 -116.81
CA LEU A 14 73.40 -5.46 -115.42
C LEU A 14 72.61 -6.36 -114.45
N CYS A 15 71.31 -6.58 -114.69
CA CYS A 15 70.51 -7.54 -113.94
C CYS A 15 71.00 -8.98 -114.10
N ALA A 16 71.37 -9.41 -115.32
CA ALA A 16 71.91 -10.74 -115.56
C ALA A 16 73.28 -10.94 -114.88
N LEU A 17 74.16 -9.95 -114.94
CA LEU A 17 75.44 -9.95 -114.21
C LEU A 17 75.23 -10.06 -112.69
N LEU A 18 74.30 -9.27 -112.14
CA LEU A 18 73.94 -9.32 -110.73
C LEU A 18 73.39 -10.68 -110.32
N LEU A 19 72.54 -11.31 -111.13
CA LEU A 19 72.01 -12.64 -110.86
C LEU A 19 73.13 -13.70 -110.84
N VAL A 20 74.07 -13.67 -111.78
CA VAL A 20 75.21 -14.60 -111.82
C VAL A 20 76.13 -14.39 -110.62
N LEU A 21 76.48 -13.15 -110.28
CA LEU A 21 77.29 -12.84 -109.10
C LEU A 21 76.61 -13.27 -107.79
N THR A 22 75.29 -13.10 -107.72
CA THR A 22 74.48 -13.51 -106.57
C THR A 22 74.42 -15.04 -106.44
N ALA A 23 74.24 -15.75 -107.55
CA ALA A 23 74.27 -17.21 -107.58
C ALA A 23 75.66 -17.76 -107.21
N LEU A 24 76.74 -17.13 -107.69
CA LEU A 24 78.11 -17.47 -107.33
C LEU A 24 78.35 -17.25 -105.82
N TYR A 25 77.91 -16.12 -105.28
CA TYR A 25 77.99 -15.80 -103.85
C TYR A 25 77.29 -16.85 -102.98
N VAL A 26 76.06 -17.23 -103.32
CA VAL A 26 75.30 -18.24 -102.56
C VAL A 26 75.92 -19.63 -102.68
N SER A 27 76.42 -20.01 -103.86
CA SER A 27 77.07 -21.31 -104.08
C SER A 27 78.40 -21.40 -103.31
N LEU A 28 79.25 -20.39 -103.43
CA LEU A 28 80.53 -20.31 -102.72
C LEU A 28 80.32 -20.26 -101.20
N GLY A 29 79.33 -19.50 -100.74
CA GLY A 29 78.93 -19.48 -99.33
C GLY A 29 78.52 -20.86 -98.81
N ARG A 30 77.68 -21.60 -99.55
CA ARG A 30 77.26 -22.97 -99.17
C ARG A 30 78.42 -23.95 -99.04
N GLU A 31 79.44 -23.82 -99.88
CA GLU A 31 80.60 -24.72 -99.88
C GLU A 31 81.62 -24.35 -98.79
N LEU A 32 81.79 -23.04 -98.50
CA LEU A 32 82.74 -22.57 -97.49
C LEU A 32 82.21 -22.60 -96.05
N THR A 33 80.90 -22.52 -95.84
CA THR A 33 80.34 -22.37 -94.48
C THR A 33 80.53 -23.60 -93.58
N PRO A 34 80.46 -24.86 -94.08
CA PRO A 34 80.79 -26.03 -93.27
C PRO A 34 82.22 -26.04 -92.72
N LEU A 35 83.17 -25.38 -93.41
CA LEU A 35 84.57 -25.28 -92.97
C LEU A 35 84.75 -24.40 -91.72
N VAL A 36 83.73 -23.66 -91.30
CA VAL A 36 83.80 -22.82 -90.09
C VAL A 36 84.08 -23.65 -88.82
N ALA A 37 83.75 -24.95 -88.82
CA ALA A 37 84.12 -25.86 -87.75
C ALA A 37 85.64 -25.96 -87.54
N GLU A 38 86.46 -25.82 -88.61
CA GLU A 38 87.93 -25.84 -88.52
C GLU A 38 88.48 -24.57 -87.85
N TYR A 39 87.71 -23.47 -87.87
CA TYR A 39 88.09 -22.17 -87.30
C TYR A 39 87.55 -21.96 -85.87
N GLN A 40 87.14 -23.02 -85.17
CA GLN A 40 86.61 -22.93 -83.80
C GLN A 40 87.56 -22.18 -82.85
N ALA A 41 88.87 -22.43 -82.96
CA ALA A 41 89.88 -21.79 -82.13
C ALA A 41 90.02 -20.29 -82.44
N GLU A 42 90.01 -19.85 -83.70
CA GLU A 42 90.06 -18.42 -84.03
C GLU A 42 88.75 -17.71 -83.67
N VAL A 43 87.60 -18.36 -83.86
CA VAL A 43 86.29 -17.80 -83.47
C VAL A 43 86.22 -17.63 -81.95
N GLN A 44 86.71 -18.62 -81.18
CA GLN A 44 86.81 -18.53 -79.74
C GLN A 44 87.77 -17.40 -79.30
N ALA A 45 88.95 -17.29 -79.92
CA ALA A 45 89.92 -16.24 -79.60
C ALA A 45 89.38 -14.84 -79.92
N LYS A 46 88.72 -14.66 -81.07
CA LYS A 46 88.07 -13.38 -81.44
C LYS A 46 86.86 -13.07 -80.56
N ALA A 47 86.08 -14.07 -80.17
CA ALA A 47 84.99 -13.89 -79.22
C ALA A 47 85.52 -13.46 -77.85
N GLN A 48 86.62 -14.07 -77.38
CA GLN A 48 87.30 -13.70 -76.15
C GLN A 48 87.89 -12.28 -76.20
N GLU A 49 88.46 -11.88 -77.33
CA GLU A 49 88.94 -10.51 -77.55
C GLU A 49 87.79 -9.49 -77.56
N ALA A 50 86.70 -9.80 -78.26
CA ALA A 50 85.53 -8.92 -78.37
C ALA A 50 84.76 -8.79 -77.04
N LEU A 51 84.63 -9.88 -76.27
CA LEU A 51 83.93 -9.91 -74.98
C LEU A 51 84.84 -9.52 -73.81
N GLY A 52 86.17 -9.54 -74.00
CA GLY A 52 87.15 -9.27 -72.96
C GLY A 52 87.17 -10.31 -71.83
N MET A 53 86.68 -11.53 -72.10
CA MET A 53 86.49 -12.63 -71.13
C MET A 53 86.81 -13.98 -71.79
N PRO A 54 87.28 -14.99 -71.03
CA PRO A 54 87.49 -16.32 -71.56
C PRO A 54 86.16 -16.88 -72.08
N VAL A 55 86.15 -17.27 -73.36
CA VAL A 55 85.01 -17.94 -73.99
C VAL A 55 85.47 -19.35 -74.30
N GLN A 56 84.67 -20.35 -73.96
CA GLN A 56 84.87 -21.73 -74.36
C GLN A 56 83.67 -22.19 -75.17
N VAL A 57 83.92 -22.69 -76.38
CA VAL A 57 82.89 -23.26 -77.25
C VAL A 57 83.11 -24.75 -77.32
N GLY A 58 82.11 -25.57 -77.01
CA GLY A 58 82.21 -27.03 -77.13
C GLY A 58 82.29 -27.48 -78.59
N ARG A 59 81.35 -27.02 -79.42
CA ARG A 59 81.29 -27.37 -80.85
C ARG A 59 80.78 -26.20 -81.68
N LEU A 60 81.42 -25.93 -82.82
CA LEU A 60 81.03 -24.90 -83.78
C LEU A 60 80.59 -25.54 -85.10
N GLU A 61 79.40 -25.19 -85.58
CA GLU A 61 78.83 -25.65 -86.85
C GLU A 61 78.43 -24.46 -87.73
N GLY A 62 78.70 -24.58 -89.03
CA GLY A 62 78.28 -23.59 -90.01
C GLY A 62 77.26 -24.20 -90.98
N SER A 63 76.17 -23.47 -91.24
CA SER A 63 75.21 -23.80 -92.30
C SER A 63 74.81 -22.55 -93.08
N TRP A 64 74.35 -22.68 -94.32
CA TRP A 64 73.97 -21.54 -95.15
C TRP A 64 72.47 -21.47 -95.39
N SER A 65 71.86 -20.30 -95.15
CA SER A 65 70.43 -20.08 -95.38
C SER A 65 70.18 -18.76 -96.10
N GLY A 66 69.57 -18.84 -97.29
CA GLY A 66 69.30 -17.67 -98.15
C GLY A 66 70.59 -16.98 -98.60
N PHE A 67 70.80 -15.74 -98.14
CA PHE A 67 71.97 -14.90 -98.44
C PHE A 67 72.95 -14.76 -97.27
N SER A 68 72.76 -15.50 -96.17
CA SER A 68 73.57 -15.37 -94.96
C SER A 68 74.08 -16.75 -94.49
N PRO A 69 75.31 -16.81 -93.96
CA PRO A 69 75.75 -17.94 -93.16
C PRO A 69 75.02 -17.92 -91.81
N ILE A 70 74.87 -19.09 -91.21
CA ILE A 70 74.37 -19.32 -89.86
C ILE A 70 75.48 -20.05 -89.12
N LEU A 71 75.95 -19.44 -88.04
CA LEU A 71 76.93 -20.01 -87.13
C LEU A 71 76.21 -20.52 -85.89
N LEU A 72 76.43 -21.77 -85.54
CA LEU A 72 75.83 -22.43 -84.40
C LEU A 72 76.93 -22.92 -83.46
N ALA A 73 77.00 -22.32 -82.27
CA ALA A 73 77.89 -22.76 -81.20
C ALA A 73 77.07 -23.50 -80.14
N ARG A 74 77.51 -24.69 -79.75
CA ARG A 74 76.90 -25.50 -78.68
C ARG A 74 77.82 -25.56 -77.46
N ASP A 75 77.20 -25.69 -76.28
CA ASP A 75 77.89 -25.75 -74.99
C ASP A 75 78.85 -24.57 -74.81
N VAL A 76 78.30 -23.36 -74.89
CA VAL A 76 79.08 -22.12 -74.81
C VAL A 76 79.17 -21.68 -73.36
N ILE A 77 80.41 -21.53 -72.88
CA ILE A 77 80.72 -21.04 -71.54
C ILE A 77 81.45 -19.71 -71.69
N VAL A 78 80.98 -18.66 -71.02
CA VAL A 78 81.60 -17.33 -71.01
C VAL A 78 81.98 -16.98 -69.57
N GLY A 79 83.27 -16.82 -69.30
CA GLY A 79 83.83 -16.56 -67.97
C GLY A 79 84.54 -17.78 -67.35
N GLU A 80 85.07 -17.61 -66.13
CA GLU A 80 85.80 -18.64 -65.37
C GLU A 80 85.16 -18.91 -64.00
N GLY A 81 85.25 -20.16 -63.53
CA GLY A 81 84.82 -20.57 -62.19
C GLY A 81 83.31 -20.85 -62.06
N ALA A 82 82.81 -20.80 -60.82
CA ALA A 82 81.40 -21.07 -60.50
C ALA A 82 80.43 -20.05 -61.09
N ASN A 83 80.93 -18.90 -61.54
CA ASN A 83 80.13 -17.79 -62.05
C ASN A 83 80.18 -17.71 -63.58
N ALA A 84 80.63 -18.75 -64.28
CA ALA A 84 80.64 -18.72 -65.75
C ALA A 84 79.21 -18.79 -66.31
N LEU A 85 78.89 -17.91 -67.27
CA LEU A 85 77.62 -17.95 -68.00
C LEU A 85 77.60 -19.21 -68.88
N ARG A 86 76.57 -20.04 -68.70
CA ARG A 86 76.37 -21.27 -69.48
C ARG A 86 75.21 -21.06 -70.45
N LEU A 87 75.45 -21.38 -71.72
CA LEU A 87 74.45 -21.39 -72.77
C LEU A 87 74.50 -22.74 -73.47
N ASP A 88 73.36 -23.40 -73.61
CA ASP A 88 73.27 -24.68 -74.33
C ASP A 88 73.57 -24.49 -75.82
N GLN A 89 73.05 -23.39 -76.39
CA GLN A 89 73.19 -23.08 -77.82
C GLN A 89 73.20 -21.58 -78.08
N VAL A 90 74.12 -21.13 -78.95
CA VAL A 90 74.19 -19.77 -79.49
C VAL A 90 74.13 -19.83 -81.01
N ARG A 91 73.12 -19.20 -81.60
CA ARG A 91 72.94 -19.13 -83.05
C ARG A 91 73.10 -17.69 -83.53
N VAL A 92 74.04 -17.46 -84.45
CA VAL A 92 74.36 -16.15 -85.01
C VAL A 92 74.18 -16.18 -86.52
N ALA A 93 73.32 -15.31 -87.05
CA ALA A 93 73.15 -15.12 -88.48
C ALA A 93 73.56 -13.68 -88.86
N PRO A 94 74.78 -13.44 -89.37
CA PRO A 94 75.18 -12.12 -89.85
C PRO A 94 74.33 -11.63 -91.03
N ASP A 95 74.04 -10.33 -91.06
CA ASP A 95 73.39 -9.66 -92.19
C ASP A 95 74.45 -9.16 -93.17
N LEU A 96 74.95 -10.02 -94.04
CA LEU A 96 76.03 -9.64 -94.97
C LEU A 96 75.62 -8.49 -95.92
N PRO A 97 74.43 -8.50 -96.55
CA PRO A 97 73.96 -7.37 -97.35
C PRO A 97 73.76 -6.09 -96.53
N GLY A 98 73.11 -6.18 -95.36
CA GLY A 98 72.87 -5.02 -94.50
C GLY A 98 74.15 -4.46 -93.90
N SER A 99 75.14 -5.31 -93.61
CA SER A 99 76.46 -4.89 -93.14
C SER A 99 77.24 -4.15 -94.21
N ALA A 100 77.21 -4.66 -95.45
CA ALA A 100 77.87 -4.02 -96.59
C ALA A 100 77.24 -2.65 -96.90
N LEU A 101 75.91 -2.54 -96.85
CA LEU A 101 75.19 -1.28 -97.09
C LEU A 101 75.47 -0.25 -95.99
N ALA A 102 75.53 -0.70 -94.73
CA ALA A 102 75.74 0.16 -93.57
C ALA A 102 77.22 0.43 -93.25
N ARG A 103 78.17 -0.20 -93.97
CA ARG A 103 79.63 -0.17 -93.72
C ARG A 103 80.03 -0.52 -92.28
N GLN A 104 79.20 -1.33 -91.61
CA GLN A 104 79.40 -1.77 -90.23
C GLN A 104 78.85 -3.19 -90.09
N LEU A 105 79.44 -4.02 -89.24
CA LEU A 105 78.95 -5.38 -89.03
C LEU A 105 77.55 -5.34 -88.37
N ARG A 106 76.58 -6.02 -88.98
CA ARG A 106 75.20 -6.17 -88.49
C ARG A 106 74.82 -7.64 -88.41
N ILE A 107 74.06 -7.98 -87.39
CA ILE A 107 73.54 -9.32 -87.14
C ILE A 107 72.05 -9.32 -87.48
N LYS A 108 71.63 -10.23 -88.34
CA LYS A 108 70.22 -10.40 -88.72
C LYS A 108 69.43 -11.07 -87.61
N HIS A 109 69.97 -12.15 -87.04
CA HIS A 109 69.33 -12.93 -85.98
C HIS A 109 70.38 -13.42 -84.98
N LEU A 110 70.17 -13.14 -83.71
CA LEU A 110 70.97 -13.64 -82.60
C LEU A 110 70.05 -14.41 -81.66
N GLU A 111 70.36 -15.67 -81.40
CA GLU A 111 69.51 -16.54 -80.58
C GLU A 111 70.33 -17.25 -79.51
N PHE A 112 69.85 -17.15 -78.27
CA PHE A 112 70.39 -17.80 -77.08
C PHE A 112 69.38 -18.82 -76.56
N SER A 113 69.82 -20.06 -76.38
CA SER A 113 69.00 -21.13 -75.78
C SER A 113 69.66 -21.63 -74.50
N GLY A 114 68.86 -21.89 -73.46
CA GLY A 114 69.36 -22.43 -72.20
C GLY A 114 70.26 -21.46 -71.43
N LEU A 115 70.02 -20.15 -71.56
CA LEU A 115 70.79 -19.15 -70.82
C LEU A 115 70.43 -19.23 -69.33
N ASN A 116 71.42 -19.51 -68.47
CA ASN A 116 71.25 -19.43 -67.03
C ASN A 116 71.98 -18.20 -66.48
N LEU A 117 71.22 -17.29 -65.88
CA LEU A 117 71.67 -15.97 -65.48
C LEU A 117 71.29 -15.69 -64.03
N SER A 118 72.26 -15.28 -63.22
CA SER A 118 72.06 -14.93 -61.80
C SER A 118 72.37 -13.44 -61.60
N LEU A 119 71.42 -12.72 -61.01
CA LEU A 119 71.45 -11.29 -60.73
C LEU A 119 71.40 -11.12 -59.21
N LYS A 120 72.39 -10.44 -58.63
CA LYS A 120 72.46 -10.22 -57.18
C LYS A 120 72.46 -8.73 -56.87
N GLU A 121 71.63 -8.32 -55.92
CA GLU A 121 71.58 -6.95 -55.43
C GLU A 121 72.72 -6.69 -54.42
N GLY A 122 73.52 -5.66 -54.68
CA GLY A 122 74.59 -5.20 -53.81
C GLY A 122 74.09 -4.31 -52.66
N PRO A 123 74.94 -4.02 -51.65
CA PRO A 123 74.59 -3.14 -50.52
C PRO A 123 74.24 -1.70 -50.92
N ASP A 124 74.64 -1.29 -52.13
CA ASP A 124 74.34 -0.01 -52.76
C ASP A 124 73.02 0.00 -53.54
N GLY A 125 72.24 -1.08 -53.45
CA GLY A 125 70.96 -1.26 -54.15
C GLY A 125 71.12 -1.50 -55.66
N ARG A 126 72.34 -1.79 -56.12
CA ARG A 126 72.61 -2.04 -57.54
C ARG A 126 72.59 -3.52 -57.85
N TRP A 127 71.97 -3.89 -58.96
CA TRP A 127 71.96 -5.25 -59.47
C TRP A 127 73.24 -5.53 -60.25
N ALA A 128 74.00 -6.52 -59.81
CA ALA A 128 75.18 -7.02 -60.51
C ALA A 128 74.89 -8.38 -61.14
N LEU A 129 75.37 -8.58 -62.38
CA LEU A 129 75.36 -9.90 -63.00
C LEU A 129 76.45 -10.75 -62.38
N GLU A 130 76.10 -11.91 -61.82
CA GLU A 130 77.06 -12.84 -61.26
C GLU A 130 77.85 -13.49 -62.41
N GLY A 131 79.15 -13.17 -62.52
CA GLY A 131 80.04 -13.77 -63.55
C GLY A 131 80.68 -12.83 -64.57
N LEU A 132 80.16 -11.62 -64.74
CA LEU A 132 80.75 -10.63 -65.65
C LEU A 132 81.51 -9.55 -64.83
N PRO A 133 82.73 -9.17 -65.22
CA PRO A 133 83.39 -7.99 -64.67
C PRO A 133 82.59 -6.73 -65.02
N VAL A 134 82.21 -5.97 -63.99
CA VAL A 134 81.56 -4.66 -64.14
C VAL A 134 82.58 -3.68 -64.73
N ARG A 135 82.49 -3.39 -66.04
CA ARG A 135 83.30 -2.36 -66.70
C ARG A 135 82.58 -1.01 -66.63
N ASP A 136 83.27 -0.05 -66.03
CA ASP A 136 82.98 1.39 -65.87
C ASP A 136 81.59 1.80 -65.35
N ASN A 137 81.63 2.64 -64.32
CA ASN A 137 80.50 3.13 -63.52
C ASN A 137 79.68 4.23 -64.24
N GLN A 138 79.61 4.23 -65.57
CA GLN A 138 78.92 5.26 -66.35
C GLN A 138 77.42 4.96 -66.46
N PRO A 139 76.55 5.99 -66.35
CA PRO A 139 75.12 5.84 -66.58
C PRO A 139 74.85 5.30 -67.99
N ILE A 140 73.93 4.34 -68.13
CA ILE A 140 73.49 3.84 -69.43
C ILE A 140 72.81 5.01 -70.18
N ASP A 141 73.41 5.47 -71.27
CA ASP A 141 72.82 6.46 -72.18
C ASP A 141 71.77 5.77 -73.09
N PRO A 142 70.46 6.09 -72.97
CA PRO A 142 69.41 5.45 -73.74
C PRO A 142 69.57 5.61 -75.25
N GLU A 143 70.11 6.75 -75.71
CA GLU A 143 70.34 6.99 -77.14
C GLU A 143 71.42 6.04 -77.67
N GLN A 144 72.52 5.89 -76.93
CA GLN A 144 73.59 4.95 -77.29
C GLN A 144 73.10 3.51 -77.24
N LEU A 145 72.28 3.14 -76.25
CA LEU A 145 71.71 1.80 -76.15
C LEU A 145 70.79 1.49 -77.34
N LEU A 146 69.86 2.38 -77.67
CA LEU A 146 68.96 2.25 -78.83
C LEU A 146 69.73 2.18 -80.15
N ASN A 147 70.85 2.90 -80.27
CA ASN A 147 71.74 2.83 -81.43
C ASN A 147 72.51 1.49 -81.49
N ARG A 148 73.00 0.97 -80.36
CA ARG A 148 73.66 -0.35 -80.29
C ARG A 148 72.69 -1.50 -80.58
N MET A 149 71.45 -1.41 -80.09
CA MET A 149 70.42 -2.42 -80.35
C MET A 149 70.09 -2.55 -81.85
N GLN A 150 70.27 -1.50 -82.66
CA GLN A 150 70.08 -1.56 -84.12
C GLN A 150 71.15 -2.40 -84.85
N MET A 151 72.26 -2.78 -84.19
CA MET A 151 73.25 -3.70 -84.77
C MET A 151 72.70 -5.13 -84.86
N VAL A 152 71.67 -5.48 -84.08
CA VAL A 152 71.03 -6.79 -84.03
C VAL A 152 69.55 -6.63 -84.43
N SER A 153 69.14 -7.16 -85.58
CA SER A 153 67.78 -6.96 -86.08
C SER A 153 66.72 -7.77 -85.31
N GLU A 154 67.06 -9.00 -84.93
CA GLU A 154 66.23 -9.88 -84.09
C GLU A 154 67.11 -10.57 -83.05
N LEU A 155 66.68 -10.53 -81.77
CA LEU A 155 67.30 -11.18 -80.63
C LEU A 155 66.26 -12.09 -79.97
N SER A 156 66.53 -13.38 -79.93
CA SER A 156 65.68 -14.38 -79.26
C SER A 156 66.42 -15.02 -78.09
N VAL A 157 65.76 -15.12 -76.95
CA VAL A 157 66.19 -15.90 -75.79
C VAL A 157 65.12 -16.96 -75.54
N LEU A 158 65.50 -18.23 -75.51
CA LEU A 158 64.59 -19.36 -75.38
C LEU A 158 65.02 -20.25 -74.21
N ASP A 159 64.04 -20.88 -73.56
CA ASP A 159 64.24 -21.90 -72.52
C ASP A 159 65.27 -21.53 -71.46
N SER A 160 65.25 -20.26 -71.04
CA SER A 160 66.26 -19.68 -70.15
C SER A 160 65.77 -19.55 -68.71
N GLN A 161 66.70 -19.44 -67.78
CA GLN A 161 66.43 -19.26 -66.35
C GLN A 161 67.13 -18.00 -65.85
N VAL A 162 66.39 -17.15 -65.13
CA VAL A 162 66.93 -15.95 -64.49
C VAL A 162 66.68 -16.05 -62.99
N THR A 163 67.74 -16.08 -62.19
CA THR A 163 67.64 -16.08 -60.73
C THR A 163 67.95 -14.68 -60.21
N LEU A 164 67.02 -14.07 -59.49
CA LEU A 164 67.18 -12.77 -58.85
C LEU A 164 67.42 -12.98 -57.35
N GLN A 165 68.50 -12.44 -56.79
CA GLN A 165 68.80 -12.47 -55.36
C GLN A 165 68.81 -11.04 -54.79
N PRO A 166 67.65 -10.55 -54.30
CA PRO A 166 67.58 -9.23 -53.68
C PRO A 166 68.27 -9.21 -52.31
N LEU A 167 68.64 -8.01 -51.83
CA LEU A 167 69.26 -7.83 -50.53
C LEU A 167 68.25 -8.17 -49.42
N ASP A 168 68.63 -9.02 -48.46
CA ASP A 168 67.80 -9.50 -47.35
C ASP A 168 66.53 -10.31 -47.72
N HIS A 169 66.42 -10.80 -48.96
CA HIS A 169 65.27 -11.59 -49.44
C HIS A 169 65.69 -12.92 -50.07
N PRO A 170 64.81 -13.95 -50.10
CA PRO A 170 65.10 -15.21 -50.76
C PRO A 170 65.27 -15.04 -52.28
N ALA A 171 66.13 -15.89 -52.87
CA ALA A 171 66.35 -15.88 -54.31
C ALA A 171 65.08 -16.30 -55.08
N ILE A 172 64.75 -15.55 -56.12
CA ILE A 172 63.56 -15.69 -56.98
C ILE A 172 64.03 -16.29 -58.31
N ALA A 173 63.65 -17.53 -58.60
CA ALA A 173 63.93 -18.19 -59.87
C ALA A 173 62.80 -17.97 -60.88
N LEU A 174 63.09 -17.26 -61.97
CA LEU A 174 62.22 -17.11 -63.14
C LEU A 174 62.60 -18.18 -64.16
N THR A 175 61.65 -19.06 -64.47
CA THR A 175 61.88 -20.22 -65.36
C THR A 175 61.16 -20.03 -66.70
N TYR A 176 61.58 -20.79 -67.72
CA TYR A 176 61.03 -20.69 -69.08
C TYR A 176 61.02 -19.26 -69.63
N VAL A 177 62.09 -18.50 -69.35
CA VAL A 177 62.25 -17.13 -69.82
C VAL A 177 62.43 -17.16 -71.33
N GLY A 178 61.39 -16.72 -72.03
CA GLY A 178 61.36 -16.49 -73.46
C GLY A 178 61.33 -14.99 -73.76
N LEU A 179 62.30 -14.48 -74.50
CA LEU A 179 62.36 -13.08 -74.91
C LEU A 179 62.54 -13.02 -76.42
N ASN A 180 61.74 -12.22 -77.12
CA ASN A 180 61.95 -11.90 -78.52
C ASN A 180 61.96 -10.38 -78.70
N LEU A 181 63.09 -9.84 -79.12
CA LEU A 181 63.30 -8.44 -79.43
C LEU A 181 63.55 -8.28 -80.93
N ARG A 182 62.68 -7.54 -81.61
CA ARG A 182 62.90 -7.07 -82.98
C ARG A 182 63.23 -5.59 -82.96
N ALA A 183 64.42 -5.23 -83.41
CA ALA A 183 64.90 -3.85 -83.45
C ALA A 183 64.96 -3.34 -84.90
N GLY A 184 64.18 -2.31 -85.20
CA GLY A 184 64.26 -1.55 -86.45
C GLY A 184 64.70 -0.10 -86.22
N PRO A 185 64.86 0.70 -87.29
CA PRO A 185 65.37 2.08 -87.20
C PRO A 185 64.44 3.06 -86.48
N SER A 186 63.15 2.76 -86.38
CA SER A 186 62.17 3.59 -85.67
C SER A 186 61.10 2.81 -84.93
N ARG A 187 61.08 1.48 -85.05
CA ARG A 187 60.09 0.61 -84.41
C ARG A 187 60.84 -0.51 -83.74
N GLN A 188 60.54 -0.75 -82.47
CA GLN A 188 61.02 -1.93 -81.77
C GLN A 188 59.83 -2.71 -81.21
N ARG A 189 59.97 -4.02 -81.12
CA ARG A 189 58.98 -4.90 -80.49
C ARG A 189 59.70 -5.86 -79.58
N LEU A 190 59.33 -5.87 -78.31
CA LEU A 190 59.85 -6.75 -77.28
C LEU A 190 58.69 -7.57 -76.73
N ASP A 191 58.68 -8.87 -76.97
CA ASP A 191 57.76 -9.81 -76.34
C ASP A 191 58.56 -10.64 -75.32
N ALA A 192 58.13 -10.66 -74.07
CA ALA A 192 58.73 -11.46 -73.01
C ALA A 192 57.66 -12.33 -72.35
N ARG A 193 58.00 -13.59 -72.09
CA ARG A 193 57.18 -14.55 -71.35
C ARG A 193 58.08 -15.27 -70.35
N LEU A 194 57.58 -15.44 -69.14
CA LEU A 194 58.31 -16.14 -68.09
C LEU A 194 57.33 -16.79 -67.13
N THR A 195 57.80 -17.79 -66.40
CA THR A 195 57.04 -18.44 -65.33
C THR A 195 57.59 -18.01 -63.98
N LEU A 196 56.72 -17.49 -63.13
CA LEU A 196 57.02 -17.08 -61.77
C LEU A 196 57.31 -18.30 -60.87
N PRO A 197 57.93 -18.13 -59.68
CA PRO A 197 58.25 -19.25 -58.79
C PRO A 197 57.03 -20.07 -58.32
N ASP A 198 55.83 -19.50 -58.37
CA ASP A 198 54.57 -20.17 -58.06
C ASP A 198 53.98 -20.97 -59.24
N GLY A 199 54.71 -21.05 -60.36
CA GLY A 199 54.31 -21.77 -61.57
C GLY A 199 53.40 -20.99 -62.51
N GLN A 200 53.08 -19.72 -62.20
CA GLN A 200 52.15 -18.93 -63.01
C GLN A 200 52.85 -18.19 -64.16
N PRO A 201 52.24 -18.12 -65.36
CA PRO A 201 52.83 -17.43 -66.50
C PRO A 201 52.62 -15.92 -66.44
N LEU A 202 53.67 -15.16 -66.69
CA LEU A 202 53.66 -13.71 -66.89
C LEU A 202 54.03 -13.40 -68.34
N ALA A 203 53.31 -12.47 -68.96
CA ALA A 203 53.59 -12.03 -70.32
C ALA A 203 53.64 -10.50 -70.41
N VAL A 204 54.66 -10.01 -71.11
CA VAL A 204 54.88 -8.60 -71.43
C VAL A 204 55.03 -8.46 -72.93
N SER A 205 54.35 -7.49 -73.54
CA SER A 205 54.57 -7.10 -74.93
C SER A 205 54.73 -5.59 -74.99
N LEU A 206 55.85 -5.14 -75.52
CA LEU A 206 56.20 -3.74 -75.67
C LEU A 206 56.38 -3.45 -77.16
N ARG A 207 55.66 -2.44 -77.65
CA ARG A 207 55.77 -1.94 -79.01
C ARG A 207 56.14 -0.47 -78.93
N THR A 208 57.29 -0.14 -79.47
CA THR A 208 57.84 1.21 -79.39
C THR A 208 57.96 1.78 -80.79
N ARG A 209 57.69 3.08 -80.92
CA ARG A 209 57.99 3.87 -82.12
C ARG A 209 58.89 5.03 -81.69
N VAL A 210 60.19 4.76 -81.66
CA VAL A 210 61.20 5.62 -81.06
C VAL A 210 62.38 5.76 -82.02
N ARG A 211 62.82 7.00 -82.25
CA ARG A 211 64.12 7.30 -82.89
C ARG A 211 65.14 7.59 -81.79
N ALA A 212 66.35 7.05 -81.91
CA ALA A 212 67.36 7.16 -80.85
C ALA A 212 67.64 8.62 -80.42
N SER A 213 67.75 9.55 -81.37
CA SER A 213 68.03 10.97 -81.11
C SER A 213 66.88 11.77 -80.48
N ALA A 214 65.66 11.24 -80.50
CA ALA A 214 64.44 11.89 -80.01
C ALA A 214 63.63 10.94 -79.14
N TRP A 215 64.32 10.16 -78.30
CA TRP A 215 63.71 9.04 -77.61
C TRP A 215 62.59 9.45 -76.64
N ARG A 216 62.63 10.70 -76.13
CA ARG A 216 61.63 11.28 -75.22
C ARG A 216 60.28 11.59 -75.88
N GLU A 217 60.27 11.79 -77.20
CA GLU A 217 59.05 12.02 -78.02
C GLU A 217 58.48 10.69 -78.56
N GLY A 218 59.09 9.57 -78.19
CA GLY A 218 58.71 8.27 -78.69
C GLY A 218 57.34 7.79 -78.17
N GLN A 219 56.66 7.01 -78.98
CA GLN A 219 55.42 6.33 -78.57
C GLN A 219 55.72 4.93 -78.06
N VAL A 220 55.09 4.54 -76.96
CA VAL A 220 55.25 3.20 -76.36
C VAL A 220 53.88 2.64 -76.03
N ASP A 221 53.51 1.55 -76.71
CA ASP A 221 52.36 0.73 -76.37
C ASP A 221 52.84 -0.50 -75.59
N ALA A 222 52.33 -0.69 -74.38
CA ALA A 222 52.66 -1.82 -73.52
C ALA A 222 51.41 -2.65 -73.23
N TYR A 223 51.57 -3.97 -73.27
CA TYR A 223 50.61 -4.93 -72.79
C TYR A 223 51.25 -5.79 -71.70
N LEU A 224 50.58 -5.88 -70.56
CA LEU A 224 51.03 -6.65 -69.40
C LEU A 224 49.90 -7.59 -68.96
N SER A 225 50.20 -8.88 -68.92
CA SER A 225 49.31 -9.93 -68.40
C SER A 225 49.92 -10.48 -67.12
N LEU A 226 49.33 -10.11 -65.98
CA LEU A 226 49.72 -10.56 -64.65
C LEU A 226 48.85 -11.74 -64.21
N PRO A 227 49.46 -12.86 -63.78
CA PRO A 227 48.70 -13.97 -63.23
C PRO A 227 48.12 -13.63 -61.85
N GLN A 228 47.13 -14.41 -61.41
CA GLN A 228 46.55 -14.32 -60.07
C GLN A 228 47.50 -14.93 -59.04
N SER A 229 48.41 -14.10 -58.56
CA SER A 229 49.45 -14.51 -57.65
C SER A 229 49.57 -13.55 -56.47
N ASP A 230 50.28 -13.97 -55.42
CA ASP A 230 50.48 -13.18 -54.21
C ASP A 230 51.66 -12.22 -54.34
N TRP A 231 51.39 -11.04 -54.88
CA TRP A 231 52.38 -10.01 -55.17
C TRP A 231 53.01 -9.39 -53.92
N ALA A 232 52.40 -9.53 -52.74
CA ALA A 232 52.95 -9.00 -51.49
C ALA A 232 54.33 -9.60 -51.15
N LYS A 233 54.62 -10.80 -51.66
CA LYS A 233 55.91 -11.49 -51.48
C LYS A 233 56.98 -11.07 -52.49
N TRP A 234 56.59 -10.38 -53.56
CA TRP A 234 57.46 -10.09 -54.70
C TRP A 234 57.66 -8.60 -54.95
N LEU A 235 56.73 -7.76 -54.46
CA LEU A 235 56.83 -6.32 -54.56
C LEU A 235 57.82 -5.81 -53.51
N PRO A 236 58.91 -5.15 -53.93
CA PRO A 236 59.85 -4.60 -52.99
C PRO A 236 59.24 -3.37 -52.27
N PRO A 237 59.68 -3.06 -51.03
CA PRO A 237 59.07 -2.01 -50.19
C PRO A 237 59.04 -0.62 -50.84
N HIS A 238 59.99 -0.33 -51.73
CA HIS A 238 60.04 0.94 -52.46
C HIS A 238 58.86 1.12 -53.44
N VAL A 239 58.24 0.03 -53.91
CA VAL A 239 57.06 0.07 -54.78
C VAL A 239 55.78 0.29 -53.96
N THR A 240 55.68 -0.28 -52.76
CA THR A 240 54.47 -0.17 -51.92
C THR A 240 54.47 1.07 -51.02
N GLN A 241 55.60 1.76 -50.86
CA GLN A 241 55.74 2.96 -50.03
C GLN A 241 55.21 2.75 -48.59
N GLN A 242 54.19 3.52 -48.19
CA GLN A 242 53.55 3.45 -46.86
C GLN A 242 52.48 2.36 -46.77
N TRP A 243 52.15 1.70 -47.88
CA TRP A 243 51.19 0.59 -47.89
C TRP A 243 51.87 -0.70 -47.49
N LYS A 244 51.38 -1.30 -46.41
CA LYS A 244 51.85 -2.58 -45.90
C LYS A 244 50.79 -3.64 -46.22
N PHE A 245 51.08 -4.47 -47.23
CA PHE A 245 50.24 -5.59 -47.61
C PHE A 245 50.76 -6.87 -46.98
N SER A 246 49.95 -7.54 -46.17
CA SER A 246 50.24 -8.89 -45.68
C SER A 246 49.89 -9.96 -46.72
N GLU A 247 48.92 -9.68 -47.59
CA GLU A 247 48.52 -10.57 -48.68
C GLU A 247 47.95 -9.74 -49.84
N LEU A 248 48.45 -9.97 -51.07
CA LEU A 248 48.00 -9.27 -52.27
C LEU A 248 47.84 -10.28 -53.41
N LYS A 249 46.80 -11.10 -53.32
CA LYS A 249 46.42 -12.03 -54.38
C LYS A 249 45.69 -11.26 -55.46
N ALA A 250 46.42 -10.90 -56.52
CA ALA A 250 45.90 -10.10 -57.62
C ALA A 250 46.40 -10.63 -58.96
N GLY A 251 45.57 -10.51 -59.99
CA GLY A 251 45.93 -10.78 -61.37
C GLY A 251 45.14 -9.86 -62.30
N GLY A 252 45.62 -9.65 -63.52
CA GLY A 252 44.96 -8.71 -64.40
C GLY A 252 45.71 -8.43 -65.70
N GLU A 253 45.03 -7.69 -66.57
CA GLU A 253 45.54 -7.27 -67.87
C GLU A 253 45.61 -5.74 -67.90
N PHE A 254 46.73 -5.22 -68.41
CA PHE A 254 46.97 -3.78 -68.52
C PHE A 254 47.40 -3.44 -69.93
N TRP A 255 46.74 -2.48 -70.54
CA TRP A 255 47.12 -1.87 -71.82
C TRP A 255 47.48 -0.42 -71.56
N LEU A 256 48.72 -0.04 -71.86
CA LEU A 256 49.24 1.29 -71.61
C LEU A 256 49.76 1.90 -72.91
N SER A 257 49.50 3.18 -73.12
CA SER A 257 50.08 3.95 -74.23
C SER A 257 50.70 5.23 -73.69
N TRP A 258 52.00 5.41 -73.96
CA TRP A 258 52.76 6.61 -73.64
C TRP A 258 53.16 7.35 -74.91
N GLY A 259 53.18 8.69 -74.83
CA GLY A 259 53.62 9.59 -75.89
C GLY A 259 53.93 10.97 -75.33
N ASP A 260 54.88 11.68 -75.93
CA ASP A 260 55.34 13.02 -75.51
C ASP A 260 55.76 13.09 -74.03
N GLY A 261 56.34 12.01 -73.51
CA GLY A 261 56.75 11.89 -72.12
C GLY A 261 55.61 11.71 -71.10
N LEU A 262 54.35 11.60 -71.54
CA LEU A 262 53.18 11.44 -70.68
C LEU A 262 52.40 10.15 -70.99
N LEU A 263 51.65 9.65 -70.00
CA LEU A 263 50.69 8.56 -70.20
C LEU A 263 49.46 9.11 -70.93
N GLN A 264 49.15 8.54 -72.09
CA GLN A 264 48.04 8.96 -72.96
C GLN A 264 46.78 8.15 -72.67
N SER A 265 46.90 6.83 -72.52
CA SER A 265 45.79 5.96 -72.14
C SER A 265 46.24 4.77 -71.31
N LEU A 266 45.39 4.34 -70.38
CA LEU A 266 45.56 3.11 -69.61
C LEU A 266 44.21 2.40 -69.52
N VAL A 267 44.16 1.13 -69.92
CA VAL A 267 43.04 0.23 -69.64
C VAL A 267 43.56 -0.81 -68.67
N ALA A 268 42.88 -0.97 -67.53
CA ALA A 268 43.24 -1.96 -66.52
C ALA A 268 42.03 -2.84 -66.20
N ARG A 269 42.24 -4.15 -66.31
CA ARG A 269 41.29 -5.17 -65.86
C ARG A 269 41.95 -5.96 -64.73
N LEU A 270 41.57 -5.66 -63.50
CA LEU A 270 42.16 -6.23 -62.30
C LEU A 270 41.14 -7.12 -61.58
N ASN A 271 41.58 -8.30 -61.17
CA ASN A 271 40.84 -9.18 -60.27
C ASN A 271 41.78 -9.60 -59.12
N ALA A 272 41.45 -9.15 -57.92
CA ALA A 272 42.13 -9.50 -56.70
C ALA A 272 41.18 -10.27 -55.77
N PRO A 273 41.26 -11.62 -55.75
CA PRO A 273 40.47 -12.45 -54.84
C PRO A 273 40.62 -12.05 -53.38
N GLN A 274 41.80 -11.58 -52.97
CA GLN A 274 42.08 -11.19 -51.60
C GLN A 274 43.17 -10.12 -51.52
N VAL A 275 42.84 -9.00 -50.88
CA VAL A 275 43.77 -7.92 -50.56
C VAL A 275 43.69 -7.66 -49.06
N SER A 276 44.80 -7.83 -48.35
CA SER A 276 44.88 -7.58 -46.91
C SER A 276 46.05 -6.64 -46.63
N GLY A 277 45.74 -5.49 -46.02
CA GLY A 277 46.74 -4.48 -45.71
C GLY A 277 46.16 -3.22 -45.10
N ALA A 278 47.05 -2.31 -44.72
CA ALA A 278 46.73 -0.99 -44.21
C ALA A 278 47.71 0.06 -44.76
N TYR A 279 47.26 1.31 -44.71
CA TYR A 279 48.11 2.47 -44.87
C TYR A 279 48.82 2.77 -43.53
N ASP A 280 50.14 2.81 -43.56
CA ASP A 280 51.01 3.16 -42.43
C ASP A 280 50.88 2.23 -41.19
N GLU A 281 50.52 2.76 -40.01
CA GLU A 281 50.29 2.00 -38.76
C GLU A 281 48.78 1.75 -38.47
N ARG A 282 47.91 2.01 -39.44
CA ARG A 282 46.46 1.81 -39.29
C ARG A 282 46.11 0.32 -39.18
N LYS A 283 44.92 0.04 -38.66
CA LYS A 283 44.42 -1.34 -38.55
C LYS A 283 44.24 -1.91 -39.96
N PRO A 284 44.85 -3.07 -40.27
CA PRO A 284 44.70 -3.69 -41.58
C PRO A 284 43.28 -4.19 -41.79
N ILE A 285 42.79 -4.06 -43.02
CA ILE A 285 41.51 -4.62 -43.47
C ILE A 285 41.74 -5.63 -44.58
N THR A 286 40.88 -6.65 -44.62
CA THR A 286 40.85 -7.64 -45.70
C THR A 286 39.64 -7.40 -46.58
N VAL A 287 39.90 -7.13 -47.86
CA VAL A 287 38.90 -7.01 -48.92
C VAL A 287 39.00 -8.25 -49.82
N LYS A 288 37.84 -8.86 -50.12
CA LYS A 288 37.77 -10.05 -50.98
C LYS A 288 37.13 -9.71 -52.31
N ASN A 289 37.44 -10.48 -53.35
CA ASN A 289 36.81 -10.38 -54.68
C ASN A 289 36.78 -8.94 -55.25
N LEU A 290 37.88 -8.21 -55.09
CA LEU A 290 38.06 -6.89 -55.67
C LEU A 290 38.20 -7.04 -57.18
N ALA A 291 37.18 -6.63 -57.92
CA ALA A 291 37.18 -6.56 -59.36
C ALA A 291 37.13 -5.10 -59.80
N LEU A 292 38.01 -4.73 -60.72
CA LEU A 292 38.15 -3.37 -61.21
C LEU A 292 38.35 -3.35 -62.73
N ASN A 293 37.49 -2.59 -63.42
CA ASN A 293 37.72 -2.16 -64.80
C ASN A 293 37.95 -0.66 -64.80
N ALA A 294 39.18 -0.23 -65.06
CA ALA A 294 39.58 1.17 -65.07
C ALA A 294 40.01 1.61 -66.47
N TYR A 295 39.53 2.78 -66.88
CA TYR A 295 39.86 3.44 -68.14
C TYR A 295 40.40 4.82 -67.82
N PHE A 296 41.65 5.06 -68.16
CA PHE A 296 42.29 6.36 -68.10
C PHE A 296 42.54 6.83 -69.54
N GLN A 297 42.16 8.07 -69.82
CA GLN A 297 42.41 8.70 -71.10
C GLN A 297 42.80 10.17 -70.87
N ARG A 298 43.83 10.60 -71.58
CA ARG A 298 44.27 11.99 -71.66
C ARG A 298 44.01 12.50 -73.07
N ASN A 299 43.48 13.71 -73.17
CA ASN A 299 43.26 14.42 -74.43
C ASN A 299 43.62 15.91 -74.27
N ASP A 300 43.45 16.68 -75.34
CA ASP A 300 43.77 18.12 -75.34
C ASP A 300 42.87 18.95 -74.40
N GLN A 301 41.73 18.39 -73.96
CA GLN A 301 40.77 19.05 -73.07
C GLN A 301 41.00 18.73 -71.59
N GLY A 302 41.81 17.72 -71.28
CA GLY A 302 42.13 17.31 -69.90
C GLY A 302 42.33 15.80 -69.76
N LEU A 303 42.01 15.27 -68.59
CA LEU A 303 42.08 13.82 -68.31
C LEU A 303 40.73 13.30 -67.80
N SER A 304 40.44 12.06 -68.14
CA SER A 304 39.28 11.32 -67.66
C SER A 304 39.72 9.97 -67.11
N VAL A 305 39.26 9.66 -65.91
CA VAL A 305 39.42 8.35 -65.26
C VAL A 305 38.02 7.80 -65.00
N ALA A 306 37.70 6.66 -65.57
CA ALA A 306 36.42 5.98 -65.37
C ALA A 306 36.67 4.59 -64.80
N PHE A 307 36.01 4.29 -63.69
CA PHE A 307 35.91 2.98 -63.08
C PHE A 307 34.52 2.44 -63.39
N ASP A 308 34.40 1.72 -64.51
CA ASP A 308 33.12 1.21 -65.05
C ASP A 308 32.49 0.13 -64.17
N SER A 309 33.35 -0.62 -63.48
CA SER A 309 32.94 -1.55 -62.43
C SER A 309 34.02 -1.61 -61.36
N LEU A 310 33.74 -1.03 -60.19
CA LEU A 310 34.52 -1.26 -58.98
C LEU A 310 33.64 -2.03 -58.01
N ALA A 311 33.99 -3.28 -57.75
CA ALA A 311 33.16 -4.14 -56.94
C ALA A 311 34.01 -5.01 -56.03
N MET A 312 33.67 -5.06 -54.75
CA MET A 312 34.47 -5.73 -53.73
C MET A 312 33.60 -6.22 -52.57
N ASN A 313 34.11 -7.19 -51.82
CA ASN A 313 33.45 -7.68 -50.61
C ASN A 313 34.21 -7.15 -49.40
N ILE A 314 33.54 -6.34 -48.59
CA ILE A 314 34.07 -5.79 -47.35
C ILE A 314 33.31 -6.47 -46.20
N GLY A 315 34.00 -7.36 -45.47
CA GLY A 315 33.32 -8.30 -44.58
C GLY A 315 32.36 -9.21 -45.36
N GLU A 316 31.10 -9.25 -44.94
CA GLU A 316 30.01 -10.02 -45.58
C GLU A 316 29.23 -9.20 -46.62
N THR A 317 29.54 -7.91 -46.79
CA THR A 317 28.78 -7.01 -47.67
C THR A 317 29.45 -6.85 -49.02
N ARG A 318 28.69 -7.06 -50.10
CA ARG A 318 29.09 -6.71 -51.47
C ARG A 318 28.93 -5.20 -51.66
N TRP A 319 30.00 -4.52 -52.02
CA TRP A 319 30.03 -3.09 -52.33
C TRP A 319 30.35 -2.91 -53.80
N GLU A 320 29.56 -2.11 -54.50
CA GLU A 320 29.72 -1.84 -55.93
C GLU A 320 29.51 -0.35 -56.20
N SER A 321 30.34 0.23 -57.07
CA SER A 321 30.23 1.64 -57.45
C SER A 321 30.80 1.85 -58.85
N ARG A 322 30.26 2.85 -59.55
CA ARG A 322 30.81 3.40 -60.78
C ARG A 322 31.28 4.81 -60.48
N LEU A 323 32.57 5.05 -60.72
CA LEU A 323 33.22 6.31 -60.38
C LEU A 323 33.82 6.90 -61.64
N GLN A 324 33.59 8.18 -61.89
CA GLN A 324 34.27 8.90 -62.95
C GLN A 324 34.84 10.19 -62.41
N LEU A 325 36.13 10.40 -62.67
CA LEU A 325 36.85 11.63 -62.38
C LEU A 325 37.24 12.27 -63.71
N GLN A 326 36.76 13.47 -63.95
CA GLN A 326 37.12 14.26 -65.12
C GLN A 326 37.80 15.54 -64.65
N GLN A 327 39.03 15.75 -65.08
CA GLN A 327 39.68 17.05 -64.93
C GLN A 327 39.63 17.75 -66.28
N THR A 328 39.05 18.95 -66.29
CA THR A 328 39.06 19.83 -67.45
C THR A 328 40.21 20.82 -67.29
N GLY A 329 41.13 20.78 -68.25
CA GLY A 329 42.29 21.64 -68.28
C GLY A 329 41.95 23.07 -68.69
N THR A 330 42.87 23.99 -68.44
CA THR A 330 42.72 25.44 -68.68
C THR A 330 42.78 25.86 -70.16
N VAL A 331 42.75 24.90 -71.10
CA VAL A 331 42.97 25.20 -72.53
C VAL A 331 41.80 26.00 -73.13
N ASN A 332 40.58 25.87 -72.59
CA ASN A 332 39.40 26.65 -73.00
C ASN A 332 38.55 27.22 -71.83
N SER A 333 38.91 26.90 -70.58
CA SER A 333 38.24 27.36 -69.35
C SER A 333 39.24 28.18 -68.53
N ALA A 334 38.82 29.33 -67.99
CA ALA A 334 39.67 30.12 -67.10
C ALA A 334 40.00 29.41 -65.78
N GLU A 335 39.29 28.32 -65.46
CA GLU A 335 39.40 27.60 -64.19
C GLU A 335 39.61 26.10 -64.44
N GLU A 336 40.58 25.52 -63.73
CA GLU A 336 40.73 24.08 -63.61
C GLU A 336 39.58 23.51 -62.77
N LEU A 337 38.88 22.50 -63.30
CA LEU A 337 37.76 21.85 -62.63
C LEU A 337 38.02 20.34 -62.55
N TRP A 338 38.00 19.82 -61.33
CA TRP A 338 37.95 18.39 -61.05
C TRP A 338 36.51 18.00 -60.74
N HIS A 339 35.87 17.32 -61.68
CA HIS A 339 34.51 16.80 -61.56
C HIS A 339 34.57 15.31 -61.21
N LEU A 340 34.17 14.96 -59.99
CA LEU A 340 34.00 13.58 -59.54
C LEU A 340 32.51 13.25 -59.50
N GLN A 341 32.13 12.18 -60.18
CA GLN A 341 30.78 11.64 -60.16
C GLN A 341 30.77 10.18 -59.72
N ALA A 342 29.76 9.81 -58.94
CA ALA A 342 29.49 8.43 -58.56
C ALA A 342 27.99 8.13 -58.63
N ASP A 343 27.64 6.94 -59.13
CA ASP A 343 26.24 6.52 -59.22
C ASP A 343 25.63 6.19 -57.85
N ARG A 344 26.35 5.40 -57.06
CA ARG A 344 25.98 4.95 -55.72
C ARG A 344 27.23 4.75 -54.87
N LEU A 345 27.14 5.16 -53.60
CA LEU A 345 28.14 4.93 -52.58
C LEU A 345 27.45 4.45 -51.29
N ASP A 346 27.51 3.16 -51.02
CA ASP A 346 27.07 2.61 -49.73
C ASP A 346 28.13 2.93 -48.67
N MET A 347 27.76 3.76 -47.69
CA MET A 347 28.70 4.30 -46.70
C MET A 347 29.03 3.28 -45.60
N THR A 348 28.05 2.47 -45.18
CA THR A 348 28.20 1.50 -44.09
C THR A 348 29.40 0.55 -44.23
N PRO A 349 29.59 -0.18 -45.35
CA PRO A 349 30.75 -1.06 -45.51
C PRO A 349 32.03 -0.29 -45.86
N LEU A 350 31.94 0.97 -46.28
CA LEU A 350 33.07 1.76 -46.77
C LEU A 350 33.88 2.41 -45.66
N THR A 351 33.24 2.77 -44.54
CA THR A 351 33.90 3.35 -43.35
C THR A 351 35.18 2.60 -42.94
N PRO A 352 35.16 1.28 -42.67
CA PRO A 352 36.37 0.57 -42.26
C PRO A 352 37.46 0.51 -43.36
N VAL A 353 37.07 0.62 -44.64
CA VAL A 353 38.03 0.74 -45.75
C VAL A 353 38.68 2.12 -45.72
N LEU A 354 37.91 3.20 -45.53
CA LEU A 354 38.46 4.55 -45.42
C LEU A 354 39.39 4.68 -44.21
N ASP A 355 39.03 4.08 -43.08
CA ASP A 355 39.88 4.12 -41.88
C ASP A 355 41.21 3.38 -42.08
N ALA A 356 41.20 2.25 -42.80
CA ALA A 356 42.39 1.45 -43.05
C ALA A 356 43.26 1.95 -44.22
N TRP A 357 42.64 2.45 -45.29
CA TRP A 357 43.28 2.68 -46.59
C TRP A 357 43.34 4.17 -46.99
N ALA A 358 42.47 5.05 -46.48
CA ALA A 358 42.48 6.47 -46.88
C ALA A 358 43.46 7.31 -46.05
N PRO A 359 44.32 8.16 -46.66
CA PRO A 359 45.24 9.04 -45.95
C PRO A 359 44.54 10.26 -45.33
N LEU A 360 43.69 10.03 -44.31
CA LEU A 360 42.88 11.06 -43.65
C LEU A 360 43.60 11.71 -42.44
N PRO A 361 43.45 13.03 -42.18
CA PRO A 361 43.90 13.65 -40.94
C PRO A 361 43.20 13.05 -39.71
N GLU A 362 43.91 12.94 -38.57
CA GLU A 362 43.38 12.31 -37.34
C GLU A 362 42.04 12.89 -36.87
N LYS A 363 41.87 14.22 -36.93
CA LYS A 363 40.62 14.88 -36.53
C LYS A 363 39.43 14.43 -37.40
N VAL A 364 39.64 14.23 -38.70
CA VAL A 364 38.60 13.79 -39.64
C VAL A 364 38.28 12.32 -39.44
N ALA A 365 39.30 11.49 -39.25
CA ALA A 365 39.13 10.07 -38.95
C ALA A 365 38.32 9.88 -37.64
N THR A 366 38.65 10.64 -36.60
CA THR A 366 37.93 10.59 -35.31
C THR A 366 36.45 10.96 -35.45
N ILE A 367 36.11 11.94 -36.30
CA ILE A 367 34.72 12.34 -36.55
C ILE A 367 33.97 11.22 -37.28
N ILE A 368 34.56 10.63 -38.33
CA ILE A 368 33.95 9.54 -39.11
C ILE A 368 33.71 8.30 -38.22
N ASP A 369 34.70 7.93 -37.40
CA ASP A 369 34.62 6.81 -36.46
C ASP A 369 33.49 6.95 -35.43
N ASN A 370 33.26 8.17 -34.93
CA ASN A 370 32.23 8.42 -33.92
C ASN A 370 30.84 8.61 -34.50
N LEU A 371 30.72 9.30 -35.65
CA LEU A 371 29.44 9.49 -36.33
C LEU A 371 28.87 8.18 -36.87
N LYS A 372 29.72 7.18 -37.18
CA LYS A 372 29.31 5.86 -37.70
C LYS A 372 28.25 5.98 -38.79
N VAL A 373 28.59 6.71 -39.85
CA VAL A 373 27.65 7.03 -40.91
C VAL A 373 27.17 5.76 -41.61
N THR A 374 25.86 5.63 -41.78
CA THR A 374 25.19 4.51 -42.44
C THR A 374 24.32 5.00 -43.61
N GLY A 375 23.86 4.07 -44.45
CA GLY A 375 23.02 4.38 -45.61
C GLY A 375 23.82 4.52 -46.91
N ALA A 376 23.18 5.08 -47.93
CA ALA A 376 23.76 5.23 -49.26
C ALA A 376 23.62 6.66 -49.79
N LEU A 377 24.62 7.08 -50.57
CA LEU A 377 24.57 8.29 -51.38
C LEU A 377 24.36 7.89 -52.85
N ARG A 378 23.50 8.58 -53.58
CA ARG A 378 23.28 8.39 -55.02
C ARG A 378 23.49 9.68 -55.79
N ASN A 379 23.79 9.56 -57.08
CA ASN A 379 24.01 10.70 -57.98
C ASN A 379 24.98 11.73 -57.36
N ILE A 380 26.11 11.23 -56.86
CA ILE A 380 27.10 12.05 -56.17
C ILE A 380 27.81 12.88 -57.23
N LEU A 381 27.83 14.18 -57.02
CA LEU A 381 28.57 15.16 -57.81
C LEU A 381 29.45 15.93 -56.84
N PHE A 382 30.74 16.00 -57.16
CA PHE A 382 31.72 16.71 -56.39
C PHE A 382 32.63 17.49 -57.34
N ASP A 383 32.62 18.80 -57.22
CA ASP A 383 33.43 19.71 -58.00
C ASP A 383 34.50 20.31 -57.11
N PHE A 384 35.76 20.20 -57.52
CA PHE A 384 36.88 20.87 -56.87
C PHE A 384 37.56 21.83 -57.85
N ARG A 385 37.60 23.11 -57.45
CA ARG A 385 38.17 24.23 -58.20
C ARG A 385 39.42 24.74 -57.47
N PRO A 386 40.61 24.16 -57.69
CA PRO A 386 41.80 24.46 -56.88
C PRO A 386 42.21 25.94 -56.89
N GLN A 387 41.85 26.69 -57.94
CA GLN A 387 42.21 28.09 -58.14
C GLN A 387 41.23 29.09 -57.50
N VAL A 388 40.05 28.63 -57.08
CA VAL A 388 39.05 29.47 -56.40
C VAL A 388 39.37 29.49 -54.90
N SER A 389 39.49 30.69 -54.33
CA SER A 389 39.67 30.89 -52.88
C SER A 389 38.33 31.03 -52.16
N GLY A 390 38.24 30.55 -50.93
CA GLY A 390 37.01 30.61 -50.13
C GLY A 390 36.11 29.39 -50.37
N ASP A 391 34.82 29.56 -50.11
CA ASP A 391 33.92 28.43 -49.91
C ASP A 391 33.57 27.68 -51.20
N GLN A 392 33.54 28.41 -52.33
CA GLN A 392 33.23 27.89 -53.67
C GLN A 392 34.32 26.99 -54.27
N ARG A 393 35.45 26.86 -53.57
CA ARG A 393 36.56 25.96 -53.94
C ARG A 393 36.10 24.52 -54.08
N LEU A 394 35.05 24.14 -53.36
CA LEU A 394 34.46 22.82 -53.37
C LEU A 394 32.95 22.97 -53.39
N SER A 395 32.28 22.30 -54.32
CA SER A 395 30.81 22.19 -54.32
C SER A 395 30.41 20.73 -54.45
N PHE A 396 29.31 20.36 -53.80
CA PHE A 396 28.82 18.99 -53.77
C PHE A 396 27.31 18.93 -53.95
N ALA A 397 26.83 17.82 -54.50
CA ALA A 397 25.42 17.45 -54.54
C ALA A 397 25.27 15.93 -54.47
N ALA A 398 24.26 15.44 -53.75
CA ALA A 398 23.95 14.02 -53.67
C ALA A 398 22.48 13.79 -53.28
N ASN A 399 21.94 12.64 -53.66
CA ASN A 399 20.72 12.11 -53.08
C ASN A 399 21.05 11.20 -51.89
N LEU A 400 20.38 11.44 -50.77
CA LEU A 400 20.53 10.64 -49.56
C LEU A 400 19.49 9.51 -49.58
N GLU A 401 19.92 8.29 -49.31
CA GLU A 401 19.05 7.12 -49.16
C GLU A 401 19.30 6.49 -47.78
N GLN A 402 18.34 6.66 -46.87
CA GLN A 402 18.36 6.12 -45.51
C GLN A 402 19.66 6.41 -44.74
N VAL A 403 20.19 7.62 -44.90
CA VAL A 403 21.42 8.02 -44.22
C VAL A 403 21.18 8.14 -42.71
N GLY A 404 22.10 7.61 -41.91
CA GLY A 404 22.05 7.71 -40.46
C GLY A 404 23.42 8.03 -39.87
N PHE A 405 23.44 8.74 -38.75
CA PHE A 405 24.64 9.07 -37.99
C PHE A 405 24.33 9.16 -36.50
N ASN A 406 25.32 8.85 -35.67
CA ASN A 406 25.24 8.91 -34.20
C ASN A 406 25.51 10.33 -33.69
N ALA A 407 25.05 10.59 -32.46
CA ALA A 407 25.35 11.83 -31.76
C ALA A 407 26.84 11.93 -31.41
N TYR A 408 27.41 13.12 -31.55
CA TYR A 408 28.81 13.38 -31.23
C TYR A 408 29.01 14.85 -30.83
N HIS A 409 29.54 15.10 -29.64
CA HIS A 409 29.81 16.45 -29.09
C HIS A 409 28.67 17.48 -29.29
N GLY A 410 27.44 17.12 -28.94
CA GLY A 410 26.27 18.01 -29.04
C GLY A 410 25.58 18.02 -30.40
N ALA A 411 26.15 17.37 -31.43
CA ALA A 411 25.42 17.08 -32.65
C ALA A 411 24.36 15.97 -32.40
N PRO A 412 23.14 16.11 -32.95
CA PRO A 412 22.09 15.10 -32.76
C PRO A 412 22.43 13.79 -33.48
N ALA A 413 21.81 12.69 -33.08
CA ALA A 413 21.78 11.49 -33.92
C ALA A 413 20.58 11.55 -34.86
N ALA A 414 20.73 11.08 -36.09
CA ALA A 414 19.61 10.94 -37.02
C ALA A 414 19.64 9.57 -37.70
N ARG A 415 18.46 9.03 -38.03
CA ARG A 415 18.33 7.80 -38.81
C ARG A 415 17.30 7.95 -39.92
N ASN A 416 17.51 7.19 -40.99
CA ASN A 416 16.64 7.14 -42.17
C ASN A 416 16.48 8.47 -42.91
N VAL A 417 17.48 9.35 -42.85
CA VAL A 417 17.49 10.62 -43.59
C VAL A 417 17.58 10.34 -45.09
N SER A 418 16.52 10.66 -45.81
CA SER A 418 16.41 10.53 -47.26
C SER A 418 16.05 11.88 -47.88
N GLY A 419 16.56 12.17 -49.06
CA GLY A 419 16.34 13.47 -49.71
C GLY A 419 17.45 13.88 -50.67
N SER A 420 17.68 15.19 -50.80
CA SER A 420 18.78 15.75 -51.59
C SER A 420 19.57 16.75 -50.77
N ILE A 421 20.90 16.64 -50.81
CA ILE A 421 21.83 17.57 -50.20
C ILE A 421 22.65 18.27 -51.30
N SER A 422 22.89 19.57 -51.16
CA SER A 422 23.78 20.31 -52.07
C SER A 422 24.37 21.53 -51.37
N GLY A 423 25.61 21.89 -51.68
CA GLY A 423 26.25 23.05 -51.07
C GLY A 423 27.70 23.24 -51.49
N ASP A 424 28.37 24.13 -50.78
CA ASP A 424 29.81 24.40 -50.83
C ASP A 424 30.41 24.34 -49.40
N LEU A 425 31.65 24.79 -49.20
CA LEU A 425 32.28 24.72 -47.87
C LEU A 425 31.65 25.64 -46.81
N GLY A 426 30.93 26.67 -47.23
CA GLY A 426 30.39 27.72 -46.35
C GLY A 426 28.89 27.72 -46.25
N GLN A 427 28.16 27.10 -47.18
CA GLN A 427 26.69 27.02 -47.11
C GLN A 427 26.16 25.77 -47.80
N GLY A 428 24.93 25.39 -47.45
CA GLY A 428 24.23 24.35 -48.19
C GLY A 428 22.78 24.20 -47.82
N GLU A 429 22.13 23.30 -48.56
CA GLU A 429 20.72 22.99 -48.44
C GLU A 429 20.53 21.47 -48.38
N LEU A 430 19.72 21.03 -47.42
CA LEU A 430 19.20 19.67 -47.31
C LEU A 430 17.67 19.73 -47.45
N ARG A 431 17.15 19.13 -48.52
CA ARG A 431 15.72 18.86 -48.70
C ARG A 431 15.46 17.44 -48.28
N MET A 432 14.78 17.29 -47.16
CA MET A 432 14.47 16.00 -46.55
C MET A 432 13.06 15.55 -46.96
N ASP A 433 12.95 14.30 -47.38
CA ASP A 433 11.71 13.56 -47.56
C ASP A 433 11.93 12.13 -47.06
N SER A 434 11.80 11.97 -45.75
CA SER A 434 12.20 10.76 -45.03
C SER A 434 10.98 9.99 -44.53
N LYS A 435 11.02 8.66 -44.66
CA LYS A 435 10.08 7.74 -44.02
C LYS A 435 10.76 7.09 -42.82
N ASP A 436 10.01 6.84 -41.76
CA ASP A 436 10.52 6.28 -40.50
C ASP A 436 11.73 7.06 -39.97
N PHE A 437 11.64 8.40 -40.04
CA PHE A 437 12.68 9.32 -39.60
C PHE A 437 12.82 9.25 -38.08
N ALA A 438 14.07 9.16 -37.61
CA ALA A 438 14.34 9.29 -36.18
C ALA A 438 15.39 10.37 -35.92
N LEU A 439 15.15 11.18 -34.89
CA LEU A 439 16.05 12.21 -34.38
C LEU A 439 16.29 11.97 -32.89
N HIS A 440 17.54 11.95 -32.44
CA HIS A 440 17.89 11.84 -31.03
C HIS A 440 18.71 13.05 -30.60
N LEU A 441 18.18 13.77 -29.62
CA LEU A 441 18.79 14.94 -29.00
C LEU A 441 19.40 14.54 -27.64
N ASP A 442 20.47 13.76 -27.66
CA ASP A 442 21.19 13.31 -26.46
C ASP A 442 22.07 14.43 -25.88
N PRO A 443 22.08 14.72 -24.56
CA PRO A 443 21.37 14.03 -23.47
C PRO A 443 20.04 14.70 -23.05
N ILE A 444 19.50 15.62 -23.85
CA ILE A 444 18.28 16.39 -23.49
C ILE A 444 17.07 15.47 -23.34
N PHE A 445 16.95 14.48 -24.23
CA PHE A 445 15.87 13.50 -24.22
C PHE A 445 16.40 12.06 -24.15
N ALA A 446 15.87 11.28 -23.21
CA ALA A 446 16.24 9.89 -22.97
C ALA A 446 16.05 8.97 -24.20
N LYS A 447 15.03 9.26 -25.02
CA LYS A 447 14.60 8.42 -26.14
C LYS A 447 14.62 9.19 -27.45
N PRO A 448 14.95 8.53 -28.59
CA PRO A 448 14.88 9.16 -29.89
C PRO A 448 13.42 9.47 -30.28
N TRP A 449 13.20 10.63 -30.89
CA TRP A 449 11.95 10.99 -31.51
C TRP A 449 11.80 10.26 -32.84
N GLN A 450 10.76 9.44 -32.94
CA GLN A 450 10.45 8.68 -34.15
C GLN A 450 9.22 9.28 -34.84
N TYR A 451 9.29 9.41 -36.15
CA TYR A 451 8.25 9.98 -37.00
C TYR A 451 8.03 9.07 -38.22
N LEU A 452 6.77 8.88 -38.61
CA LEU A 452 6.38 8.09 -39.78
C LEU A 452 6.86 8.77 -41.07
N GLN A 453 6.75 10.10 -41.14
CA GLN A 453 7.22 10.93 -42.24
C GLN A 453 7.84 12.23 -41.74
N ALA A 454 8.89 12.69 -42.40
CA ALA A 454 9.52 13.97 -42.13
C ALA A 454 9.90 14.69 -43.44
N ASN A 455 9.33 15.88 -43.64
CA ASN A 455 9.63 16.78 -44.74
C ASN A 455 10.24 18.06 -44.19
N ALA A 456 11.44 18.41 -44.61
CA ALA A 456 12.11 19.60 -44.13
C ALA A 456 12.94 20.25 -45.23
N ARG A 457 13.07 21.57 -45.17
CA ARG A 457 14.13 22.29 -45.87
C ARG A 457 15.07 22.85 -44.82
N LEU A 458 16.30 22.38 -44.79
CA LEU A 458 17.34 22.84 -43.89
C LEU A 458 18.38 23.59 -44.71
N THR A 459 18.72 24.81 -44.31
CA THR A 459 19.82 25.57 -44.89
C THR A 459 20.81 25.91 -43.80
N TRP A 460 22.10 25.69 -44.05
CA TRP A 460 23.15 26.10 -43.12
C TRP A 460 24.12 27.08 -43.76
N LYS A 461 24.75 27.88 -42.91
CA LYS A 461 25.85 28.77 -43.23
C LYS A 461 26.94 28.62 -42.17
N LEU A 462 28.17 28.45 -42.60
CA LEU A 462 29.38 28.32 -41.80
C LEU A 462 30.35 29.40 -42.26
N ASP A 463 30.58 30.42 -41.44
CA ASP A 463 31.53 31.49 -41.72
C ASP A 463 32.48 31.72 -40.53
N GLN A 464 33.28 32.79 -40.57
CA GLN A 464 34.23 33.07 -39.49
C GLN A 464 33.56 33.46 -38.16
N GLN A 465 32.30 33.88 -38.17
CA GLN A 465 31.56 34.29 -36.97
C GLN A 465 30.92 33.10 -36.26
N GLY A 466 30.47 32.10 -37.03
CA GLY A 466 29.86 30.91 -36.46
C GLY A 466 29.12 30.04 -37.47
N PHE A 467 28.26 29.18 -36.91
CA PHE A 467 27.38 28.28 -37.64
C PHE A 467 25.92 28.72 -37.47
N THR A 468 25.23 28.95 -38.58
CA THR A 468 23.79 29.24 -38.60
C THR A 468 23.05 28.11 -39.30
N LEU A 469 22.05 27.53 -38.63
CA LEU A 469 21.15 26.52 -39.19
C LEU A 469 19.72 27.06 -39.18
N ILE A 470 19.04 27.00 -40.32
CA ILE A 470 17.68 27.50 -40.48
C ILE A 470 16.83 26.41 -41.11
N ALA A 471 15.68 26.13 -40.51
CA ALA A 471 14.59 25.43 -41.15
C ALA A 471 13.39 26.37 -41.26
N PRO A 472 13.16 27.06 -42.40
CA PRO A 472 12.01 27.95 -42.55
C PRO A 472 10.68 27.19 -42.52
N TYR A 473 10.73 25.88 -42.79
CA TYR A 473 9.57 25.00 -42.69
C TYR A 473 10.01 23.55 -42.52
N LEU A 474 9.44 22.90 -41.51
CA LEU A 474 9.53 21.50 -41.17
C LEU A 474 8.10 20.97 -40.99
N LYS A 475 7.82 19.78 -41.52
CA LYS A 475 6.58 19.05 -41.29
C LYS A 475 6.93 17.61 -40.94
N VAL A 476 6.43 17.12 -39.82
CA VAL A 476 6.58 15.72 -39.42
C VAL A 476 5.23 15.12 -39.08
N LEU A 477 5.06 13.85 -39.40
CA LEU A 477 3.88 13.05 -39.05
C LEU A 477 4.33 12.00 -38.04
N GLY A 478 3.89 12.14 -36.79
CA GLY A 478 4.10 11.14 -35.75
C GLY A 478 2.83 10.34 -35.47
N GLU A 479 2.93 9.35 -34.58
CA GLU A 479 1.74 8.71 -34.02
C GLU A 479 0.95 9.67 -33.12
N GLU A 480 1.67 10.64 -32.54
CA GLU A 480 1.13 11.69 -31.69
C GLU A 480 0.36 12.79 -32.43
N GLY A 481 0.36 12.82 -33.77
CA GLY A 481 -0.31 13.86 -34.56
C GLY A 481 0.55 14.49 -35.66
N LYS A 482 0.01 15.55 -36.27
CA LYS A 482 0.67 16.30 -37.35
C LYS A 482 1.39 17.50 -36.74
N ILE A 483 2.70 17.57 -36.96
CA ILE A 483 3.54 18.63 -36.42
C ILE A 483 4.12 19.44 -37.57
N ALA A 484 4.09 20.76 -37.45
CA ALA A 484 4.79 21.68 -38.35
C ALA A 484 5.56 22.71 -37.54
N GLY A 485 6.66 23.22 -38.07
CA GLY A 485 7.44 24.20 -37.35
C GLY A 485 8.52 24.84 -38.20
N ASP A 486 9.21 25.78 -37.58
CA ASP A 486 10.37 26.44 -38.14
C ASP A 486 11.36 26.74 -37.02
N PHE A 487 12.64 26.82 -37.38
CA PHE A 487 13.66 27.19 -36.41
C PHE A 487 14.83 27.91 -37.05
N LEU A 488 15.55 28.66 -36.22
CA LEU A 488 16.83 29.27 -36.48
C LEU A 488 17.74 29.03 -35.27
N ILE A 489 18.91 28.46 -35.51
CA ILE A 489 19.97 28.25 -34.51
C ILE A 489 21.20 29.01 -35.00
N ARG A 490 21.80 29.82 -34.13
CA ARG A 490 23.11 30.44 -34.34
C ARG A 490 24.05 30.06 -33.22
N LEU A 491 25.14 29.40 -33.59
CA LEU A 491 26.22 29.01 -32.70
C LEU A 491 27.44 29.88 -33.04
N HIS A 492 27.90 30.71 -32.11
CA HIS A 492 29.03 31.59 -32.32
C HIS A 492 30.34 30.88 -31.91
N PHE A 493 31.41 31.07 -32.68
CA PHE A 493 32.72 30.55 -32.29
C PHE A 493 33.37 31.39 -31.18
N ASP A 494 32.96 32.64 -31.04
CA ASP A 494 33.31 33.49 -29.92
C ASP A 494 32.37 33.23 -28.74
N HIS A 495 32.86 32.51 -27.73
CA HIS A 495 32.12 32.17 -26.53
C HIS A 495 31.71 33.37 -25.65
N THR A 496 32.13 34.60 -25.99
CA THR A 496 31.63 35.83 -25.35
C THR A 496 30.28 36.28 -25.91
N GLN A 497 29.89 35.78 -27.09
CA GLN A 497 28.58 35.99 -27.68
C GLN A 497 27.64 34.86 -27.24
N GLU A 498 26.36 35.17 -27.08
CA GLU A 498 25.36 34.17 -26.72
C GLU A 498 24.92 33.38 -27.96
N ASP A 499 24.95 32.05 -27.84
CA ASP A 499 24.31 31.17 -28.80
C ASP A 499 22.79 31.39 -28.74
N TYR A 500 22.14 31.48 -29.88
CA TYR A 500 20.74 31.89 -29.98
C TYR A 500 19.90 30.86 -30.72
N MET A 501 18.70 30.57 -30.20
CA MET A 501 17.69 29.76 -30.87
C MET A 501 16.34 30.47 -30.89
N ASP A 502 15.67 30.39 -32.04
CA ASP A 502 14.25 30.64 -32.24
C ASP A 502 13.64 29.36 -32.80
N LEU A 503 12.68 28.77 -32.09
CA LEU A 503 12.03 27.51 -32.47
C LEU A 503 10.53 27.67 -32.23
N ARG A 504 9.75 27.45 -33.29
CA ARG A 504 8.29 27.47 -33.26
C ARG A 504 7.75 26.17 -33.79
N VAL A 505 6.89 25.52 -33.02
CA VAL A 505 6.32 24.21 -33.35
C VAL A 505 4.82 24.24 -33.09
N GLY A 506 4.04 23.95 -34.12
CA GLY A 506 2.61 23.71 -34.03
C GLY A 506 2.29 22.22 -34.12
N LEU A 507 1.31 21.77 -33.35
CA LEU A 507 0.74 20.42 -33.36
C LEU A 507 -0.77 20.55 -33.62
N VAL A 508 -1.30 19.69 -34.49
CA VAL A 508 -2.76 19.56 -34.70
C VAL A 508 -3.16 18.09 -34.75
N ASP A 509 -4.41 17.81 -34.36
CA ASP A 509 -4.95 16.45 -34.24
C ASP A 509 -4.06 15.56 -33.36
N GLY A 510 -3.62 16.11 -32.23
CA GLY A 510 -2.62 15.50 -31.35
C GLY A 510 -3.21 14.52 -30.33
N ASP A 511 -2.36 13.62 -29.82
CA ASP A 511 -2.71 12.65 -28.77
C ASP A 511 -1.83 12.81 -27.53
N GLY A 512 -2.46 13.24 -26.43
CA GLY A 512 -1.82 13.50 -25.15
C GLY A 512 -1.14 12.28 -24.51
N ARG A 513 -1.43 11.05 -24.95
CA ARG A 513 -0.73 9.83 -24.48
C ARG A 513 0.77 9.86 -24.80
N TYR A 514 1.18 10.63 -25.80
CA TYR A 514 2.59 10.74 -26.21
C TYR A 514 3.36 11.84 -25.47
N THR A 515 2.75 12.52 -24.47
CA THR A 515 3.42 13.59 -23.71
C THR A 515 4.79 13.15 -23.16
N ALA A 516 4.89 11.93 -22.64
CA ALA A 516 6.13 11.37 -22.09
C ALA A 516 7.31 11.29 -23.09
N LYS A 517 7.05 11.30 -24.40
CA LYS A 517 8.06 11.34 -25.49
C LYS A 517 8.80 12.68 -25.55
N TYR A 518 8.15 13.75 -25.09
CA TYR A 518 8.59 15.14 -25.21
C TYR A 518 8.98 15.79 -23.88
N LEU A 519 9.14 15.00 -22.81
CA LEU A 519 9.63 15.48 -21.52
C LEU A 519 11.16 15.40 -21.46
N PRO A 520 11.88 16.52 -21.22
CA PRO A 520 13.33 16.52 -21.14
C PRO A 520 13.84 15.99 -19.80
N GLU A 521 15.09 15.51 -19.75
CA GLU A 521 15.70 14.95 -18.52
C GLU A 521 16.06 15.99 -17.45
N VAL A 522 15.97 17.29 -17.77
CA VAL A 522 16.32 18.39 -16.87
C VAL A 522 15.22 18.75 -15.85
N LEU A 523 14.05 18.10 -15.92
CA LEU A 523 12.95 18.32 -14.97
C LEU A 523 13.28 17.75 -13.58
N SER A 524 12.69 18.32 -12.53
CA SER A 524 12.82 17.74 -11.19
C SER A 524 12.17 16.34 -11.15
N PRO A 525 12.70 15.35 -10.40
CA PRO A 525 12.18 13.99 -10.41
C PRO A 525 10.69 13.91 -10.05
N ALA A 526 10.22 14.75 -9.13
CA ALA A 526 8.82 14.79 -8.72
C ALA A 526 7.89 15.33 -9.81
N LEU A 527 8.33 16.34 -10.56
CA LEU A 527 7.55 16.92 -11.67
C LEU A 527 7.53 15.98 -12.88
N ASP A 528 8.64 15.32 -13.20
CA ASP A 528 8.70 14.32 -14.26
C ASP A 528 7.78 13.13 -13.96
N GLU A 529 7.84 12.58 -12.75
CA GLU A 529 6.96 11.48 -12.30
C GLU A 529 5.49 11.90 -12.36
N TRP A 530 5.16 13.11 -11.89
CA TRP A 530 3.80 13.64 -11.95
C TRP A 530 3.31 13.80 -13.39
N LEU A 531 4.07 14.44 -14.29
CA LEU A 531 3.65 14.62 -15.69
C LEU A 531 3.48 13.31 -16.44
N ARG A 532 4.31 12.30 -16.16
CA ARG A 532 4.22 10.96 -16.79
C ARG A 532 3.02 10.15 -16.31
N THR A 533 2.53 10.40 -15.10
CA THR A 533 1.44 9.62 -14.49
C THR A 533 0.09 10.35 -14.49
N ALA A 534 0.11 11.68 -14.51
CA ALA A 534 -1.09 12.51 -14.43
C ALA A 534 -1.89 12.55 -15.74
N ILE A 535 -1.24 12.43 -16.91
CA ILE A 535 -1.92 12.51 -18.21
C ILE A 535 -2.13 11.09 -18.75
N LEU A 536 -3.36 10.56 -18.62
CA LEU A 536 -3.69 9.19 -19.04
C LEU A 536 -4.08 9.13 -20.52
N LYS A 537 -4.91 10.06 -20.97
CA LYS A 537 -5.31 10.25 -22.38
C LYS A 537 -5.89 11.66 -22.58
N GLY A 538 -5.94 12.12 -23.82
CA GLY A 538 -6.62 13.37 -24.20
C GLY A 538 -6.34 13.72 -25.64
N ALA A 539 -7.33 14.28 -26.33
CA ALA A 539 -7.18 14.75 -27.70
C ALA A 539 -6.76 16.22 -27.68
N VAL A 540 -5.69 16.54 -28.39
CA VAL A 540 -5.12 17.89 -28.50
C VAL A 540 -5.55 18.46 -29.84
N ASP A 541 -6.52 19.38 -29.85
CA ASP A 541 -6.97 20.02 -31.08
C ASP A 541 -5.82 20.81 -31.73
N GLU A 542 -5.18 21.63 -30.89
CA GLU A 542 -4.12 22.57 -31.26
C GLU A 542 -3.07 22.60 -30.15
N GLY A 543 -1.80 22.52 -30.52
CA GLY A 543 -0.66 22.72 -29.62
C GLY A 543 0.34 23.69 -30.25
N PHE A 544 0.96 24.53 -29.43
CA PHE A 544 1.96 25.48 -29.89
C PHE A 544 3.10 25.56 -28.89
N PHE A 545 4.34 25.37 -29.34
CA PHE A 545 5.55 25.53 -28.57
C PHE A 545 6.41 26.63 -29.21
N GLN A 546 6.91 27.53 -28.38
CA GLN A 546 7.88 28.54 -28.77
C GLN A 546 9.04 28.55 -27.78
N TYR A 547 10.25 28.55 -28.32
CA TYR A 547 11.47 28.88 -27.61
C TYR A 547 12.14 30.04 -28.32
N GLN A 548 12.55 31.06 -27.56
CA GLN A 548 13.30 32.18 -28.11
C GLN A 548 14.35 32.67 -27.12
N GLY A 549 15.64 32.63 -27.49
CA GLY A 549 16.72 33.22 -26.68
C GLY A 549 17.98 32.37 -26.57
N SER A 550 18.71 32.55 -25.48
CA SER A 550 20.07 32.05 -25.26
C SER A 550 20.14 30.53 -24.99
N LEU A 551 20.98 29.82 -25.75
CA LEU A 551 21.31 28.40 -25.55
C LEU A 551 22.45 28.17 -24.54
N ASN A 552 23.11 29.25 -24.08
CA ASN A 552 24.30 29.13 -23.23
C ASN A 552 23.97 28.54 -21.85
N HIS A 553 24.80 27.60 -21.40
CA HIS A 553 24.66 27.00 -20.08
C HIS A 553 24.99 28.03 -18.99
N GLY A 554 24.00 28.39 -18.15
CA GLY A 554 24.13 29.39 -17.09
C GLY A 554 23.66 30.81 -17.46
N ALA A 555 23.06 31.01 -18.63
CA ALA A 555 22.36 32.26 -18.95
C ALA A 555 21.24 32.53 -17.93
N ALA A 556 20.98 33.80 -17.63
CA ALA A 556 19.86 34.18 -16.75
C ALA A 556 18.54 33.66 -17.34
N ASP A 557 17.57 33.28 -16.49
CA ASP A 557 16.30 32.75 -17.00
C ASP A 557 15.56 33.74 -17.90
N THR A 558 15.78 35.05 -17.72
CA THR A 558 15.25 36.12 -18.58
C THR A 558 15.94 36.23 -19.95
N ALA A 559 17.05 35.52 -20.19
CA ALA A 559 17.76 35.51 -21.47
C ALA A 559 17.09 34.57 -22.49
N ARG A 560 16.03 33.86 -22.08
CA ARG A 560 15.20 33.00 -22.93
C ARG A 560 13.73 33.18 -22.56
N SER A 561 12.85 32.88 -23.50
CA SER A 561 11.42 32.76 -23.26
C SER A 561 10.93 31.43 -23.78
N ILE A 562 10.19 30.72 -22.94
CA ILE A 562 9.57 29.44 -23.27
C ILE A 562 8.06 29.59 -23.09
N SER A 563 7.30 29.32 -24.15
CA SER A 563 5.85 29.34 -24.13
C SER A 563 5.31 28.08 -24.76
N LEU A 564 4.38 27.43 -24.09
CA LEU A 564 3.72 26.22 -24.56
C LEU A 564 2.22 26.31 -24.29
N PHE A 565 1.44 26.07 -25.33
CA PHE A 565 -0.02 26.15 -25.32
C PHE A 565 -0.61 24.84 -25.83
N PHE A 566 -1.67 24.34 -25.20
CA PHE A 566 -2.47 23.24 -25.70
C PHE A 566 -3.95 23.50 -25.51
N LYS A 567 -4.73 23.26 -26.56
CA LYS A 567 -6.17 23.16 -26.51
C LYS A 567 -6.57 21.70 -26.50
N VAL A 568 -7.16 21.25 -25.40
CA VAL A 568 -7.38 19.82 -25.14
C VAL A 568 -8.86 19.56 -24.92
N HIS A 569 -9.36 18.44 -25.45
CA HIS A 569 -10.69 17.93 -25.17
C HIS A 569 -10.67 16.43 -24.86
N ASP A 570 -11.72 15.96 -24.18
CA ASP A 570 -11.88 14.58 -23.72
C ASP A 570 -10.67 14.02 -22.96
N ALA A 571 -9.96 14.88 -22.23
CA ALA A 571 -8.84 14.49 -21.41
C ALA A 571 -9.27 13.72 -20.16
N GLU A 572 -8.45 12.74 -19.79
CA GLU A 572 -8.54 11.98 -18.54
C GLU A 572 -7.24 12.17 -17.77
N LEU A 573 -7.36 12.69 -16.55
CA LEU A 573 -6.23 13.09 -15.72
C LEU A 573 -6.28 12.38 -14.36
N ALA A 574 -5.16 11.78 -13.97
CA ALA A 574 -4.87 11.34 -12.61
C ALA A 574 -4.10 12.45 -11.88
N PHE A 575 -4.76 13.58 -11.65
CA PHE A 575 -4.13 14.82 -11.17
C PHE A 575 -3.40 14.68 -9.82
N GLN A 576 -3.79 13.71 -8.98
CA GLN A 576 -3.10 13.40 -7.73
C GLN A 576 -3.29 11.92 -7.33
N PRO A 577 -2.25 11.22 -6.85
CA PRO A 577 -2.38 9.85 -6.35
C PRO A 577 -3.41 9.74 -5.22
N GLY A 578 -4.26 8.70 -5.28
CA GLY A 578 -5.32 8.45 -4.30
C GLY A 578 -6.62 9.23 -4.54
N TRP A 579 -6.65 10.17 -5.48
CA TRP A 579 -7.89 10.83 -5.92
C TRP A 579 -8.52 10.07 -7.11
N PRO A 580 -9.86 10.09 -7.26
CA PRO A 580 -10.50 9.59 -8.47
C PRO A 580 -10.03 10.35 -9.71
N HIS A 581 -9.94 9.67 -10.85
CA HIS A 581 -9.56 10.31 -12.10
C HIS A 581 -10.64 11.31 -12.54
N ILE A 582 -10.23 12.47 -13.05
CA ILE A 582 -11.13 13.40 -13.72
C ILE A 582 -11.13 13.09 -15.21
N GLY A 583 -12.31 12.92 -15.80
CA GLY A 583 -12.51 12.61 -17.21
C GLY A 583 -13.26 13.71 -17.95
N LYS A 584 -13.33 13.60 -19.28
CA LYS A 584 -14.04 14.54 -20.18
C LYS A 584 -13.62 16.00 -19.99
N VAL A 585 -12.37 16.22 -19.60
CA VAL A 585 -11.84 17.57 -19.38
C VAL A 585 -11.69 18.27 -20.74
N SER A 586 -12.15 19.50 -20.82
CA SER A 586 -11.91 20.36 -22.00
C SER A 586 -11.44 21.73 -21.56
N GLY A 587 -10.28 22.15 -22.05
CA GLY A 587 -9.64 23.37 -21.59
C GLY A 587 -8.37 23.73 -22.33
N ASP A 588 -7.89 24.92 -22.01
CA ASP A 588 -6.68 25.53 -22.54
C ASP A 588 -5.59 25.46 -21.47
N VAL A 589 -4.43 24.91 -21.83
CA VAL A 589 -3.24 24.79 -20.97
C VAL A 589 -2.18 25.75 -21.48
N PHE A 590 -1.66 26.59 -20.59
CA PHE A 590 -0.56 27.51 -20.84
C PHE A 590 0.59 27.17 -19.91
N ILE A 591 1.79 27.04 -20.44
CA ILE A 591 3.03 26.81 -19.69
C ILE A 591 4.00 27.89 -20.17
N GLU A 592 4.32 28.82 -19.28
CA GLU A 592 5.15 30.00 -19.54
C GLU A 592 6.25 30.09 -18.46
N ASP A 593 7.22 30.97 -18.63
CA ASP A 593 8.30 31.17 -17.65
C ASP A 593 7.77 31.57 -16.25
N SER A 594 6.58 32.19 -16.17
CA SER A 594 5.91 32.53 -14.92
C SER A 594 5.21 31.36 -14.22
N GLY A 595 5.02 30.23 -14.90
CA GLY A 595 4.34 29.05 -14.34
C GLY A 595 3.36 28.38 -15.30
N VAL A 596 2.54 27.47 -14.75
CA VAL A 596 1.49 26.73 -15.47
C VAL A 596 0.12 27.31 -15.15
N ARG A 597 -0.68 27.58 -16.18
CA ARG A 597 -2.05 28.09 -16.07
C ARG A 597 -2.99 27.25 -16.90
N ILE A 598 -4.06 26.75 -16.30
CA ILE A 598 -5.05 25.91 -16.99
C ILE A 598 -6.43 26.56 -16.86
N LEU A 599 -7.12 26.70 -17.98
CA LEU A 599 -8.49 27.20 -18.08
C LEU A 599 -9.37 26.07 -18.62
N ALA A 600 -9.99 25.29 -17.72
CA ALA A 600 -10.88 24.20 -18.12
C ALA A 600 -12.35 24.63 -18.02
N SER A 601 -13.02 24.62 -19.17
CA SER A 601 -14.44 24.96 -19.30
C SER A 601 -15.37 23.91 -18.69
N LYS A 602 -14.97 22.64 -18.76
CA LYS A 602 -15.73 21.50 -18.22
C LYS A 602 -14.80 20.34 -17.84
N GLY A 603 -15.26 19.53 -16.89
CA GLY A 603 -14.69 18.24 -16.52
C GLY A 603 -15.73 17.40 -15.77
N GLN A 604 -15.45 16.11 -15.61
CA GLN A 604 -16.31 15.18 -14.88
C GLN A 604 -15.46 14.37 -13.90
N LEU A 605 -15.77 14.46 -12.61
CA LEU A 605 -15.17 13.66 -11.55
C LEU A 605 -16.27 12.77 -10.96
N LEU A 606 -16.18 11.45 -11.12
CA LEU A 606 -17.31 10.53 -10.87
C LEU A 606 -18.54 10.92 -11.72
N ASP A 607 -19.69 11.15 -11.11
CA ASP A 607 -20.90 11.69 -11.77
C ASP A 607 -21.06 13.21 -11.54
N THR A 608 -20.08 13.85 -10.91
CA THR A 608 -20.07 15.30 -10.62
C THR A 608 -19.45 16.07 -11.78
N GLN A 609 -20.20 17.03 -12.30
CA GLN A 609 -19.73 17.94 -13.35
C GLN A 609 -19.00 19.13 -12.72
N VAL A 610 -17.82 19.45 -13.23
CA VAL A 610 -17.00 20.58 -12.80
C VAL A 610 -16.91 21.57 -13.97
N SER A 611 -17.04 22.86 -13.71
CA SER A 611 -17.00 23.93 -14.73
C SER A 611 -16.23 25.15 -14.24
N ASP A 612 -15.82 26.00 -15.18
CA ASP A 612 -15.09 27.25 -14.92
C ASP A 612 -13.85 27.04 -14.02
N VAL A 613 -13.09 25.98 -14.30
CA VAL A 613 -11.92 25.59 -13.51
C VAL A 613 -10.71 26.38 -13.95
N TYR A 614 -10.13 27.12 -13.01
CA TYR A 614 -8.86 27.80 -13.13
C TYR A 614 -7.81 27.10 -12.26
N VAL A 615 -6.73 26.62 -12.88
CA VAL A 615 -5.56 26.10 -12.17
C VAL A 615 -4.38 27.03 -12.41
N ASN A 616 -3.65 27.35 -11.35
CA ASN A 616 -2.43 28.16 -11.42
C ASN A 616 -1.31 27.53 -10.58
N ILE A 617 -0.17 27.30 -11.19
CA ILE A 617 1.05 26.78 -10.56
C ILE A 617 2.17 27.78 -10.85
N PRO A 618 2.41 28.77 -9.99
CA PRO A 618 3.44 29.77 -10.22
C PRO A 618 4.84 29.14 -10.18
N HIS A 619 5.75 29.65 -11.01
CA HIS A 619 7.17 29.30 -10.92
C HIS A 619 7.74 29.84 -9.60
N VAL A 620 8.49 28.99 -8.89
CA VAL A 620 9.17 29.35 -7.64
C VAL A 620 10.67 29.03 -7.74
N PRO A 621 11.57 29.86 -7.18
CA PRO A 621 12.99 29.58 -7.17
C PRO A 621 13.33 28.26 -6.46
N ALA A 622 14.46 27.66 -6.83
CA ALA A 622 14.94 26.42 -6.22
C ALA A 622 15.03 26.55 -4.67
N GLY A 623 14.36 25.64 -3.96
CA GLY A 623 14.33 25.60 -2.49
C GLY A 623 13.04 26.12 -1.84
N GLN A 624 12.10 26.69 -2.60
CA GLN A 624 10.75 27.05 -2.12
C GLN A 624 9.73 25.96 -2.47
N SER A 625 8.65 25.82 -1.69
CA SER A 625 7.56 24.89 -1.97
C SER A 625 6.75 25.37 -3.18
N THR A 626 6.50 24.48 -4.14
CA THR A 626 5.58 24.75 -5.25
C THR A 626 4.15 24.42 -4.82
N HIS A 627 3.23 25.36 -5.04
CA HIS A 627 1.81 25.23 -4.71
C HIS A 627 0.97 25.21 -5.98
N MET A 628 -0.04 24.35 -6.02
CA MET A 628 -1.07 24.30 -7.06
C MET A 628 -2.35 24.92 -6.52
N PHE A 629 -2.76 26.04 -7.11
CA PHE A 629 -4.02 26.71 -6.79
C PHE A 629 -5.10 26.27 -7.77
N ILE A 630 -6.24 25.81 -7.26
CA ILE A 630 -7.40 25.41 -8.07
C ILE A 630 -8.60 26.22 -7.61
N ASP A 631 -9.33 26.83 -8.54
CA ASP A 631 -10.61 27.52 -8.32
C ASP A 631 -11.62 26.98 -9.34
N GLY A 632 -12.82 26.58 -8.92
CA GLY A 632 -13.81 26.04 -9.86
C GLY A 632 -15.19 25.84 -9.25
N GLU A 633 -16.17 25.64 -10.12
CA GLU A 633 -17.56 25.35 -9.75
C GLU A 633 -17.88 23.87 -9.97
N PHE A 634 -18.76 23.31 -9.15
CA PHE A 634 -19.20 21.93 -9.30
C PHE A 634 -20.71 21.77 -9.11
N ALA A 635 -21.29 20.81 -9.82
CA ALA A 635 -22.68 20.38 -9.69
C ALA A 635 -22.73 18.85 -9.81
N GLY A 636 -23.20 18.18 -8.77
CA GLY A 636 -23.22 16.72 -8.69
C GLY A 636 -24.10 16.19 -7.57
N GLY A 637 -23.92 14.93 -7.23
CA GLY A 637 -24.63 14.28 -6.13
C GLY A 637 -23.90 14.42 -4.79
N LEU A 638 -24.64 14.51 -3.69
CA LEU A 638 -24.07 14.44 -2.33
C LEU A 638 -23.31 13.13 -2.10
N GLY A 639 -23.72 12.04 -2.75
CA GLY A 639 -23.04 10.75 -2.70
C GLY A 639 -21.60 10.83 -3.20
N ASP A 640 -21.36 11.50 -4.33
CA ASP A 640 -20.01 11.71 -4.86
C ASP A 640 -19.16 12.57 -3.93
N GLY A 641 -19.75 13.64 -3.37
CA GLY A 641 -19.08 14.50 -2.40
C GLY A 641 -18.62 13.71 -1.15
N LEU A 642 -19.49 12.85 -0.61
CA LEU A 642 -19.13 11.98 0.51
C LEU A 642 -18.08 10.94 0.14
N LYS A 643 -18.16 10.37 -1.07
CA LYS A 643 -17.17 9.41 -1.57
C LYS A 643 -15.78 10.03 -1.66
N ILE A 644 -15.69 11.28 -2.13
CA ILE A 644 -14.43 12.05 -2.12
C ILE A 644 -13.91 12.23 -0.70
N LEU A 645 -14.77 12.62 0.27
CA LEU A 645 -14.36 12.78 1.68
C LEU A 645 -13.95 11.45 2.36
N GLN A 646 -14.41 10.32 1.84
CA GLN A 646 -14.09 8.97 2.34
C GLN A 646 -12.79 8.40 1.73
N GLU A 647 -12.59 8.61 0.43
CA GLU A 647 -11.51 7.97 -0.33
C GLU A 647 -10.29 8.90 -0.54
N ALA A 648 -10.49 10.22 -0.64
CA ALA A 648 -9.38 11.14 -0.91
C ALA A 648 -8.41 11.24 0.28
N PRO A 649 -7.09 11.34 0.02
CA PRO A 649 -6.05 11.41 1.05
C PRO A 649 -5.98 12.80 1.75
N ILE A 650 -7.11 13.31 2.22
CA ILE A 650 -7.25 14.59 2.93
C ILE A 650 -7.49 14.43 4.45
N GLY A 651 -7.32 13.21 4.99
CA GLY A 651 -7.41 12.92 6.42
C GLY A 651 -8.83 12.79 7.01
N THR A 652 -9.88 12.93 6.19
CA THR A 652 -11.28 12.92 6.65
C THR A 652 -11.93 11.53 6.68
N GLY A 653 -11.32 10.53 6.04
CA GLY A 653 -11.89 9.19 5.85
C GLY A 653 -12.50 8.53 7.10
N PRO A 654 -11.79 8.46 8.24
CA PRO A 654 -12.33 7.87 9.47
C PRO A 654 -13.57 8.59 10.01
N THR A 655 -13.69 9.91 9.78
CA THR A 655 -14.79 10.73 10.31
C THR A 655 -16.09 10.49 9.55
N PHE A 656 -16.01 10.32 8.24
CA PHE A 656 -17.17 10.12 7.36
C PHE A 656 -17.41 8.64 7.03
N ALA A 657 -16.71 7.73 7.72
CA ALA A 657 -16.83 6.29 7.50
C ALA A 657 -18.27 5.81 7.73
N GLY A 658 -18.88 5.22 6.70
CA GLY A 658 -20.25 4.71 6.72
C GLY A 658 -21.36 5.75 6.52
N TRP A 659 -21.01 7.03 6.31
CA TRP A 659 -22.01 8.05 5.93
C TRP A 659 -22.45 7.81 4.48
N GLN A 660 -23.75 7.96 4.22
CA GLN A 660 -24.35 7.82 2.90
C GLN A 660 -25.19 9.05 2.59
N GLY A 661 -25.19 9.51 1.34
CA GLY A 661 -25.93 10.72 0.96
C GLY A 661 -26.50 10.64 -0.44
N GLU A 662 -27.69 11.20 -0.61
CA GLU A 662 -28.42 11.27 -1.86
C GLU A 662 -28.96 12.69 -2.08
N GLY A 663 -29.07 13.11 -3.35
CA GLY A 663 -29.61 14.41 -3.74
C GLY A 663 -28.56 15.39 -4.25
N ASP A 664 -29.03 16.52 -4.77
CA ASP A 664 -28.19 17.46 -5.50
C ASP A 664 -27.29 18.29 -4.56
N LEU A 665 -26.06 18.50 -5.01
CA LEU A 665 -25.02 19.29 -4.38
C LEU A 665 -24.40 20.21 -5.43
N GLN A 666 -24.36 21.51 -5.16
CA GLN A 666 -23.72 22.48 -6.06
C GLN A 666 -22.89 23.47 -5.24
N GLY A 667 -21.75 23.91 -5.77
CA GLY A 667 -20.84 24.73 -5.00
C GLY A 667 -19.65 25.28 -5.78
N LYS A 668 -18.78 25.99 -5.04
CA LYS A 668 -17.49 26.51 -5.49
C LYS A 668 -16.40 25.93 -4.60
N LEU A 669 -15.27 25.61 -5.21
CA LEU A 669 -14.13 24.97 -4.57
C LEU A 669 -12.88 25.82 -4.81
N LYS A 670 -12.12 26.08 -3.75
CA LYS A 670 -10.76 26.60 -3.81
C LYS A 670 -9.81 25.65 -3.09
N LEU A 671 -8.76 25.20 -3.78
CA LEU A 671 -7.71 24.34 -3.25
C LEU A 671 -6.35 25.03 -3.36
N ASP A 672 -5.54 24.90 -2.32
CA ASP A 672 -4.11 25.23 -2.30
C ASP A 672 -3.36 23.95 -1.90
N ILE A 673 -2.80 23.27 -2.91
CA ILE A 673 -2.16 21.95 -2.77
C ILE A 673 -0.64 22.11 -2.86
N PRO A 674 0.11 21.85 -1.78
CA PRO A 674 1.57 21.79 -1.85
C PRO A 674 2.02 20.53 -2.62
N LEU A 675 2.93 20.68 -3.58
CA LEU A 675 3.47 19.56 -4.38
C LEU A 675 4.65 18.85 -3.69
N VAL A 676 4.98 19.24 -2.46
CA VAL A 676 6.01 18.62 -1.61
C VAL A 676 5.38 17.61 -0.63
N LYS A 677 6.06 16.49 -0.39
CA LYS A 677 5.57 15.44 0.51
C LYS A 677 5.51 15.94 1.97
N GLY A 678 4.37 15.76 2.63
CA GLY A 678 4.21 15.93 4.08
C GLY A 678 3.45 17.18 4.53
N GLU A 679 3.09 18.09 3.62
CA GLU A 679 2.22 19.23 3.93
C GLU A 679 0.76 18.94 3.54
N GLU A 680 -0.19 19.35 4.37
CA GLU A 680 -1.62 19.14 4.13
C GLU A 680 -2.19 20.23 3.19
N PRO A 681 -3.08 19.87 2.23
CA PRO A 681 -3.71 20.82 1.35
C PRO A 681 -4.70 21.71 2.11
N LYS A 682 -4.75 23.00 1.77
CA LYS A 682 -5.80 23.89 2.26
C LYS A 682 -7.01 23.80 1.35
N VAL A 683 -8.16 23.54 1.96
CA VAL A 683 -9.45 23.34 1.29
C VAL A 683 -10.44 24.40 1.75
N LEU A 684 -11.06 25.09 0.79
CA LEU A 684 -12.19 25.97 1.02
C LEU A 684 -13.32 25.59 0.05
N VAL A 685 -14.47 25.18 0.59
CA VAL A 685 -15.62 24.75 -0.22
C VAL A 685 -16.87 25.50 0.23
N ASP A 686 -17.54 26.16 -0.70
CA ASP A 686 -18.89 26.72 -0.51
C ASP A 686 -19.88 25.84 -1.25
N PHE A 687 -20.86 25.26 -0.56
CA PHE A 687 -21.83 24.36 -1.19
C PHE A 687 -23.23 24.53 -0.63
N LYS A 688 -24.23 24.22 -1.46
CA LYS A 688 -25.65 24.30 -1.09
C LYS A 688 -26.39 23.06 -1.55
N THR A 689 -27.41 22.69 -0.78
CA THR A 689 -28.37 21.64 -1.13
C THR A 689 -29.79 22.09 -0.78
N ASN A 690 -30.80 21.53 -1.44
CA ASN A 690 -32.19 21.95 -1.30
C ASN A 690 -33.13 20.82 -0.82
N LYS A 691 -32.77 19.54 -1.05
CA LYS A 691 -33.57 18.36 -0.70
C LYS A 691 -32.72 17.09 -0.51
N ALA A 692 -31.50 17.22 0.02
CA ALA A 692 -30.64 16.05 0.21
C ALA A 692 -31.17 15.12 1.31
N ARG A 693 -30.78 13.86 1.20
CA ARG A 693 -30.90 12.84 2.25
C ARG A 693 -29.49 12.50 2.71
N LEU A 694 -29.25 12.52 4.02
CA LEU A 694 -27.99 12.16 4.64
C LEU A 694 -28.24 11.10 5.71
N LYS A 695 -27.57 9.96 5.60
CA LYS A 695 -27.60 8.88 6.58
C LYS A 695 -26.24 8.78 7.27
N LEU A 696 -26.25 8.97 8.58
CA LEU A 696 -25.13 8.84 9.50
C LEU A 696 -25.10 7.42 10.04
N SER A 697 -23.92 6.84 10.21
CA SER A 697 -23.72 5.43 10.62
C SER A 697 -23.63 5.24 12.14
N GLU A 698 -23.00 6.17 12.86
CA GLU A 698 -22.75 6.04 14.31
C GLU A 698 -22.97 7.36 15.07
N PRO A 699 -24.08 7.51 15.81
CA PRO A 699 -25.26 6.65 15.83
C PRO A 699 -26.06 6.74 14.51
N GLU A 700 -26.81 5.68 14.17
CA GLU A 700 -27.53 5.58 12.90
C GLU A 700 -28.64 6.63 12.77
N LEU A 701 -28.43 7.75 12.08
CA LEU A 701 -29.41 8.84 11.99
C LEU A 701 -29.62 9.24 10.53
N GLU A 702 -30.88 9.27 10.09
CA GLU A 702 -31.26 9.76 8.77
C GLU A 702 -31.84 11.18 8.86
N LEU A 703 -31.24 12.09 8.11
CA LEU A 703 -31.74 13.43 7.84
C LEU A 703 -32.31 13.44 6.42
N SER A 704 -33.59 13.75 6.27
CA SER A 704 -34.24 13.89 4.96
C SER A 704 -34.64 15.35 4.69
N GLN A 705 -34.87 15.71 3.42
CA GLN A 705 -35.19 17.09 3.01
C GLN A 705 -34.17 18.14 3.51
N LEU A 706 -32.89 17.76 3.59
CA LEU A 706 -31.81 18.64 4.02
C LEU A 706 -31.67 19.79 3.01
N LYS A 707 -31.79 21.00 3.54
CA LYS A 707 -31.61 22.27 2.84
C LYS A 707 -30.70 23.17 3.67
N GLY A 708 -29.76 23.83 3.04
CA GLY A 708 -28.89 24.81 3.69
C GLY A 708 -27.74 25.25 2.79
N ASP A 709 -27.13 26.37 3.16
CA ASP A 709 -25.88 26.86 2.60
C ASP A 709 -24.76 26.55 3.59
N PHE A 710 -23.69 25.94 3.11
CA PHE A 710 -22.58 25.43 3.90
C PHE A 710 -21.25 25.94 3.37
N ARG A 711 -20.31 26.19 4.27
CA ARG A 711 -18.92 26.52 3.96
C ARG A 711 -18.00 25.64 4.79
N PHE A 712 -17.10 24.91 4.16
CA PHE A 712 -16.02 24.18 4.81
C PHE A 712 -14.70 24.90 4.57
N ASP A 713 -13.97 25.21 5.64
CA ASP A 713 -12.64 25.80 5.62
C ASP A 713 -11.70 24.91 6.44
N SER A 714 -10.69 24.33 5.81
CA SER A 714 -9.68 23.48 6.47
C SER A 714 -8.96 24.13 7.68
N SER A 715 -9.01 25.46 7.81
CA SER A 715 -8.42 26.20 8.93
C SER A 715 -9.41 26.57 10.05
N LYS A 716 -10.73 26.52 9.79
CA LYS A 716 -11.77 26.96 10.74
C LYS A 716 -12.82 25.90 11.06
N GLY A 717 -13.10 24.97 10.15
CA GLY A 717 -14.14 23.94 10.26
C GLY A 717 -15.32 24.14 9.31
N LEU A 718 -16.40 23.42 9.58
CA LEU A 718 -17.65 23.52 8.83
C LEU A 718 -18.52 24.64 9.42
N SER A 719 -19.17 25.41 8.56
CA SER A 719 -20.16 26.41 8.94
C SER A 719 -21.37 26.32 8.02
N GLY A 720 -22.53 26.77 8.49
CA GLY A 720 -23.74 26.71 7.69
C GLY A 720 -24.90 27.49 8.31
N GLN A 721 -25.68 28.12 7.46
CA GLN A 721 -26.81 28.97 7.85
C GLN A 721 -28.10 28.52 7.16
N GLY A 722 -29.23 28.81 7.80
CA GLY A 722 -30.55 28.47 7.26
C GLY A 722 -30.79 26.97 7.09
N ILE A 723 -30.15 26.12 7.91
CA ILE A 723 -30.24 24.66 7.75
C ILE A 723 -31.62 24.20 8.23
N SER A 724 -32.35 23.52 7.35
CA SER A 724 -33.62 22.85 7.66
C SER A 724 -33.59 21.43 7.15
N ALA A 725 -34.05 20.48 7.96
CA ALA A 725 -34.16 19.06 7.59
C ALA A 725 -35.34 18.41 8.32
N GLN A 726 -35.60 17.14 8.03
CA GLN A 726 -36.47 16.28 8.83
C GLN A 726 -35.65 15.15 9.45
N ALA A 727 -35.73 14.99 10.77
CA ALA A 727 -35.15 13.90 11.54
C ALA A 727 -36.25 13.26 12.39
N PHE A 728 -36.28 11.93 12.49
CA PHE A 728 -37.36 11.21 13.20
C PHE A 728 -38.77 11.61 12.75
N GLU A 729 -38.96 11.86 11.44
CA GLU A 729 -40.23 12.32 10.84
C GLU A 729 -40.71 13.71 11.34
N ARG A 730 -39.85 14.47 12.02
CA ARG A 730 -40.13 15.82 12.55
C ARG A 730 -39.18 16.86 11.96
N PRO A 731 -39.63 18.11 11.77
CA PRO A 731 -38.78 19.18 11.26
C PRO A 731 -37.71 19.58 12.29
N VAL A 732 -36.48 19.79 11.81
CA VAL A 732 -35.33 20.27 12.58
C VAL A 732 -34.75 21.48 11.88
N THR A 733 -34.42 22.50 12.66
CA THR A 733 -33.66 23.67 12.20
C THR A 733 -32.30 23.69 12.86
N ALA A 734 -31.25 24.04 12.12
CA ALA A 734 -29.89 24.06 12.64
C ALA A 734 -29.06 25.24 12.12
N GLN A 735 -27.99 25.54 12.84
CA GLN A 735 -26.93 26.46 12.46
C GLN A 735 -25.59 25.84 12.83
N ILE A 736 -24.58 25.99 11.98
CA ILE A 736 -23.23 25.48 12.21
C ILE A 736 -22.27 26.68 12.22
N PHE A 737 -21.45 26.78 13.27
CA PHE A 737 -20.44 27.80 13.45
C PHE A 737 -19.06 27.16 13.38
N ALA A 738 -18.16 27.74 12.57
CA ALA A 738 -16.76 27.36 12.48
C ALA A 738 -15.95 28.28 13.41
N ASP A 739 -15.76 27.85 14.66
CA ASP A 739 -15.09 28.60 15.73
C ASP A 739 -13.57 28.26 15.81
N GLY A 740 -13.07 27.42 14.89
CA GLY A 740 -11.69 26.91 14.87
C GLY A 740 -10.60 27.92 14.53
N ARG A 741 -9.35 27.48 14.71
CA ARG A 741 -8.13 28.23 14.38
C ARG A 741 -7.20 27.32 13.56
N PRO A 742 -6.23 27.87 12.80
CA PRO A 742 -5.28 27.06 12.05
C PRO A 742 -4.63 25.99 12.95
N GLY A 743 -4.71 24.72 12.54
CA GLY A 743 -4.19 23.57 13.29
C GLY A 743 -5.11 22.99 14.37
N LYS A 744 -6.26 23.63 14.66
CA LYS A 744 -7.27 23.13 15.61
C LYS A 744 -8.68 23.45 15.11
N LEU A 745 -9.32 22.48 14.47
CA LEU A 745 -10.71 22.56 14.01
C LEU A 745 -11.66 22.57 15.21
N ASP A 746 -12.54 23.57 15.26
CA ASP A 746 -13.63 23.66 16.25
C ASP A 746 -14.93 24.00 15.51
N THR A 747 -15.89 23.07 15.53
CA THR A 747 -17.19 23.24 14.89
C THR A 747 -18.30 23.10 15.91
N ARG A 748 -19.14 24.13 16.03
CA ARG A 748 -20.29 24.16 16.94
C ARG A 748 -21.59 24.12 16.15
N VAL A 749 -22.36 23.04 16.33
CA VAL A 749 -23.68 22.84 15.72
C VAL A 749 -24.75 23.14 16.77
N VAL A 750 -25.69 24.01 16.45
CA VAL A 750 -26.87 24.28 17.28
C VAL A 750 -28.12 23.88 16.49
N ALA A 751 -28.93 22.97 17.04
CA ALA A 751 -30.15 22.49 16.40
C ALA A 751 -31.36 22.56 17.34
N LYS A 752 -32.55 22.75 16.79
CA LYS A 752 -33.82 22.75 17.53
C LYS A 752 -34.84 21.90 16.80
N GLY A 753 -35.55 21.04 17.54
CA GLY A 753 -36.52 20.12 16.98
C GLY A 753 -37.41 19.47 18.06
N GLN A 754 -38.18 18.48 17.63
CA GLN A 754 -39.01 17.64 18.49
C GLN A 754 -38.81 16.17 18.11
N VAL A 755 -38.84 15.25 19.07
CA VAL A 755 -38.77 13.81 18.83
C VAL A 755 -39.81 13.09 19.69
N SER A 756 -40.55 12.14 19.13
CA SER A 756 -41.48 11.34 19.93
C SER A 756 -40.73 10.30 20.75
N VAL A 757 -41.20 10.02 21.97
CA VAL A 757 -40.55 9.03 22.85
C VAL A 757 -40.43 7.67 22.15
N ASN A 758 -41.49 7.24 21.44
CA ASN A 758 -41.51 5.96 20.71
C ASN A 758 -40.42 5.89 19.63
N LYS A 759 -40.26 6.94 18.81
CA LYS A 759 -39.23 6.98 17.75
C LYS A 759 -37.83 7.01 18.36
N LEU A 760 -37.66 7.72 19.48
CA LEU A 760 -36.38 7.74 20.20
C LEU A 760 -36.04 6.36 20.78
N THR A 761 -37.00 5.63 21.35
CA THR A 761 -36.78 4.27 21.86
C THR A 761 -36.53 3.24 20.76
N GLU A 762 -37.22 3.35 19.63
CA GLU A 762 -36.96 2.53 18.43
C GLU A 762 -35.52 2.74 17.94
N TRP A 763 -35.09 4.01 17.85
CA TRP A 763 -33.74 4.39 17.45
C TRP A 763 -32.66 3.87 18.42
N LEU A 764 -32.91 3.97 19.73
CA LEU A 764 -32.04 3.41 20.77
C LEU A 764 -32.10 1.88 20.87
N LYS A 765 -32.96 1.22 20.07
CA LYS A 765 -33.23 -0.24 20.13
C LYS A 765 -33.65 -0.69 21.53
N TYR A 766 -34.36 0.17 22.26
CA TYR A 766 -34.86 -0.08 23.60
C TYR A 766 -36.32 -0.51 23.55
N ASN A 767 -36.57 -1.80 23.71
CA ASN A 767 -37.91 -2.40 23.53
C ASN A 767 -38.69 -2.57 24.84
N GLN A 768 -38.17 -2.10 25.98
CA GLN A 768 -38.88 -2.20 27.26
C GLN A 768 -39.85 -1.03 27.42
N PRO A 769 -41.03 -1.24 28.02
CA PRO A 769 -41.97 -0.17 28.30
C PRO A 769 -41.34 0.86 29.26
N LEU A 770 -41.35 2.13 28.89
CA LEU A 770 -40.89 3.24 29.73
C LEU A 770 -42.08 3.97 30.34
N PRO A 771 -41.96 4.50 31.57
CA PRO A 771 -42.97 5.36 32.19
C PRO A 771 -42.93 6.79 31.61
N VAL A 772 -42.69 6.95 30.31
CA VAL A 772 -42.55 8.24 29.64
C VAL A 772 -43.27 8.17 28.29
N SER A 773 -44.07 9.19 27.95
CA SER A 773 -44.77 9.27 26.66
C SER A 773 -44.96 10.72 26.21
N GLY A 774 -45.12 10.92 24.89
CA GLY A 774 -45.31 12.25 24.28
C GLY A 774 -44.21 12.63 23.29
N ASP A 775 -44.13 13.92 22.97
CA ASP A 775 -43.12 14.52 22.09
C ASP A 775 -42.16 15.36 22.93
N ILE A 776 -40.86 15.06 22.86
CA ILE A 776 -39.79 15.76 23.57
C ILE A 776 -39.30 16.95 22.71
N PRO A 777 -39.56 18.20 23.09
CA PRO A 777 -38.91 19.34 22.46
C PRO A 777 -37.45 19.42 22.90
N TYR A 778 -36.50 19.57 21.98
CA TYR A 778 -35.08 19.63 22.33
C TYR A 778 -34.37 20.80 21.65
N GLN A 779 -33.38 21.34 22.36
CA GLN A 779 -32.32 22.16 21.80
C GLN A 779 -31.01 21.41 21.98
N LEU A 780 -30.32 21.18 20.88
CA LEU A 780 -29.09 20.43 20.81
C LEU A 780 -27.95 21.40 20.52
N GLN A 781 -26.87 21.30 21.27
CA GLN A 781 -25.59 21.90 20.97
C GLN A 781 -24.54 20.80 20.90
N LEU A 782 -23.86 20.70 19.76
CA LEU A 782 -22.80 19.74 19.51
C LEU A 782 -21.52 20.52 19.24
N ASN A 783 -20.52 20.36 20.08
CA ASN A 783 -19.19 20.93 19.89
C ASN A 783 -18.25 19.81 19.42
N LEU A 784 -17.61 20.03 18.27
CA LEU A 784 -16.65 19.12 17.65
C LEU A 784 -15.25 19.76 17.75
N ASP A 785 -14.55 19.48 18.84
CA ASP A 785 -13.20 19.98 19.16
C ASP A 785 -12.22 18.82 19.39
N GLY A 786 -12.16 17.88 18.45
CA GLY A 786 -11.34 16.67 18.57
C GLY A 786 -11.67 15.86 19.84
N ALA A 787 -10.67 15.61 20.67
CA ALA A 787 -10.79 14.80 21.90
C ALA A 787 -11.81 15.35 22.92
N ASP A 788 -12.09 16.65 22.90
CA ASP A 788 -13.01 17.31 23.83
C ASP A 788 -14.43 17.45 23.26
N SER A 789 -14.75 16.75 22.17
CA SER A 789 -16.07 16.81 21.53
C SER A 789 -17.20 16.38 22.48
N GLN A 790 -18.20 17.26 22.62
CA GLN A 790 -19.31 17.11 23.57
C GLN A 790 -20.66 17.42 22.91
N LEU A 791 -21.67 16.62 23.28
CA LEU A 791 -23.07 16.82 22.96
C LEU A 791 -23.80 17.33 24.21
N MET A 792 -24.56 18.40 24.09
CA MET A 792 -25.48 18.91 25.11
C MET A 792 -26.88 18.99 24.51
N VAL A 793 -27.87 18.39 25.17
CA VAL A 793 -29.27 18.42 24.78
C VAL A 793 -30.09 18.94 25.95
N SER A 794 -30.69 20.11 25.80
CA SER A 794 -31.61 20.69 26.77
C SER A 794 -33.06 20.53 26.30
N SER A 795 -33.96 20.15 27.20
CA SER A 795 -35.39 20.02 26.95
C SER A 795 -36.18 20.60 28.13
N SER A 796 -37.27 21.30 27.85
CA SER A 796 -38.23 21.70 28.87
C SER A 796 -39.24 20.60 29.22
N LEU A 797 -39.18 19.44 28.53
CA LEU A 797 -40.13 18.32 28.64
C LEU A 797 -41.63 18.71 28.54
N LYS A 798 -41.94 19.91 28.05
CA LYS A 798 -43.32 20.36 27.87
C LYS A 798 -43.97 19.58 26.74
N GLY A 799 -45.08 18.90 27.02
CA GLY A 799 -45.71 17.92 26.11
C GLY A 799 -45.35 16.46 26.41
N VAL A 800 -44.50 16.20 27.41
CA VAL A 800 -44.10 14.85 27.84
C VAL A 800 -44.76 14.51 29.17
N ALA A 801 -45.42 13.36 29.26
CA ALA A 801 -45.92 12.81 30.51
C ALA A 801 -44.93 11.79 31.07
N VAL A 802 -44.53 11.95 32.33
CA VAL A 802 -43.69 10.99 33.08
C VAL A 802 -44.53 10.36 34.20
N ASP A 803 -44.82 9.08 34.05
CA ASP A 803 -45.61 8.24 34.98
C ASP A 803 -44.71 7.64 36.07
N LEU A 804 -44.05 8.52 36.84
CA LEU A 804 -43.28 8.14 38.04
C LEU A 804 -44.01 8.62 39.30
N PRO A 805 -43.89 7.90 40.44
CA PRO A 805 -44.41 8.37 41.72
C PRO A 805 -43.88 9.77 42.07
N ALA A 806 -44.69 10.54 42.81
CA ALA A 806 -44.26 11.84 43.31
C ALA A 806 -42.94 11.72 44.10
N PRO A 807 -42.02 12.69 44.01
CA PRO A 807 -42.10 13.96 43.27
C PRO A 807 -41.63 13.87 41.79
N PHE A 808 -41.26 12.68 41.29
CA PHE A 808 -40.60 12.53 40.00
C PHE A 808 -41.54 12.58 38.80
N GLY A 809 -42.83 12.30 38.98
CA GLY A 809 -43.83 12.41 37.91
C GLY A 809 -44.02 13.85 37.39
N ILE A 810 -44.42 13.98 36.13
CA ILE A 810 -44.83 15.24 35.50
C ILE A 810 -45.99 14.99 34.57
N ALA A 811 -47.01 15.84 34.66
CA ALA A 811 -48.06 15.91 33.66
C ALA A 811 -47.56 16.64 32.41
N ALA A 812 -48.06 16.26 31.24
CA ALA A 812 -47.65 16.83 29.95
C ALA A 812 -47.76 18.37 29.86
N SER A 813 -48.60 19.00 30.69
CA SER A 813 -48.82 20.45 30.71
C SER A 813 -47.76 21.24 31.51
N GLN A 814 -47.07 20.63 32.47
CA GLN A 814 -46.19 21.35 33.42
C GLN A 814 -44.76 21.51 32.88
N GLY A 815 -44.20 20.48 32.24
CA GLY A 815 -42.80 20.46 31.82
C GLY A 815 -41.82 20.46 32.99
N ARG A 816 -40.55 20.12 32.70
CA ARG A 816 -39.43 20.15 33.65
C ARG A 816 -38.14 20.30 32.86
N ASP A 817 -37.34 21.31 33.19
CA ASP A 817 -36.05 21.53 32.54
C ASP A 817 -35.13 20.35 32.81
N SER A 818 -34.58 19.80 31.72
CA SER A 818 -33.70 18.64 31.75
C SER A 818 -32.56 18.84 30.78
N VAL A 819 -31.36 18.44 31.18
CA VAL A 819 -30.14 18.61 30.38
C VAL A 819 -29.39 17.28 30.33
N LEU A 820 -29.17 16.77 29.12
CA LEU A 820 -28.28 15.65 28.85
C LEU A 820 -26.96 16.20 28.31
N ARG A 821 -25.84 15.77 28.89
CA ARG A 821 -24.49 16.00 28.34
C ARG A 821 -23.80 14.68 28.07
N MET A 822 -23.04 14.60 26.98
CA MET A 822 -22.34 13.38 26.59
C MET A 822 -21.01 13.69 25.90
N THR A 823 -19.95 12.95 26.22
CA THR A 823 -18.70 12.98 25.43
C THR A 823 -18.83 12.10 24.20
N LEU A 824 -18.26 12.51 23.06
CA LEU A 824 -18.37 11.73 21.82
C LEU A 824 -17.18 10.81 21.59
N GLN A 825 -16.01 11.22 22.07
CA GLN A 825 -14.72 10.56 21.88
C GLN A 825 -14.07 10.20 23.23
N GLY A 826 -12.97 9.45 23.18
CA GLY A 826 -12.23 8.96 24.36
C GLY A 826 -12.43 7.48 24.65
N ALA A 827 -11.66 6.94 25.60
CA ALA A 827 -11.72 5.54 26.00
C ALA A 827 -13.05 5.14 26.67
N GLU A 828 -13.70 6.11 27.32
CA GLU A 828 -15.01 5.95 27.95
C GLU A 828 -15.93 7.07 27.49
N ARG A 829 -17.16 6.70 27.12
CA ARG A 829 -18.24 7.64 26.86
C ARG A 829 -18.89 8.01 28.18
N ARG A 830 -18.88 9.30 28.51
CA ARG A 830 -19.45 9.85 29.74
C ARG A 830 -20.79 10.49 29.45
N TYR A 831 -21.75 10.27 30.33
CA TYR A 831 -23.12 10.78 30.29
C TYR A 831 -23.39 11.54 31.57
N TRP A 832 -24.00 12.71 31.47
CA TRP A 832 -24.61 13.43 32.57
C TRP A 832 -26.04 13.75 32.22
N PHE A 833 -26.97 13.53 33.15
CA PHE A 833 -28.36 13.88 32.95
C PHE A 833 -28.92 14.54 34.19
N ASP A 834 -29.46 15.74 34.01
CA ASP A 834 -30.06 16.56 35.05
C ASP A 834 -31.59 16.60 34.81
N TYR A 835 -32.39 16.32 35.85
CA TYR A 835 -33.86 16.26 35.80
C TYR A 835 -34.48 17.23 36.82
N GLY A 836 -34.54 18.51 36.44
CA GLY A 836 -34.77 19.61 37.38
C GLY A 836 -33.82 19.54 38.58
N ASP A 837 -34.31 19.90 39.75
CA ASP A 837 -33.57 19.80 41.01
C ASP A 837 -33.83 18.48 41.77
N LEU A 838 -34.51 17.51 41.11
CA LEU A 838 -34.99 16.29 41.76
C LEU A 838 -34.06 15.09 41.55
N ALA A 839 -33.33 15.05 40.45
CA ALA A 839 -32.38 13.98 40.20
C ALA A 839 -31.27 14.44 39.27
N ASN A 840 -30.08 13.90 39.49
CA ASN A 840 -29.00 13.95 38.51
C ASN A 840 -28.31 12.60 38.40
N PHE A 841 -27.67 12.40 37.26
CA PHE A 841 -27.11 11.13 36.86
C PHE A 841 -25.75 11.38 36.23
N THR A 842 -24.78 10.56 36.59
CA THR A 842 -23.49 10.49 35.89
C THR A 842 -23.14 9.04 35.60
N PHE A 843 -22.68 8.75 34.40
CA PHE A 843 -22.33 7.39 33.99
C PHE A 843 -21.18 7.42 32.99
N ALA A 844 -20.26 6.47 33.09
CA ALA A 844 -19.17 6.28 32.15
C ALA A 844 -19.12 4.82 31.74
N ALA A 845 -19.05 4.57 30.44
CA ALA A 845 -18.94 3.22 29.90
C ALA A 845 -17.94 3.15 28.73
N PRO A 846 -17.27 2.01 28.52
CA PRO A 846 -16.51 1.78 27.29
C PRO A 846 -17.39 1.93 26.05
N SER A 847 -16.83 2.49 24.98
CA SER A 847 -17.53 2.67 23.71
C SER A 847 -18.06 1.33 23.19
N GLY A 848 -19.37 1.25 22.95
CA GLY A 848 -20.05 0.03 22.46
C GLY A 848 -20.45 -0.99 23.54
N ASN A 849 -20.09 -0.79 24.81
CA ASN A 849 -20.44 -1.72 25.89
C ASN A 849 -20.96 -0.99 27.15
N PHE A 850 -22.23 -0.57 27.08
CA PHE A 850 -22.92 0.14 28.17
C PHE A 850 -23.04 -0.69 29.47
N ALA A 851 -23.07 -2.02 29.37
CA ALA A 851 -23.23 -2.93 30.50
C ALA A 851 -22.01 -2.98 31.43
N ASP A 852 -20.82 -2.70 30.91
CA ASP A 852 -19.56 -2.63 31.67
C ASP A 852 -19.31 -1.26 32.31
N GLY A 853 -20.30 -0.37 32.28
CA GLY A 853 -20.21 0.99 32.80
C GLY A 853 -20.24 1.10 34.32
N ARG A 854 -19.92 2.30 34.78
CA ARG A 854 -20.00 2.72 36.18
C ARG A 854 -20.70 4.06 36.27
N GLY A 855 -21.54 4.24 37.28
CA GLY A 855 -22.23 5.50 37.44
C GLY A 855 -23.07 5.59 38.69
N GLU A 856 -23.64 6.75 38.87
CA GLU A 856 -24.46 7.08 40.01
C GLU A 856 -25.70 7.87 39.58
N LEU A 857 -26.85 7.50 40.15
CA LEU A 857 -28.08 8.27 40.12
C LEU A 857 -28.30 8.85 41.52
N PHE A 858 -28.31 10.17 41.64
CA PHE A 858 -28.61 10.87 42.88
C PHE A 858 -30.05 11.41 42.83
N LEU A 859 -30.83 11.14 43.87
CA LEU A 859 -32.23 11.58 44.01
C LEU A 859 -32.35 12.61 45.16
N GLY A 860 -32.95 13.77 44.88
CA GLY A 860 -33.04 14.91 45.79
C GLY A 860 -31.89 15.91 45.64
N GLU A 861 -31.71 16.78 46.63
CA GLU A 861 -30.67 17.83 46.62
C GLU A 861 -29.26 17.24 46.85
N GLY A 862 -28.41 17.30 45.83
CA GLY A 862 -27.00 16.86 45.86
C GLY A 862 -26.49 16.49 44.46
N ASP A 863 -25.22 16.11 44.32
CA ASP A 863 -24.61 15.77 43.01
C ASP A 863 -24.23 14.28 42.92
N ALA A 864 -24.50 13.68 41.75
CA ALA A 864 -24.02 12.36 41.38
C ALA A 864 -22.53 12.41 41.05
N VAL A 865 -21.78 11.47 41.63
CA VAL A 865 -20.34 11.35 41.46
C VAL A 865 -20.03 10.02 40.81
N LEU A 866 -19.11 10.02 39.83
CA LEU A 866 -18.72 8.80 39.13
C LEU A 866 -17.99 7.84 40.09
N PRO A 867 -18.54 6.65 40.39
CA PRO A 867 -17.92 5.71 41.31
C PRO A 867 -16.69 5.03 40.67
N GLY A 868 -15.82 4.43 41.50
CA GLY A 868 -14.64 3.68 41.02
C GLY A 868 -14.92 2.22 40.64
N GLY A 869 -16.01 1.63 41.15
CA GLY A 869 -16.42 0.25 40.85
C GLY A 869 -17.44 0.16 39.71
N LYS A 870 -17.51 -0.99 39.04
CA LYS A 870 -18.52 -1.27 38.01
C LYS A 870 -19.93 -1.28 38.58
N GLY A 871 -20.89 -0.86 37.76
CA GLY A 871 -22.30 -0.82 38.09
C GLY A 871 -22.83 0.58 38.42
N LEU A 872 -24.15 0.66 38.50
CA LEU A 872 -24.93 1.83 38.87
C LEU A 872 -25.19 1.81 40.37
N ARG A 873 -24.87 2.90 41.05
CA ARG A 873 -25.27 3.15 42.44
C ARG A 873 -26.42 4.14 42.46
N VAL A 874 -27.43 3.91 43.31
CA VAL A 874 -28.48 4.91 43.56
C VAL A 874 -28.27 5.52 44.94
N ARG A 875 -28.17 6.84 45.01
CA ARG A 875 -28.11 7.56 46.29
C ARG A 875 -29.25 8.56 46.36
N GLY A 876 -29.71 8.90 47.55
CA GLY A 876 -30.64 10.01 47.66
C GLY A 876 -30.92 10.46 49.07
N VAL A 877 -31.37 11.71 49.15
CA VAL A 877 -31.91 12.33 50.35
C VAL A 877 -33.34 12.75 50.03
N LEU A 878 -34.31 12.05 50.62
CA LEU A 878 -35.73 12.21 50.35
C LEU A 878 -36.45 12.66 51.64
N SER A 879 -37.37 13.60 51.53
CA SER A 879 -38.22 14.00 52.67
C SER A 879 -39.16 12.87 53.08
N GLU A 880 -39.76 12.22 52.09
CA GLU A 880 -40.65 11.08 52.26
C GLU A 880 -40.46 10.07 51.12
N LEU A 881 -40.66 8.78 51.41
CA LEU A 881 -40.67 7.71 50.42
C LEU A 881 -41.76 6.72 50.77
N ASP A 882 -42.74 6.59 49.88
CA ASP A 882 -43.79 5.57 49.97
C ASP A 882 -43.45 4.38 49.08
N VAL A 883 -43.17 3.22 49.67
CA VAL A 883 -42.65 2.03 48.96
C VAL A 883 -43.70 1.38 48.06
N GLU A 884 -44.99 1.51 48.35
CA GLU A 884 -46.06 0.81 47.63
C GLU A 884 -46.21 1.26 46.16
N PRO A 885 -46.30 2.57 45.85
CA PRO A 885 -46.32 3.06 44.46
C PRO A 885 -45.10 2.63 43.65
N TRP A 886 -43.91 2.63 44.25
CA TRP A 886 -42.68 2.19 43.59
C TRP A 886 -42.67 0.68 43.35
N LYS A 887 -43.18 -0.12 44.28
CA LYS A 887 -43.36 -1.57 44.07
C LYS A 887 -44.32 -1.85 42.92
N ALA A 888 -45.45 -1.15 42.87
CA ALA A 888 -46.42 -1.29 41.77
C ALA A 888 -45.84 -0.87 40.41
N LEU A 889 -45.01 0.18 40.39
CA LEU A 889 -44.25 0.60 39.21
C LEU A 889 -43.28 -0.51 38.75
N VAL A 890 -42.47 -1.05 39.67
CA VAL A 890 -41.56 -2.15 39.36
C VAL A 890 -42.33 -3.37 38.85
N ASP A 891 -43.41 -3.78 39.49
CA ASP A 891 -44.21 -4.94 39.05
C ASP A 891 -44.85 -4.70 37.66
N ARG A 892 -45.21 -3.46 37.31
CA ARG A 892 -45.76 -3.07 36.00
C ARG A 892 -44.71 -3.08 34.88
N TYR A 893 -43.49 -2.65 35.16
CA TYR A 893 -42.44 -2.43 34.15
C TYR A 893 -41.31 -3.47 34.18
N ALA A 894 -41.24 -4.38 35.17
CA ALA A 894 -40.15 -5.38 35.30
C ALA A 894 -40.26 -6.61 34.38
N GLY A 895 -41.34 -6.77 33.61
CA GLY A 895 -41.51 -7.85 32.62
C GLY A 895 -41.47 -9.28 33.19
N GLN A 896 -41.44 -10.30 32.30
CA GLN A 896 -41.31 -11.73 32.68
C GLN A 896 -39.87 -12.13 33.06
N ASP A 897 -38.89 -11.29 32.74
CA ASP A 897 -37.47 -11.57 32.98
C ASP A 897 -36.97 -10.73 34.16
N ALA A 898 -37.49 -11.04 35.35
CA ALA A 898 -37.16 -10.37 36.60
C ALA A 898 -35.66 -10.48 36.99
N GLY A 899 -34.80 -11.02 36.12
CA GLY A 899 -33.35 -11.21 36.26
C GLY A 899 -32.47 -10.47 35.24
N GLY A 900 -33.03 -9.62 34.37
CA GLY A 900 -32.32 -8.99 33.26
C GLY A 900 -31.08 -8.14 33.63
N SER A 901 -30.39 -7.62 32.61
CA SER A 901 -29.15 -6.81 32.71
C SER A 901 -29.22 -5.66 33.71
N ALA A 902 -30.39 -5.09 33.98
CA ALA A 902 -30.62 -4.04 34.98
C ALA A 902 -30.30 -4.48 36.42
N LYS A 903 -30.51 -5.75 36.79
CA LYS A 903 -30.10 -6.30 38.10
C LYS A 903 -28.60 -6.57 38.20
N GLN A 904 -27.93 -6.78 37.07
CA GLN A 904 -26.48 -6.92 37.00
C GLN A 904 -25.78 -5.55 37.04
N LEU A 905 -26.44 -4.50 36.52
CA LEU A 905 -25.93 -3.13 36.56
C LEU A 905 -26.07 -2.51 37.96
N LEU A 906 -27.19 -2.72 38.68
CA LEU A 906 -27.37 -2.13 40.01
C LEU A 906 -26.41 -2.74 41.05
N SER A 907 -25.49 -1.92 41.55
CA SER A 907 -24.47 -2.31 42.53
C SER A 907 -24.89 -2.04 43.99
N GLY A 908 -25.78 -1.07 44.21
CA GLY A 908 -26.28 -0.73 45.53
C GLY A 908 -27.19 0.50 45.54
N ALA A 909 -27.89 0.68 46.65
CA ALA A 909 -28.70 1.86 46.94
C ALA A 909 -28.41 2.39 48.35
N ASP A 910 -28.40 3.71 48.56
CA ASP A 910 -28.19 4.36 49.86
C ASP A 910 -29.11 5.57 49.98
N PHE A 911 -30.17 5.41 50.76
CA PHE A 911 -31.21 6.41 50.94
C PHE A 911 -31.24 6.90 52.38
N ARG A 912 -31.33 8.22 52.54
CA ARG A 912 -31.79 8.85 53.77
C ARG A 912 -33.18 9.39 53.52
N VAL A 913 -34.15 8.87 54.25
CA VAL A 913 -35.56 9.21 54.09
C VAL A 913 -36.07 9.77 55.42
N GLY A 914 -36.60 10.99 55.41
CA GLY A 914 -37.21 11.58 56.61
C GLY A 914 -38.37 10.72 57.12
N LYS A 915 -39.27 10.32 56.21
CA LYS A 915 -40.39 9.42 56.50
C LYS A 915 -40.52 8.31 55.46
N LEU A 916 -40.27 7.06 55.85
CA LEU A 916 -40.40 5.88 54.99
C LEU A 916 -41.70 5.13 55.31
N SER A 917 -42.66 5.09 54.40
CA SER A 917 -43.91 4.31 54.55
C SER A 917 -43.88 3.05 53.71
N GLY A 918 -44.31 1.93 54.29
CA GLY A 918 -44.43 0.66 53.57
C GLY A 918 -44.76 -0.51 54.49
N PHE A 919 -45.35 -1.57 53.92
CA PHE A 919 -45.72 -2.79 54.67
C PHE A 919 -46.68 -2.52 55.86
N GLY A 920 -47.56 -1.52 55.73
CA GLY A 920 -48.50 -1.13 56.79
C GLY A 920 -47.87 -0.42 58.00
N THR A 921 -46.60 0.00 57.91
CA THR A 921 -45.90 0.75 58.96
C THR A 921 -45.18 1.99 58.41
N THR A 922 -44.79 2.89 59.31
CA THR A 922 -43.99 4.08 59.01
C THR A 922 -42.72 4.07 59.85
N LEU A 923 -41.59 4.27 59.19
CA LEU A 923 -40.26 4.36 59.78
C LEU A 923 -39.77 5.80 59.66
N ASP A 924 -39.54 6.44 60.80
CA ASP A 924 -39.03 7.81 60.85
C ASP A 924 -37.50 7.81 60.86
N GLU A 925 -36.93 8.82 60.19
CA GLU A 925 -35.48 9.03 60.02
C GLU A 925 -34.77 7.75 59.52
N ALA A 926 -35.33 7.15 58.47
CA ALA A 926 -34.90 5.87 57.96
C ALA A 926 -33.66 6.02 57.07
N ARG A 927 -32.57 5.39 57.48
CA ARG A 927 -31.43 5.12 56.61
C ARG A 927 -31.52 3.69 56.07
N VAL A 928 -31.63 3.60 54.74
CA VAL A 928 -31.76 2.33 54.03
C VAL A 928 -30.55 2.16 53.13
N GLN A 929 -29.69 1.20 53.46
CA GLN A 929 -28.53 0.86 52.65
C GLN A 929 -28.69 -0.56 52.08
N LEU A 930 -28.68 -0.66 50.76
CA LEU A 930 -28.78 -1.90 50.01
C LEU A 930 -27.47 -2.12 49.25
N THR A 931 -26.78 -3.23 49.51
CA THR A 931 -25.51 -3.55 48.84
C THR A 931 -25.60 -4.91 48.16
N ARG A 932 -25.18 -4.98 46.88
CA ARG A 932 -25.11 -6.24 46.14
C ARG A 932 -23.95 -7.09 46.67
N LYS A 933 -24.23 -8.35 47.02
CA LYS A 933 -23.24 -9.41 47.25
C LYS A 933 -23.35 -10.44 46.10
N PRO A 934 -22.37 -11.35 45.92
CA PRO A 934 -22.36 -12.26 44.75
C PRO A 934 -23.63 -13.09 44.54
N SER A 935 -24.36 -13.46 45.61
CA SER A 935 -25.58 -14.29 45.56
C SER A 935 -26.73 -13.79 46.43
N SER A 936 -26.63 -12.56 46.93
CA SER A 936 -27.62 -11.96 47.83
C SER A 936 -27.55 -10.43 47.82
N TRP A 937 -28.59 -9.80 48.31
CA TRP A 937 -28.62 -8.40 48.68
C TRP A 937 -28.51 -8.27 50.19
N ALA A 938 -27.61 -7.41 50.66
CA ALA A 938 -27.53 -7.02 52.06
C ALA A 938 -28.25 -5.69 52.25
N LEU A 939 -29.39 -5.73 52.93
CA LEU A 939 -30.15 -4.56 53.36
C LEU A 939 -29.77 -4.23 54.81
N GLN A 940 -29.41 -2.98 55.07
CA GLN A 940 -29.24 -2.42 56.40
C GLN A 940 -30.29 -1.35 56.61
N LEU A 941 -31.00 -1.44 57.73
CA LEU A 941 -32.03 -0.50 58.13
C LEU A 941 -31.66 0.11 59.49
N ASP A 942 -31.64 1.43 59.54
CA ASP A 942 -31.50 2.19 60.77
C ASP A 942 -32.63 3.24 60.83
N SER A 943 -33.51 3.12 61.81
CA SER A 943 -34.68 3.97 62.02
C SER A 943 -35.01 4.01 63.51
N GLN A 944 -35.77 5.00 63.96
CA GLN A 944 -36.25 5.06 65.35
C GLN A 944 -37.06 3.82 65.75
N GLN A 945 -37.83 3.24 64.83
CA GLN A 945 -38.72 2.10 65.10
C GLN A 945 -38.03 0.74 64.98
N ALA A 946 -37.05 0.61 64.10
CA ALA A 946 -36.37 -0.66 63.87
C ALA A 946 -34.92 -0.46 63.40
N LYS A 947 -34.02 -1.32 63.90
CA LYS A 947 -32.62 -1.36 63.49
C LYS A 947 -32.16 -2.79 63.26
N GLY A 948 -31.52 -3.05 62.12
CA GLY A 948 -30.98 -4.37 61.83
C GLY A 948 -30.54 -4.57 60.38
N ASN A 949 -30.24 -5.82 60.06
CA ASN A 949 -29.77 -6.23 58.75
C ASN A 949 -30.62 -7.37 58.20
N VAL A 950 -30.89 -7.35 56.90
CA VAL A 950 -31.60 -8.39 56.18
C VAL A 950 -30.75 -8.87 55.02
N ALA A 951 -30.50 -10.18 54.93
CA ALA A 951 -29.89 -10.81 53.77
C ALA A 951 -30.98 -11.41 52.87
N ILE A 952 -31.13 -10.87 51.67
CA ILE A 952 -32.14 -11.28 50.68
C ILE A 952 -31.42 -12.11 49.60
N PRO A 953 -31.56 -13.44 49.56
CA PRO A 953 -30.90 -14.27 48.57
C PRO A 953 -31.51 -14.08 47.18
N ASP A 954 -30.70 -14.26 46.13
CA ASP A 954 -31.20 -14.22 44.75
C ASP A 954 -32.13 -15.38 44.42
N ALA A 955 -31.86 -16.55 45.01
CA ALA A 955 -32.71 -17.73 44.87
C ALA A 955 -33.98 -17.55 45.71
N LYS A 956 -35.14 -17.42 45.05
CA LYS A 956 -36.46 -17.26 45.69
C LYS A 956 -36.80 -18.36 46.72
N ALA A 957 -36.19 -19.54 46.60
CA ALA A 957 -36.41 -20.67 47.51
C ALA A 957 -35.54 -20.62 48.78
N ALA A 958 -34.46 -19.82 48.80
CA ALA A 958 -33.60 -19.68 49.97
C ALA A 958 -34.24 -18.71 51.00
N PRO A 959 -34.15 -19.00 52.31
CA PRO A 959 -34.75 -18.15 53.33
C PRO A 959 -34.02 -16.82 53.45
N MET A 960 -34.77 -15.73 53.66
CA MET A 960 -34.16 -14.45 54.04
C MET A 960 -33.75 -14.49 55.51
N ALA A 961 -32.51 -14.07 55.79
CA ALA A 961 -32.03 -13.95 57.17
C ALA A 961 -32.28 -12.52 57.68
N VAL A 962 -33.18 -12.38 58.65
CA VAL A 962 -33.61 -11.10 59.24
C VAL A 962 -33.07 -11.03 60.66
N ASN A 963 -32.09 -10.16 60.90
CA ASN A 963 -31.48 -9.97 62.21
C ASN A 963 -31.73 -8.52 62.68
N LEU A 964 -32.65 -8.35 63.63
CA LEU A 964 -33.06 -7.06 64.16
C LEU A 964 -32.47 -6.89 65.58
N GLN A 965 -31.73 -5.80 65.77
CA GLN A 965 -31.23 -5.41 67.08
C GLN A 965 -32.39 -4.98 68.00
N TYR A 966 -33.29 -4.17 67.47
CA TYR A 966 -34.52 -3.83 68.15
C TYR A 966 -35.68 -3.59 67.17
N VAL A 967 -36.89 -3.84 67.67
CA VAL A 967 -38.15 -3.45 67.04
C VAL A 967 -39.02 -2.79 68.11
N ARG A 968 -39.53 -1.59 67.83
CA ARG A 968 -40.43 -0.84 68.70
C ARG A 968 -41.82 -0.81 68.08
N LEU A 969 -42.74 -1.57 68.67
CA LEU A 969 -44.14 -1.51 68.33
C LEU A 969 -44.79 -0.28 69.00
N PRO A 970 -45.87 0.28 68.42
CA PRO A 970 -46.63 1.35 69.06
C PRO A 970 -47.06 0.97 70.48
N ALA A 971 -47.16 1.96 71.37
CA ALA A 971 -47.75 1.76 72.69
C ALA A 971 -49.22 1.33 72.54
N ALA A 972 -49.69 0.41 73.40
CA ALA A 972 -51.11 0.06 73.44
C ALA A 972 -51.92 1.30 73.88
N ASP A 973 -53.03 1.57 73.20
CA ASP A 973 -53.94 2.65 73.60
C ASP A 973 -54.66 2.26 74.90
N PRO A 974 -54.45 2.97 76.01
CA PRO A 974 -55.08 2.63 77.29
C PRO A 974 -56.60 2.84 77.31
N THR A 975 -57.18 3.50 76.30
CA THR A 975 -58.64 3.75 76.21
C THR A 975 -59.41 2.63 75.51
N VAL A 976 -58.72 1.74 74.78
CA VAL A 976 -59.32 0.61 74.08
C VAL A 976 -59.29 -0.62 74.99
N GLN A 977 -60.42 -0.98 75.61
CA GLN A 977 -60.55 -2.27 76.26
C GLN A 977 -60.44 -3.37 75.20
N ALA A 978 -59.63 -4.39 75.47
CA ALA A 978 -59.48 -5.54 74.58
C ALA A 978 -60.84 -6.24 74.39
N ASP A 979 -61.46 -6.03 73.24
CA ASP A 979 -62.67 -6.75 72.85
C ASP A 979 -62.27 -8.18 72.44
N GLU A 980 -62.66 -9.18 73.25
CA GLU A 980 -62.40 -10.60 72.97
C GLU A 980 -63.04 -11.06 71.65
N ASN A 981 -64.03 -10.31 71.13
CA ASN A 981 -64.71 -10.56 69.87
C ASN A 981 -64.21 -9.68 68.71
N ALA A 982 -63.12 -8.94 68.90
CA ALA A 982 -62.52 -8.15 67.83
C ALA A 982 -62.24 -9.02 66.58
N PRO A 983 -62.44 -8.49 65.36
CA PRO A 983 -62.15 -9.23 64.14
C PRO A 983 -60.65 -9.59 64.06
N ASP A 984 -60.34 -10.69 63.35
CA ASP A 984 -58.96 -11.14 63.18
C ASP A 984 -58.11 -10.06 62.49
N PRO A 985 -57.06 -9.53 63.15
CA PRO A 985 -56.26 -8.42 62.63
C PRO A 985 -55.45 -8.80 61.38
N LEU A 986 -55.24 -10.10 61.13
CA LEU A 986 -54.51 -10.61 59.97
C LEU A 986 -55.43 -11.39 59.02
N ALA A 987 -56.75 -11.17 59.06
CA ALA A 987 -57.72 -11.90 58.23
C ALA A 987 -57.46 -11.77 56.71
N SER A 988 -56.94 -10.62 56.26
CA SER A 988 -56.66 -10.30 54.85
C SER A 988 -55.32 -10.81 54.35
N VAL A 989 -54.45 -11.30 55.25
CA VAL A 989 -53.11 -11.77 54.92
C VAL A 989 -53.17 -13.21 54.42
N ASP A 990 -52.57 -13.44 53.26
CA ASP A 990 -52.44 -14.78 52.67
C ASP A 990 -51.17 -15.47 53.20
N PRO A 991 -51.29 -16.53 54.02
CA PRO A 991 -50.14 -17.21 54.60
C PRO A 991 -49.24 -17.90 53.56
N LYS A 992 -49.75 -18.15 52.34
CA LYS A 992 -48.97 -18.78 51.26
C LYS A 992 -48.01 -17.79 50.58
N LYS A 993 -48.28 -16.49 50.67
CA LYS A 993 -47.47 -15.43 50.05
C LYS A 993 -46.31 -14.97 50.93
N VAL A 994 -46.25 -15.40 52.19
CA VAL A 994 -45.16 -15.08 53.10
C VAL A 994 -43.90 -15.86 52.67
N PRO A 995 -42.78 -15.19 52.38
CA PRO A 995 -41.55 -15.86 51.96
C PRO A 995 -40.92 -16.68 53.11
N ALA A 996 -39.96 -17.54 52.77
CA ALA A 996 -39.17 -18.25 53.78
C ALA A 996 -38.29 -17.24 54.56
N LEU A 997 -38.36 -17.26 55.90
CA LEU A 997 -37.68 -16.30 56.78
C LEU A 997 -36.97 -17.02 57.92
N ASP A 998 -35.75 -16.59 58.25
CA ASP A 998 -35.09 -16.86 59.51
C ASP A 998 -35.05 -15.53 60.28
N LEU A 999 -35.91 -15.38 61.29
CA LEU A 999 -36.12 -14.13 62.02
C LEU A 999 -35.51 -14.23 63.41
N SER A 1000 -34.66 -13.25 63.74
CA SER A 1000 -34.14 -13.02 65.08
C SER A 1000 -34.31 -11.55 65.47
N ILE A 1001 -34.95 -11.31 66.61
CA ILE A 1001 -35.14 -9.98 67.21
C ILE A 1001 -34.53 -10.02 68.61
N ASN A 1002 -33.46 -9.26 68.84
CA ASN A 1002 -32.81 -9.25 70.16
C ASN A 1002 -33.67 -8.56 71.22
N GLN A 1003 -34.35 -7.47 70.86
CA GLN A 1003 -35.20 -6.71 71.77
C GLN A 1003 -36.49 -6.25 71.06
N LEU A 1004 -37.62 -6.87 71.41
CA LEU A 1004 -38.95 -6.41 71.00
C LEU A 1004 -39.57 -5.54 72.09
N TYR A 1005 -39.92 -4.30 71.76
CA TYR A 1005 -40.60 -3.36 72.65
C TYR A 1005 -42.03 -3.12 72.21
N GLN A 1006 -42.93 -2.87 73.16
CA GLN A 1006 -44.26 -2.31 72.95
C GLN A 1006 -44.35 -0.99 73.71
N GLY A 1007 -44.37 0.13 72.99
CA GLY A 1007 -44.10 1.44 73.59
C GLY A 1007 -42.71 1.48 74.23
N ASN A 1008 -42.66 1.66 75.54
CA ASN A 1008 -41.41 1.61 76.32
C ASN A 1008 -41.17 0.27 77.02
N ASP A 1009 -42.14 -0.65 76.97
CA ASP A 1009 -42.07 -1.92 77.69
C ASP A 1009 -41.35 -2.99 76.87
N LEU A 1010 -40.36 -3.67 77.48
CA LEU A 1010 -39.68 -4.79 76.83
C LEU A 1010 -40.57 -6.04 76.86
N ILE A 1011 -40.93 -6.56 75.68
CA ILE A 1011 -41.65 -7.83 75.53
C ILE A 1011 -40.68 -9.01 75.70
N GLY A 1012 -39.55 -9.00 74.98
CA GLY A 1012 -38.54 -10.06 75.02
C GLY A 1012 -37.80 -10.25 73.70
N ALA A 1013 -36.88 -11.23 73.65
CA ALA A 1013 -36.20 -11.65 72.42
C ALA A 1013 -37.04 -12.70 71.69
N TRP A 1014 -37.09 -12.62 70.35
CA TRP A 1014 -37.85 -13.55 69.50
C TRP A 1014 -36.93 -14.22 68.48
N SER A 1015 -37.06 -15.53 68.32
CA SER A 1015 -36.38 -16.31 67.30
C SER A 1015 -37.35 -17.31 66.68
N LEU A 1016 -37.50 -17.29 65.35
CA LEU A 1016 -38.34 -18.26 64.65
C LEU A 1016 -37.92 -18.46 63.19
N LYS A 1017 -38.21 -19.66 62.66
CA LYS A 1017 -38.03 -20.00 61.24
C LYS A 1017 -39.38 -20.19 60.56
N VAL A 1018 -39.70 -19.31 59.62
CA VAL A 1018 -40.92 -19.37 58.81
C VAL A 1018 -40.64 -20.13 57.52
N ARG A 1019 -41.47 -21.12 57.19
CA ARG A 1019 -41.39 -21.87 55.93
C ARG A 1019 -42.75 -21.89 55.23
N PRO A 1020 -42.88 -21.36 54.01
CA PRO A 1020 -44.11 -21.50 53.24
C PRO A 1020 -44.35 -22.97 52.88
N THR A 1021 -45.62 -23.36 52.82
CA THR A 1021 -46.08 -24.70 52.47
C THR A 1021 -47.25 -24.58 51.48
N ALA A 1022 -47.61 -25.67 50.81
CA ALA A 1022 -48.76 -25.67 49.89
C ALA A 1022 -50.09 -25.28 50.58
N LYS A 1023 -50.19 -25.47 51.90
CA LYS A 1023 -51.40 -25.20 52.70
C LYS A 1023 -51.37 -23.83 53.41
N GLY A 1024 -50.23 -23.13 53.44
CA GLY A 1024 -50.04 -21.90 54.21
C GLY A 1024 -48.58 -21.75 54.63
N MET A 1025 -48.29 -21.64 55.93
CA MET A 1025 -46.93 -21.52 56.46
C MET A 1025 -46.72 -22.30 57.75
N ALA A 1026 -45.52 -22.84 57.94
CA ALA A 1026 -45.07 -23.50 59.15
C ALA A 1026 -44.07 -22.63 59.91
N PHE A 1027 -44.20 -22.62 61.23
CA PHE A 1027 -43.29 -21.99 62.17
C PHE A 1027 -42.45 -23.07 62.85
N ASN A 1028 -41.17 -23.14 62.48
CA ASN A 1028 -40.21 -24.08 63.04
C ASN A 1028 -39.32 -23.37 64.07
N SER A 1029 -38.95 -24.09 65.13
CA SER A 1029 -38.03 -23.58 66.16
C SER A 1029 -38.48 -22.25 66.78
N LEU A 1030 -39.74 -22.16 67.20
CA LEU A 1030 -40.26 -21.01 67.95
C LEU A 1030 -39.52 -20.90 69.29
N ASP A 1031 -38.93 -19.74 69.57
CA ASP A 1031 -38.45 -19.34 70.89
C ASP A 1031 -38.79 -17.85 71.09
N LEU A 1032 -39.88 -17.60 71.81
CA LEU A 1032 -40.46 -16.26 71.96
C LEU A 1032 -40.52 -15.85 73.43
N GLY A 1033 -39.83 -14.76 73.77
CA GLY A 1033 -39.99 -14.07 75.04
C GLY A 1033 -41.24 -13.18 75.06
N LEU A 1034 -42.06 -13.31 76.10
CA LEU A 1034 -43.39 -12.71 76.24
C LEU A 1034 -43.60 -12.18 77.68
N LYS A 1035 -43.02 -11.02 78.00
CA LYS A 1035 -43.13 -10.32 79.29
C LYS A 1035 -42.91 -11.25 80.51
N GLY A 1036 -41.80 -11.99 80.51
CA GLY A 1036 -41.44 -12.92 81.59
C GLY A 1036 -41.85 -14.39 81.36
N MET A 1037 -42.64 -14.67 80.33
CA MET A 1037 -42.95 -16.02 79.84
C MET A 1037 -42.10 -16.36 78.61
N VAL A 1038 -41.73 -17.63 78.45
CA VAL A 1038 -41.05 -18.15 77.26
C VAL A 1038 -41.95 -19.19 76.58
N LEU A 1039 -42.11 -19.05 75.27
CA LEU A 1039 -42.89 -19.95 74.41
C LEU A 1039 -41.92 -20.67 73.46
N GLN A 1040 -41.88 -22.01 73.55
CA GLN A 1040 -41.00 -22.84 72.75
C GLN A 1040 -41.74 -23.97 72.03
N GLY A 1041 -41.52 -24.14 70.73
CA GLY A 1041 -42.12 -25.26 69.99
C GLY A 1041 -42.22 -25.06 68.48
N ALA A 1042 -43.31 -25.54 67.90
CA ALA A 1042 -43.65 -25.37 66.49
C ALA A 1042 -45.12 -24.97 66.34
N GLY A 1043 -45.43 -24.33 65.22
CA GLY A 1043 -46.80 -23.95 64.89
C GLY A 1043 -47.02 -23.90 63.39
N GLY A 1044 -48.24 -23.59 62.98
CA GLY A 1044 -48.56 -23.34 61.60
C GLY A 1044 -49.80 -22.48 61.43
N TRP A 1045 -49.89 -21.86 60.27
CA TRP A 1045 -51.03 -21.05 59.85
C TRP A 1045 -51.42 -21.47 58.43
N GLU A 1046 -52.58 -22.10 58.29
CA GLU A 1046 -53.01 -22.82 57.09
C GLU A 1046 -54.41 -22.37 56.64
N GLY A 1047 -54.64 -22.31 55.33
CA GLY A 1047 -55.93 -21.92 54.73
C GLY A 1047 -55.85 -20.67 53.86
N GLU A 1048 -57.02 -20.17 53.46
CA GLU A 1048 -57.18 -18.95 52.66
C GLU A 1048 -57.50 -17.73 53.56
N PRO A 1049 -57.25 -16.49 53.10
CA PRO A 1049 -57.68 -15.27 53.80
C PRO A 1049 -59.17 -15.34 54.21
N GLY A 1050 -59.46 -15.01 55.47
CA GLY A 1050 -60.81 -15.08 56.05
C GLY A 1050 -61.30 -16.48 56.47
N ALA A 1051 -60.63 -17.57 56.07
CA ALA A 1051 -60.97 -18.95 56.41
C ALA A 1051 -59.78 -19.78 56.91
N ALA A 1052 -58.74 -19.12 57.42
CA ALA A 1052 -57.53 -19.76 57.89
C ALA A 1052 -57.69 -20.41 59.27
N THR A 1053 -56.77 -21.30 59.62
CA THR A 1053 -56.67 -21.95 60.94
C THR A 1053 -55.21 -21.93 61.40
N SER A 1054 -55.01 -21.75 62.70
CA SER A 1054 -53.69 -21.74 63.31
C SER A 1054 -53.56 -22.89 64.30
N TRP A 1055 -52.34 -23.38 64.46
CA TRP A 1055 -52.03 -24.42 65.43
C TRP A 1055 -50.68 -24.20 66.09
N TYR A 1056 -50.57 -24.68 67.33
CA TYR A 1056 -49.36 -24.62 68.14
C TYR A 1056 -49.17 -25.93 68.90
N LYS A 1057 -47.93 -26.41 68.87
CA LYS A 1057 -47.49 -27.56 69.67
C LYS A 1057 -46.17 -27.24 70.33
N GLY A 1058 -46.15 -27.17 71.65
CA GLY A 1058 -44.96 -26.79 72.39
C GLY A 1058 -45.19 -26.56 73.87
N ARG A 1059 -44.22 -25.92 74.51
CA ARG A 1059 -44.20 -25.62 75.95
C ARG A 1059 -44.20 -24.12 76.19
N LEU A 1060 -45.05 -23.70 77.12
CA LEU A 1060 -45.05 -22.38 77.73
C LEU A 1060 -44.43 -22.50 79.12
N GLY A 1061 -43.60 -21.57 79.55
CA GLY A 1061 -43.05 -21.61 80.90
C GLY A 1061 -42.44 -20.30 81.37
N GLY A 1062 -42.12 -20.25 82.67
CA GLY A 1062 -41.53 -19.08 83.30
C GLY A 1062 -41.25 -19.32 84.78
N LYS A 1063 -40.74 -18.29 85.45
CA LYS A 1063 -40.49 -18.32 86.90
C LYS A 1063 -41.77 -17.99 87.67
N ASN A 1064 -42.00 -16.70 87.91
CA ASN A 1064 -43.13 -16.23 88.69
C ASN A 1064 -44.32 -15.83 87.81
N LEU A 1065 -45.41 -16.60 87.89
CA LEU A 1065 -46.63 -16.35 87.15
C LEU A 1065 -47.27 -14.99 87.50
N ALA A 1066 -47.06 -14.48 88.72
CA ALA A 1066 -47.58 -13.18 89.12
C ALA A 1066 -46.97 -12.01 88.33
N ASP A 1067 -45.69 -12.12 87.97
CA ASP A 1067 -45.01 -11.10 87.16
C ASP A 1067 -45.47 -11.15 85.71
N VAL A 1068 -45.74 -12.35 85.20
CA VAL A 1068 -46.37 -12.54 83.88
C VAL A 1068 -47.78 -11.93 83.86
N LEU A 1069 -48.62 -12.26 84.84
CA LEU A 1069 -49.98 -11.70 84.93
C LEU A 1069 -49.97 -10.17 84.98
N LYS A 1070 -49.11 -9.56 85.80
CA LYS A 1070 -48.93 -8.10 85.86
C LYS A 1070 -48.47 -7.52 84.52
N GLY A 1071 -47.48 -8.15 83.87
CA GLY A 1071 -46.97 -7.72 82.57
C GLY A 1071 -48.04 -7.68 81.49
N TRP A 1072 -49.02 -8.58 81.56
CA TRP A 1072 -50.16 -8.66 80.65
C TRP A 1072 -51.41 -7.89 81.13
N GLY A 1073 -51.31 -7.11 82.21
CA GLY A 1073 -52.41 -6.26 82.72
C GLY A 1073 -53.49 -7.02 83.51
N PHE A 1074 -53.25 -8.29 83.86
CA PHE A 1074 -54.13 -9.08 84.71
C PHE A 1074 -53.79 -8.88 86.20
N ALA A 1075 -54.79 -9.09 87.06
CA ALA A 1075 -54.56 -9.14 88.50
C ALA A 1075 -53.63 -10.32 88.85
N PRO A 1076 -52.61 -10.14 89.71
CA PRO A 1076 -51.67 -11.19 90.10
C PRO A 1076 -52.31 -12.18 91.10
N THR A 1077 -53.28 -12.96 90.63
CA THR A 1077 -54.08 -13.88 91.45
C THR A 1077 -53.36 -15.19 91.80
N VAL A 1078 -52.25 -15.49 91.14
CA VAL A 1078 -51.45 -16.73 91.35
C VAL A 1078 -49.96 -16.40 91.29
N THR A 1079 -49.18 -16.88 92.26
CA THR A 1079 -47.70 -16.78 92.30
C THR A 1079 -47.04 -18.15 92.06
N SER A 1080 -45.80 -18.19 91.59
CA SER A 1080 -45.04 -19.45 91.46
C SER A 1080 -43.52 -19.24 91.57
N GLU A 1081 -42.76 -20.25 91.97
CA GLU A 1081 -41.30 -20.28 91.72
C GLU A 1081 -41.00 -20.66 90.26
N GLU A 1082 -41.77 -21.61 89.74
CA GLU A 1082 -41.68 -22.13 88.37
C GLU A 1082 -43.05 -22.62 87.90
N PHE A 1083 -43.37 -22.35 86.63
CA PHE A 1083 -44.53 -22.95 85.98
C PHE A 1083 -44.17 -23.39 84.56
N HIS A 1084 -44.80 -24.46 84.10
CA HIS A 1084 -44.81 -24.84 82.69
C HIS A 1084 -46.16 -25.41 82.26
N MET A 1085 -46.49 -25.25 80.99
CA MET A 1085 -47.69 -25.77 80.36
C MET A 1085 -47.36 -26.33 78.97
N ASP A 1086 -47.56 -27.63 78.79
CA ASP A 1086 -47.44 -28.29 77.49
C ASP A 1086 -48.79 -28.16 76.75
N VAL A 1087 -48.74 -27.65 75.52
CA VAL A 1087 -49.90 -27.30 74.70
C VAL A 1087 -49.83 -28.03 73.36
N ASP A 1088 -50.93 -28.64 72.96
CA ASP A 1088 -51.19 -29.08 71.58
C ASP A 1088 -52.57 -28.57 71.19
N GLY A 1089 -52.62 -27.45 70.47
CA GLY A 1089 -53.85 -26.67 70.27
C GLY A 1089 -53.99 -26.07 68.88
N ARG A 1090 -55.25 -25.82 68.50
CA ARG A 1090 -55.66 -25.19 67.25
C ARG A 1090 -56.80 -24.20 67.49
N TRP A 1091 -56.86 -23.16 66.67
CA TRP A 1091 -57.94 -22.15 66.68
C TRP A 1091 -58.22 -21.63 65.25
N PRO A 1092 -59.44 -21.14 64.98
CA PRO A 1092 -59.73 -20.46 63.71
C PRO A 1092 -59.00 -19.11 63.61
N GLY A 1093 -58.69 -18.70 62.40
CA GLY A 1093 -58.00 -17.45 62.06
C GLY A 1093 -56.48 -17.49 62.19
N SER A 1094 -55.87 -16.31 62.25
CA SER A 1094 -54.43 -16.09 62.31
C SER A 1094 -53.81 -16.40 63.68
N PRO A 1095 -52.46 -16.51 63.75
CA PRO A 1095 -51.77 -16.71 65.02
C PRO A 1095 -52.01 -15.56 66.02
N ALA A 1096 -52.36 -14.37 65.53
CA ALA A 1096 -52.66 -13.20 66.36
C ALA A 1096 -54.09 -13.24 66.94
N TRP A 1097 -54.98 -14.11 66.44
CA TRP A 1097 -56.38 -14.20 66.87
C TRP A 1097 -56.67 -15.28 67.92
N VAL A 1098 -55.59 -15.78 68.56
CA VAL A 1098 -55.67 -16.76 69.66
C VAL A 1098 -56.53 -16.23 70.81
N GLY A 1099 -57.37 -17.09 71.38
CA GLY A 1099 -58.23 -16.73 72.51
C GLY A 1099 -58.86 -17.95 73.16
N LEU A 1100 -59.10 -17.89 74.47
CA LEU A 1100 -59.59 -19.04 75.24
C LEU A 1100 -60.98 -19.53 74.76
N LYS A 1101 -61.86 -18.62 74.31
CA LYS A 1101 -63.19 -18.96 73.75
C LYS A 1101 -63.15 -19.67 72.38
N ARG A 1102 -62.01 -19.62 71.68
CA ARG A 1102 -61.82 -20.18 70.32
C ARG A 1102 -60.87 -21.38 70.27
N PHE A 1103 -60.31 -21.76 71.42
CA PHE A 1103 -59.27 -22.76 71.51
C PHE A 1103 -59.82 -24.19 71.51
N SER A 1104 -59.14 -25.08 70.77
CA SER A 1104 -59.38 -26.52 70.75
C SER A 1104 -58.04 -27.24 70.92
N GLY A 1105 -57.93 -28.23 71.81
CA GLY A 1105 -56.65 -28.93 72.04
C GLY A 1105 -56.47 -29.47 73.46
N SER A 1106 -55.26 -29.92 73.78
CA SER A 1106 -54.86 -30.35 75.12
C SER A 1106 -53.94 -29.34 75.80
N LEU A 1107 -54.17 -29.13 77.10
CA LEU A 1107 -53.35 -28.28 77.99
C LEU A 1107 -52.94 -29.11 79.22
N ASP A 1108 -51.64 -29.40 79.37
CA ASP A 1108 -51.06 -30.03 80.56
C ASP A 1108 -50.24 -28.99 81.33
N ALA A 1109 -50.80 -28.47 82.41
CA ALA A 1109 -50.20 -27.41 83.21
C ALA A 1109 -49.64 -27.96 84.53
N THR A 1110 -48.44 -27.51 84.91
CA THR A 1110 -47.83 -27.74 86.22
C THR A 1110 -47.29 -26.44 86.80
N LEU A 1111 -47.72 -26.10 88.02
CA LEU A 1111 -47.18 -24.99 88.81
C LEU A 1111 -46.51 -25.57 90.06
N ARG A 1112 -45.35 -25.03 90.44
CA ARG A 1112 -44.59 -25.47 91.62
C ARG A 1112 -44.40 -24.32 92.60
N LYS A 1113 -44.63 -24.60 93.88
CA LYS A 1113 -44.42 -23.72 95.05
C LYS A 1113 -44.95 -22.30 94.83
N GLY A 1114 -46.20 -22.08 95.22
CA GLY A 1114 -46.89 -20.81 94.97
C GLY A 1114 -48.08 -20.56 95.90
N GLN A 1115 -48.80 -19.48 95.63
CA GLN A 1115 -49.98 -19.08 96.41
C GLN A 1115 -51.05 -18.47 95.48
N PHE A 1116 -52.30 -18.86 95.69
CA PHE A 1116 -53.47 -18.16 95.15
C PHE A 1116 -53.81 -16.98 96.05
N VAL A 1117 -53.76 -15.76 95.53
CA VAL A 1117 -53.90 -14.50 96.31
C VAL A 1117 -55.27 -13.85 96.03
N GLU A 1118 -55.93 -13.37 97.08
CA GLU A 1118 -57.19 -12.63 96.96
C GLU A 1118 -56.91 -11.17 96.51
N VAL A 1119 -57.50 -10.73 95.40
CA VAL A 1119 -57.34 -9.38 94.85
C VAL A 1119 -58.70 -8.69 94.76
N GLU A 1120 -58.80 -7.42 95.19
CA GLU A 1120 -60.02 -6.63 95.07
C GLU A 1120 -60.29 -6.29 93.60
N GLY A 1121 -61.38 -6.82 93.05
CA GLY A 1121 -61.82 -6.58 91.66
C GLY A 1121 -61.54 -7.76 90.71
N GLY A 1122 -62.58 -8.20 90.01
CA GLY A 1122 -62.50 -9.11 88.85
C GLY A 1122 -62.54 -10.63 89.11
N ALA A 1123 -62.09 -11.12 90.27
CA ALA A 1123 -62.01 -12.57 90.54
C ALA A 1123 -62.79 -12.98 91.81
N GLN A 1124 -64.08 -12.65 91.88
CA GLN A 1124 -64.93 -12.97 93.06
C GLN A 1124 -65.08 -14.48 93.29
N ALA A 1125 -65.03 -15.29 92.23
CA ALA A 1125 -65.03 -16.75 92.30
C ALA A 1125 -63.89 -17.36 93.14
N LEU A 1126 -62.75 -16.65 93.28
CA LEU A 1126 -61.58 -17.14 94.03
C LEU A 1126 -61.64 -16.83 95.54
N ARG A 1127 -62.60 -16.02 96.01
CA ARG A 1127 -62.84 -15.78 97.46
C ARG A 1127 -63.10 -17.06 98.24
N VAL A 1128 -63.59 -18.08 97.55
CA VAL A 1128 -63.87 -19.41 98.07
C VAL A 1128 -62.60 -20.06 98.63
N PHE A 1129 -61.43 -19.86 98.01
CA PHE A 1129 -60.17 -20.42 98.50
C PHE A 1129 -59.63 -19.69 99.73
N GLY A 1130 -59.95 -18.39 99.88
CA GLY A 1130 -59.63 -17.61 101.08
C GLY A 1130 -60.40 -18.08 102.32
N LEU A 1131 -61.63 -18.59 102.13
CA LEU A 1131 -62.46 -19.18 103.20
C LEU A 1131 -61.99 -20.59 103.62
N LEU A 1132 -61.21 -21.28 102.78
CA LEU A 1132 -60.73 -22.65 103.00
C LEU A 1132 -59.34 -22.70 103.68
N ASN A 1133 -58.79 -21.55 104.11
CA ASN A 1133 -57.53 -21.51 104.88
C ASN A 1133 -57.78 -21.83 106.37
N PHE A 1134 -57.91 -23.12 106.67
CA PHE A 1134 -58.14 -23.64 108.03
C PHE A 1134 -56.95 -23.46 109.00
N ASN A 1135 -55.83 -22.89 108.54
CA ASN A 1135 -54.63 -22.68 109.35
C ASN A 1135 -54.73 -21.47 110.32
N SER A 1136 -55.83 -20.72 110.26
CA SER A 1136 -56.03 -19.48 111.02
C SER A 1136 -56.51 -19.66 112.47
N ILE A 1137 -56.94 -20.87 112.88
CA ILE A 1137 -57.48 -21.12 114.24
C ILE A 1137 -56.43 -21.70 115.21
N GLY A 1138 -55.56 -22.61 114.76
CA GLY A 1138 -54.59 -23.29 115.64
C GLY A 1138 -53.37 -22.46 116.06
N ARG A 1139 -52.91 -21.52 115.22
CA ARG A 1139 -51.72 -20.67 115.49
C ARG A 1139 -52.01 -19.40 116.30
N ARG A 1140 -53.26 -18.90 116.30
CA ARG A 1140 -53.68 -17.77 117.16
C ARG A 1140 -53.58 -18.08 118.66
N LEU A 1141 -53.57 -19.36 119.03
CA LEU A 1141 -53.30 -19.84 120.39
C LEU A 1141 -51.80 -19.88 120.75
N ARG A 1142 -50.87 -19.65 119.79
CA ARG A 1142 -49.41 -19.67 119.99
C ARG A 1142 -48.72 -18.30 119.83
N LEU A 1143 -49.48 -17.20 119.67
CA LEU A 1143 -48.97 -15.81 119.60
C LEU A 1143 -47.93 -15.54 118.48
N ASP A 1144 -47.99 -16.28 117.37
CA ASP A 1144 -47.13 -16.08 116.20
C ASP A 1144 -47.90 -15.38 115.06
N PHE A 1145 -47.45 -14.18 114.69
CA PHE A 1145 -48.11 -13.28 113.75
C PHE A 1145 -47.30 -12.98 112.47
N SER A 1146 -46.24 -13.76 112.19
CA SER A 1146 -45.35 -13.50 111.05
C SER A 1146 -46.01 -13.68 109.66
N ASP A 1147 -47.26 -14.15 109.59
CA ASP A 1147 -48.01 -14.39 108.34
C ASP A 1147 -49.15 -13.37 108.09
N LEU A 1148 -49.23 -12.28 108.86
CA LEU A 1148 -50.34 -11.31 108.81
C LEU A 1148 -50.48 -10.47 107.51
N PHE A 1149 -49.78 -10.80 106.43
CA PHE A 1149 -49.93 -10.14 105.13
C PHE A 1149 -50.27 -11.06 103.96
N GLY A 1150 -50.38 -12.38 104.16
CA GLY A 1150 -50.72 -13.34 103.11
C GLY A 1150 -52.20 -13.72 103.07
N LYS A 1151 -53.07 -12.91 102.43
CA LYS A 1151 -54.46 -13.30 102.14
C LYS A 1151 -54.51 -14.24 100.93
N GLY A 1152 -54.33 -15.55 101.14
CA GLY A 1152 -54.33 -16.53 100.04
C GLY A 1152 -54.13 -18.00 100.43
N LEU A 1153 -54.33 -18.92 99.47
CA LEU A 1153 -54.16 -20.38 99.60
C LEU A 1153 -52.80 -20.82 99.02
N SER A 1154 -51.89 -21.34 99.87
CA SER A 1154 -50.55 -21.81 99.44
C SER A 1154 -50.58 -23.25 98.92
N TYR A 1155 -49.72 -23.56 97.94
CA TYR A 1155 -49.57 -24.90 97.36
C TYR A 1155 -48.12 -25.26 97.06
N ASP A 1156 -47.80 -26.55 97.13
CA ASP A 1156 -46.52 -27.11 96.69
C ASP A 1156 -46.55 -27.46 95.20
N ARG A 1157 -47.68 -27.99 94.73
CA ARG A 1157 -47.88 -28.36 93.33
C ARG A 1157 -49.34 -28.22 92.92
N VAL A 1158 -49.55 -27.63 91.74
CA VAL A 1158 -50.83 -27.70 91.01
C VAL A 1158 -50.56 -28.44 89.70
N LYS A 1159 -51.35 -29.47 89.38
CA LYS A 1159 -51.28 -30.19 88.10
C LYS A 1159 -52.67 -30.37 87.51
N GLY A 1160 -52.84 -30.12 86.22
CA GLY A 1160 -54.12 -30.35 85.53
C GLY A 1160 -53.94 -30.66 84.05
N LEU A 1161 -54.74 -31.62 83.56
CA LEU A 1161 -54.87 -31.95 82.14
C LEU A 1161 -56.27 -31.61 81.64
N LEU A 1162 -56.35 -30.56 80.83
CA LEU A 1162 -57.58 -30.08 80.21
C LEU A 1162 -57.60 -30.41 78.73
N VAL A 1163 -58.77 -30.80 78.21
CA VAL A 1163 -59.02 -30.90 76.77
C VAL A 1163 -60.12 -29.92 76.42
N ALA A 1164 -59.81 -29.00 75.51
CA ALA A 1164 -60.73 -28.00 75.00
C ALA A 1164 -61.28 -28.39 73.62
N SER A 1165 -62.57 -28.12 73.41
CA SER A 1165 -63.23 -28.21 72.11
C SER A 1165 -64.02 -26.92 71.89
N ASN A 1166 -63.52 -26.05 71.01
CA ASN A 1166 -64.09 -24.75 70.66
C ASN A 1166 -64.47 -23.89 71.88
N GLY A 1167 -63.54 -23.74 72.82
CA GLY A 1167 -63.75 -22.93 74.04
C GLY A 1167 -64.47 -23.65 75.18
N VAL A 1168 -64.87 -24.91 75.00
CA VAL A 1168 -65.40 -25.77 76.09
C VAL A 1168 -64.30 -26.68 76.61
N TYR A 1169 -63.88 -26.49 77.86
CA TYR A 1169 -62.76 -27.18 78.51
C TYR A 1169 -63.28 -28.27 79.44
N VAL A 1170 -62.78 -29.48 79.27
CA VAL A 1170 -63.14 -30.65 80.11
C VAL A 1170 -61.89 -31.20 80.77
N THR A 1171 -61.95 -31.48 82.06
CA THR A 1171 -60.88 -32.18 82.80
C THR A 1171 -60.82 -33.65 82.39
N ARG A 1172 -59.69 -34.09 81.82
CA ARG A 1172 -59.45 -35.52 81.53
C ARG A 1172 -58.87 -36.24 82.73
N GLU A 1173 -57.97 -35.56 83.43
CA GLU A 1173 -57.54 -35.89 84.79
C GLU A 1173 -58.06 -34.79 85.72
N PRO A 1174 -58.50 -35.11 86.94
CA PRO A 1174 -58.85 -34.09 87.93
C PRO A 1174 -57.69 -33.11 88.10
N ILE A 1175 -57.99 -31.80 88.14
CA ILE A 1175 -56.98 -30.81 88.51
C ILE A 1175 -56.67 -31.03 89.99
N THR A 1176 -55.43 -31.37 90.30
CA THR A 1176 -54.95 -31.68 91.65
C THR A 1176 -54.15 -30.50 92.20
N LEU A 1177 -54.49 -30.06 93.39
CA LEU A 1177 -53.71 -29.11 94.20
C LEU A 1177 -53.23 -29.84 95.44
N THR A 1178 -51.91 -29.93 95.60
CA THR A 1178 -51.26 -30.44 96.81
C THR A 1178 -50.66 -29.27 97.57
N GLY A 1179 -51.05 -29.10 98.82
CA GLY A 1179 -50.56 -28.02 99.66
C GLY A 1179 -50.45 -28.41 101.14
N PRO A 1180 -49.77 -27.59 101.94
CA PRO A 1180 -49.47 -27.89 103.34
C PRO A 1180 -50.71 -27.96 104.24
N SER A 1181 -51.83 -27.34 103.85
CA SER A 1181 -53.06 -27.27 104.66
C SER A 1181 -54.25 -28.06 104.10
N SER A 1182 -54.24 -28.44 102.82
CA SER A 1182 -55.38 -29.08 102.13
C SER A 1182 -54.96 -29.65 100.78
N ASN A 1183 -55.52 -30.81 100.42
CA ASN A 1183 -55.48 -31.34 99.05
C ASN A 1183 -56.83 -31.08 98.37
N LEU A 1184 -56.81 -30.56 97.15
CA LEU A 1184 -58.03 -30.27 96.38
C LEU A 1184 -58.00 -31.02 95.05
N GLU A 1185 -59.11 -31.63 94.68
CA GLU A 1185 -59.32 -32.21 93.34
C GLU A 1185 -60.54 -31.55 92.68
N LEU A 1186 -60.36 -31.00 91.49
CA LEU A 1186 -61.43 -30.37 90.71
C LEU A 1186 -61.66 -31.14 89.40
N ASN A 1187 -62.88 -31.59 89.17
CA ASN A 1187 -63.27 -32.33 87.96
C ASN A 1187 -64.59 -31.78 87.39
N GLY A 1188 -64.61 -31.35 86.13
CA GLY A 1188 -65.79 -30.78 85.50
C GLY A 1188 -65.55 -30.20 84.11
N THR A 1189 -66.54 -29.42 83.68
CA THR A 1189 -66.58 -28.74 82.38
C THR A 1189 -66.66 -27.22 82.59
N LEU A 1190 -65.85 -26.48 81.85
CA LEU A 1190 -65.83 -25.02 81.79
C LEU A 1190 -66.16 -24.59 80.36
N ASP A 1191 -67.35 -24.04 80.14
CA ASP A 1191 -67.78 -23.48 78.86
C ASP A 1191 -67.51 -21.97 78.86
N LEU A 1192 -66.39 -21.55 78.26
CA LEU A 1192 -66.05 -20.14 78.15
C LEU A 1192 -66.85 -19.41 77.06
N VAL A 1193 -67.53 -20.13 76.16
CA VAL A 1193 -68.37 -19.52 75.13
C VAL A 1193 -69.71 -19.08 75.75
N ALA A 1194 -70.31 -19.95 76.58
CA ALA A 1194 -71.52 -19.65 77.33
C ALA A 1194 -71.26 -18.92 78.68
N ASP A 1195 -69.98 -18.69 79.02
CA ASP A 1195 -69.53 -18.17 80.32
C ASP A 1195 -70.07 -18.97 81.52
N GLN A 1196 -70.14 -20.31 81.42
CA GLN A 1196 -70.65 -21.22 82.45
C GLN A 1196 -69.61 -22.23 82.95
N VAL A 1197 -69.68 -22.58 84.23
CA VAL A 1197 -68.91 -23.67 84.83
C VAL A 1197 -69.83 -24.70 85.47
N ASP A 1198 -69.50 -25.98 85.32
CA ASP A 1198 -70.12 -27.10 86.02
C ASP A 1198 -69.03 -28.07 86.47
N SER A 1199 -68.69 -28.05 87.76
CA SER A 1199 -67.61 -28.88 88.30
C SER A 1199 -67.90 -29.41 89.69
N LYS A 1200 -67.19 -30.47 90.04
CA LYS A 1200 -67.14 -31.07 91.37
C LYS A 1200 -65.77 -30.79 91.98
N LEU A 1201 -65.77 -30.16 93.15
CA LEU A 1201 -64.59 -29.87 93.95
C LEU A 1201 -64.57 -30.80 95.16
N LEU A 1202 -63.58 -31.68 95.23
CA LEU A 1202 -63.31 -32.54 96.38
C LEU A 1202 -62.21 -31.89 97.23
N VAL A 1203 -62.51 -31.63 98.50
CA VAL A 1203 -61.58 -31.03 99.47
C VAL A 1203 -61.21 -32.10 100.49
N THR A 1204 -59.94 -32.49 100.55
CA THR A 1204 -59.43 -33.49 101.51
C THR A 1204 -58.45 -32.82 102.47
N LEU A 1205 -58.70 -32.96 103.77
CA LEU A 1205 -57.78 -32.48 104.81
C LEU A 1205 -56.63 -33.49 105.00
N PRO A 1206 -55.36 -33.06 105.00
CA PRO A 1206 -54.24 -33.93 105.34
C PRO A 1206 -54.30 -34.26 106.85
N VAL A 1207 -54.58 -35.51 107.22
CA VAL A 1207 -54.80 -35.92 108.62
C VAL A 1207 -53.51 -36.35 109.34
N THR A 1208 -52.35 -36.24 108.69
CA THR A 1208 -51.10 -36.84 109.20
C THR A 1208 -49.93 -35.91 108.92
N ASN A 1209 -49.46 -35.17 109.93
CA ASN A 1209 -48.05 -34.72 109.95
C ASN A 1209 -47.45 -34.18 111.27
N ASN A 1210 -48.09 -34.34 112.44
CA ASN A 1210 -47.50 -33.82 113.70
C ASN A 1210 -47.39 -34.83 114.86
N LEU A 1211 -47.66 -36.12 114.63
CA LEU A 1211 -47.58 -37.14 115.69
C LEU A 1211 -46.17 -37.50 116.20
N PRO A 1212 -45.05 -37.33 115.47
CA PRO A 1212 -43.72 -37.71 115.98
C PRO A 1212 -43.25 -36.89 117.19
N ILE A 1213 -43.81 -35.70 117.43
CA ILE A 1213 -43.37 -34.79 118.50
C ILE A 1213 -43.77 -35.30 119.89
N ALA A 1214 -44.86 -36.07 120.01
CA ALA A 1214 -45.29 -36.64 121.30
C ALA A 1214 -44.36 -37.77 121.79
N ALA A 1215 -43.73 -38.52 120.88
CA ALA A 1215 -42.83 -39.62 121.24
C ALA A 1215 -41.48 -39.14 121.83
N LEU A 1216 -41.06 -37.91 121.50
CA LEU A 1216 -39.86 -37.27 122.04
C LEU A 1216 -40.05 -36.76 123.49
N ILE A 1217 -41.29 -36.52 123.93
CA ILE A 1217 -41.58 -35.94 125.25
C ILE A 1217 -41.59 -37.01 126.37
N VAL A 1218 -41.75 -38.30 126.04
CA VAL A 1218 -41.86 -39.40 127.03
C VAL A 1218 -40.56 -40.24 127.16
N GLY A 1219 -39.53 -39.97 126.33
CA GLY A 1219 -38.17 -40.51 126.55
C GLY A 1219 -37.99 -42.02 126.37
N ALA A 1220 -38.79 -42.68 125.53
CA ALA A 1220 -38.68 -44.13 125.25
C ALA A 1220 -38.71 -44.44 123.72
N PRO A 1221 -37.55 -44.68 123.07
CA PRO A 1221 -37.47 -44.90 121.61
C PRO A 1221 -38.20 -46.15 121.09
N ALA A 1222 -38.45 -47.16 121.95
CA ALA A 1222 -39.00 -48.45 121.53
C ALA A 1222 -40.50 -48.42 121.17
N VAL A 1223 -41.24 -47.35 121.48
CA VAL A 1223 -42.69 -47.24 121.22
C VAL A 1223 -42.99 -46.61 119.84
N GLY A 1224 -42.02 -45.99 119.19
CA GLY A 1224 -42.20 -45.31 117.88
C GLY A 1224 -42.51 -46.25 116.70
N GLY A 1225 -42.14 -47.54 116.79
CA GLY A 1225 -42.35 -48.51 115.70
C GLY A 1225 -43.81 -48.98 115.54
N ALA A 1226 -44.59 -49.03 116.62
CA ALA A 1226 -45.98 -49.50 116.59
C ALA A 1226 -46.97 -48.41 116.08
N LEU A 1227 -46.67 -47.13 116.35
CA LEU A 1227 -47.49 -46.00 115.89
C LEU A 1227 -47.32 -45.72 114.37
N PHE A 1228 -46.13 -45.93 113.82
CA PHE A 1228 -45.87 -45.78 112.37
C PHE A 1228 -46.57 -46.84 111.51
N LEU A 1229 -46.74 -48.06 112.04
CA LEU A 1229 -47.47 -49.15 111.35
C LEU A 1229 -49.00 -48.94 111.37
N ILE A 1230 -49.54 -48.32 112.42
CA ILE A 1230 -50.97 -47.95 112.50
C ILE A 1230 -51.28 -46.81 111.53
N ASP A 1231 -50.38 -45.81 111.42
CA ASP A 1231 -50.51 -44.69 110.48
C ASP A 1231 -50.59 -45.16 109.01
N LYS A 1232 -49.80 -46.18 108.65
CA LYS A 1232 -49.71 -46.70 107.27
C LYS A 1232 -50.79 -47.73 106.90
N LEU A 1233 -51.44 -48.38 107.89
CA LEU A 1233 -52.54 -49.33 107.66
C LEU A 1233 -53.93 -48.67 107.62
N ILE A 1234 -54.06 -47.47 108.20
CA ILE A 1234 -55.34 -46.77 108.38
C ILE A 1234 -55.40 -45.43 107.59
N GLY A 1235 -54.26 -44.84 107.22
CA GLY A 1235 -54.17 -43.50 106.59
C GLY A 1235 -55.04 -43.28 105.34
N ASP A 1236 -55.04 -44.21 104.39
CA ASP A 1236 -55.81 -44.07 103.13
C ASP A 1236 -57.32 -44.34 103.28
N ARG A 1237 -57.76 -44.98 104.37
CA ARG A 1237 -59.20 -45.20 104.66
C ARG A 1237 -59.80 -44.12 105.56
N VAL A 1238 -59.00 -43.39 106.34
CA VAL A 1238 -59.46 -42.26 107.17
C VAL A 1238 -59.52 -40.95 106.38
N SER A 1239 -58.68 -40.76 105.35
CA SER A 1239 -58.75 -39.59 104.46
C SER A 1239 -60.10 -39.47 103.71
N ARG A 1240 -60.78 -40.58 103.42
CA ARG A 1240 -62.13 -40.58 102.82
C ARG A 1240 -63.23 -40.06 103.76
N PHE A 1241 -63.06 -40.12 105.07
CA PHE A 1241 -64.00 -39.56 106.06
C PHE A 1241 -63.73 -38.08 106.38
N ALA A 1242 -62.60 -37.54 105.91
CA ALA A 1242 -62.24 -36.12 106.01
C ALA A 1242 -62.23 -35.43 104.64
N SER A 1243 -63.14 -35.87 103.75
CA SER A 1243 -63.29 -35.32 102.41
C SER A 1243 -64.68 -34.72 102.24
N VAL A 1244 -64.75 -33.48 101.74
CA VAL A 1244 -66.00 -32.77 101.46
C VAL A 1244 -66.11 -32.51 99.97
N GLN A 1245 -67.25 -32.86 99.39
CA GLN A 1245 -67.54 -32.59 97.98
C GLN A 1245 -68.46 -31.36 97.84
N TYR A 1246 -68.10 -30.46 96.95
CA TYR A 1246 -68.88 -29.30 96.56
C TYR A 1246 -69.20 -29.36 95.07
N SER A 1247 -70.41 -28.99 94.69
CA SER A 1247 -70.76 -28.70 93.30
C SER A 1247 -70.62 -27.19 93.04
N VAL A 1248 -69.92 -26.84 91.98
CA VAL A 1248 -69.66 -25.46 91.54
C VAL A 1248 -70.35 -25.29 90.18
N LYS A 1249 -71.49 -24.57 90.17
CA LYS A 1249 -72.33 -24.37 88.98
C LYS A 1249 -72.73 -22.92 88.78
N GLY A 1250 -72.78 -22.45 87.55
CA GLY A 1250 -73.31 -21.12 87.20
C GLY A 1250 -72.34 -20.29 86.34
N PRO A 1251 -72.53 -18.96 86.26
CA PRO A 1251 -71.63 -18.10 85.49
C PRO A 1251 -70.19 -18.22 85.98
N TRP A 1252 -69.22 -18.41 85.09
CA TRP A 1252 -67.81 -18.64 85.43
C TRP A 1252 -67.21 -17.52 86.32
N LYS A 1253 -67.61 -16.26 86.08
CA LYS A 1253 -67.14 -15.12 86.87
C LYS A 1253 -67.74 -15.05 88.28
N ASP A 1254 -68.87 -15.71 88.52
CA ASP A 1254 -69.59 -15.75 89.81
C ASP A 1254 -70.37 -17.08 89.99
N PRO A 1255 -69.68 -18.21 90.19
CA PRO A 1255 -70.33 -19.52 90.26
C PRO A 1255 -70.97 -19.74 91.62
N LYS A 1256 -72.15 -20.38 91.64
CA LYS A 1256 -72.81 -20.80 92.87
C LYS A 1256 -72.19 -22.11 93.36
N ILE A 1257 -71.84 -22.15 94.64
CA ILE A 1257 -71.26 -23.33 95.28
C ILE A 1257 -72.29 -23.93 96.23
N THR A 1258 -72.64 -25.18 95.97
CA THR A 1258 -73.56 -25.95 96.81
C THR A 1258 -72.86 -27.18 97.34
N PHE A 1259 -73.03 -27.42 98.64
CA PHE A 1259 -72.48 -28.59 99.31
C PHE A 1259 -73.23 -29.87 98.89
N ASP A 1260 -72.49 -30.89 98.45
CA ASP A 1260 -73.04 -32.24 98.21
C ASP A 1260 -72.98 -33.03 99.53
N LYS A 1261 -74.08 -33.69 99.94
CA LYS A 1261 -74.15 -34.41 101.22
C LYS A 1261 -73.03 -35.48 101.34
N PRO A 1262 -72.35 -35.61 102.51
CA PRO A 1262 -71.28 -36.57 102.73
C PRO A 1262 -71.81 -37.99 102.96
N PHE A 1263 -71.00 -39.00 102.61
CA PHE A 1263 -71.17 -40.40 103.03
C PHE A 1263 -70.49 -40.65 104.36
#